data_AF-A0A1Y4WAW7-F1
#
_entry.id   AF-A0A1Y4WAW7-F1
#
_cell.length_a   1.000
_cell.length_b   1.000
_cell.length_c   1.000
_cell.angle_alpha   90.00
_cell.angle_beta   90.00
_cell.angle_gamma   90.00
#
_symmetry.space_group_name_H-M   'P 1'
#
loop_
_entity.id
_entity.type
_entity.pdbx_description
1 polymer ?
#
loop_
_entity_poly.entity_id
_entity_poly.type
_entity_poly.pdbx_seq_one_letter_code
_entity_poly.pdbx_strand_id
1 'polypeptide(L)'
;MKKHTSLGRLLSLVTALALLVSLCVIPASAAEGTAAEPAASFTNTSGDGGADAISLTAGRSFEAKIPVDMTEAEAQAAAESVVWSLDYDESQPYVDPELYPNHSAGGALDTWLCTDGETPLFSNVTTGAVTENGQVYLTVTFDSGIYFYTTNRSTGESTPDASAPHSNGGAYLDVCGWYDLTATLDGQTVGAVEGVKVAPYDSFHTMEELYENIGAIVDFAAENTGLYVEQFSMGSSQGDNGMESLDMPYLIIAKSEAAVDKWQEIKAEAESDPTALIAKIENGTLGDYQVPVMYSNVHANEVAASDGVLAFAWMLVEAAASESGTIDYDKLTGFTAEGEAELAEQMGPEGQEGSVAVPDLVADTATYLGYLKGENADGTTASVSTVVDLEQYYTIETETVDVDELLDDVFFIIVPEENVEGRTYVTRTSSGGFDLNRDNSFQTQAETQNMTRLIAEWNPVSFAEFHGRVQQFQCEPCDPPHEPNFEYDLLAEHLMAGGEALGIAAVANNDGHNSYVIPQRDYLTYTGETAADGSYQTQWLDPWDDMSTSYTPQYAMLHGTVSYTVEVPAYDEYMVQGLAYGQLGQSNYIAQNKESYLLNQTRIFERGVTNANSDAYELVGQWLTDQYDVEGAEADLFRPEYDGEGQNGNFYPECYIIPMDGANQSNLQAAAEMMVYLTRNGVTVNVTEDSFTYNGVEYPAGTMIVSMYQAKRSVANGVLYDGTVITEWPVLYSEGITAFNYTRGFDMVVCAEPAAYETIDAACGDGMDYADAQAYVETLTSAFSGVEGENVVLMNASEASTAAVNDLLRAGKAVSLITAGEYEGSFLVSYADWQSVCDDYLLTGVGVSAALSGLSAQPLSKAPVIYISGKPADNDSGFVKTSLVSGSYQYNYDRQAMELLGFTVTDNAAQADLIIGAAALDDQALAAVQAGTPYIGYGSNAMRSAVELFADGELVYETAGDSAMDALSYVTYPTDSLITASYVAEGDDVLYGYGAGYFAAIPEGAQVLVQLDSSKGLLEGFLPSTGDHYQDFLDDSVQAISYQGAGADGAQLDVVLFANTLTNKVHQRDEFNFISNAAWAAVLNGQAAEEPATGYSDVAAGAWYADAVAAVTEQGLMNGVTSTAFGPGVTTTRSMLVTTLYRMAGQPDLSDENLGYPFADVVADSWYGDAVYWARLNSVANGTSDSTFSPDGTLTREQAVTMLYNYANAQGYDTTQGGMAAQEYPDFASVSSWASEAVTWAVNTGVLTGTNAGTLNPQGSATRAELATMLVRFTAGLEG
;
A
#
# COMPACT_ATOMS: atom_id res chain seq x y z
N MET A 1 8.52 -16.50 58.86
CA MET A 1 8.66 -17.73 59.65
C MET A 1 9.19 -18.80 58.72
N LYS A 2 10.47 -19.18 58.87
CA LYS A 2 11.16 -20.17 58.05
C LYS A 2 10.89 -21.57 58.60
N LYS A 3 10.21 -22.42 57.85
CA LYS A 3 10.24 -23.90 57.85
C LYS A 3 8.97 -24.39 57.17
N HIS A 4 9.07 -24.69 55.87
CA HIS A 4 8.24 -25.59 55.04
C HIS A 4 8.51 -25.39 53.52
N THR A 5 9.54 -24.63 53.14
CA THR A 5 9.81 -24.21 51.75
C THR A 5 10.43 -25.27 50.84
N SER A 6 11.02 -26.36 51.35
CA SER A 6 11.67 -27.36 50.48
C SER A 6 10.70 -28.38 49.86
N LEU A 7 9.54 -28.62 50.49
CA LEU A 7 8.53 -29.55 49.95
C LEU A 7 7.56 -28.84 49.00
N GLY A 8 7.35 -27.53 49.19
CA GLY A 8 6.65 -26.68 48.22
C GLY A 8 7.44 -26.54 46.93
N ARG A 9 8.75 -26.23 47.01
CA ARG A 9 9.63 -26.10 45.83
C ARG A 9 9.73 -27.36 44.97
N LEU A 10 9.80 -28.55 45.57
CA LEU A 10 9.85 -29.81 44.81
C LEU A 10 8.49 -30.18 44.17
N LEU A 11 7.38 -29.80 44.82
CA LEU A 11 6.04 -30.05 44.27
C LEU A 11 5.72 -29.03 43.16
N SER A 12 6.15 -27.77 43.31
CA SER A 12 6.00 -26.70 42.32
C SER A 12 6.89 -26.90 41.09
N LEU A 13 8.14 -27.39 41.24
CA LEU A 13 8.99 -27.76 40.09
C LEU A 13 8.37 -28.91 39.26
N VAL A 14 7.73 -29.88 39.94
CA VAL A 14 6.95 -30.94 39.29
C VAL A 14 5.64 -30.42 38.70
N THR A 15 5.10 -29.29 39.20
CA THR A 15 3.89 -28.66 38.66
C THR A 15 4.20 -27.76 37.46
N ALA A 16 5.37 -27.10 37.44
CA ALA A 16 5.90 -26.35 36.30
C ALA A 16 6.27 -27.28 35.15
N LEU A 17 7.02 -28.35 35.43
CA LEU A 17 7.25 -29.44 34.48
C LEU A 17 5.94 -30.15 34.08
N ALA A 18 4.95 -30.23 34.97
CA ALA A 18 3.63 -30.76 34.61
C ALA A 18 2.74 -29.76 33.85
N LEU A 19 3.05 -28.46 33.81
CA LEU A 19 2.33 -27.42 33.06
C LEU A 19 2.90 -27.28 31.64
N LEU A 20 4.22 -27.36 31.47
CA LEU A 20 4.88 -27.63 30.17
C LEU A 20 4.40 -28.95 29.56
N VAL A 21 4.07 -29.92 30.42
CA VAL A 21 3.49 -31.22 30.08
C VAL A 21 1.95 -31.23 30.27
N SER A 22 1.29 -30.07 30.44
CA SER A 22 -0.18 -29.98 30.54
C SER A 22 -0.82 -29.44 29.26
N LEU A 23 -0.03 -28.83 28.36
CA LEU A 23 -0.44 -28.54 26.98
C LEU A 23 -0.07 -29.69 26.01
N CYS A 24 0.68 -30.69 26.50
CA CYS A 24 0.81 -32.01 25.90
C CYS A 24 0.25 -33.02 26.89
N VAL A 25 -0.95 -33.58 26.68
CA VAL A 25 -1.60 -34.51 27.61
C VAL A 25 -0.65 -35.66 28.02
N ILE A 26 -0.02 -35.59 29.20
CA ILE A 26 0.63 -36.75 29.83
C ILE A 26 -0.03 -37.02 31.19
N PRO A 27 -0.45 -38.28 31.48
CA PRO A 27 -0.89 -38.68 32.79
C PRO A 27 0.33 -38.87 33.73
N ALA A 28 0.78 -37.83 34.43
CA ALA A 28 1.85 -37.97 35.42
C ALA A 28 1.31 -38.32 36.82
N SER A 29 1.56 -39.55 37.27
CA SER A 29 1.27 -40.00 38.64
C SER A 29 2.47 -39.82 39.58
N ALA A 30 2.25 -39.22 40.75
CA ALA A 30 3.01 -39.52 41.98
C ALA A 30 2.22 -39.14 43.24
N ALA A 31 1.16 -39.90 43.54
CA ALA A 31 0.55 -39.94 44.88
C ALA A 31 0.88 -41.29 45.54
N GLU A 32 1.52 -41.26 46.71
CA GLU A 32 1.80 -42.46 47.49
C GLU A 32 0.52 -43.24 47.82
N GLY A 33 0.43 -44.48 47.33
CA GLY A 33 -0.25 -45.57 48.07
C GLY A 33 -1.64 -46.03 47.63
N THR A 34 -2.08 -45.75 46.41
CA THR A 34 -3.19 -46.47 45.75
C THR A 34 -2.74 -46.92 44.37
N ALA A 35 -2.94 -48.20 44.02
CA ALA A 35 -2.62 -48.71 42.68
C ALA A 35 -3.39 -47.84 41.65
N ALA A 36 -2.66 -47.18 40.75
CA ALA A 36 -3.25 -46.40 39.67
C ALA A 36 -4.18 -47.31 38.85
N GLU A 37 -5.31 -46.78 38.40
CA GLU A 37 -6.15 -47.52 37.46
C GLU A 37 -5.35 -47.78 36.17
N PRO A 38 -5.62 -48.89 35.47
CA PRO A 38 -5.08 -49.13 34.14
C PRO A 38 -5.30 -47.94 33.22
N ALA A 39 -4.24 -47.35 32.70
CA ALA A 39 -4.31 -46.20 31.79
C ALA A 39 -3.64 -46.55 30.46
N ALA A 40 -4.19 -45.99 29.38
CA ALA A 40 -3.52 -45.99 28.09
C ALA A 40 -2.27 -45.07 28.16
N SER A 41 -1.26 -45.34 27.35
CA SER A 41 -0.05 -44.52 27.27
C SER A 41 0.42 -44.41 25.83
N PHE A 42 0.97 -43.25 25.48
CA PHE A 42 1.71 -42.97 24.25
C PHE A 42 3.03 -42.33 24.65
N THR A 43 4.15 -42.81 24.12
CA THR A 43 5.47 -42.37 24.55
C THR A 43 6.43 -42.30 23.37
N ASN A 44 7.13 -41.18 23.26
CA ASN A 44 8.28 -41.02 22.40
C ASN A 44 9.48 -41.81 22.97
N THR A 45 10.08 -42.64 22.13
CA THR A 45 11.17 -43.56 22.47
C THR A 45 12.45 -43.32 21.67
N SER A 46 12.51 -42.30 20.80
CA SER A 46 13.74 -41.95 20.05
C SER A 46 14.89 -41.50 20.96
N GLY A 47 14.57 -40.99 22.15
CA GLY A 47 15.57 -40.50 23.10
C GLY A 47 16.20 -39.17 22.69
N ASP A 48 15.56 -38.45 21.77
CA ASP A 48 15.87 -37.09 21.32
C ASP A 48 15.34 -36.01 22.27
N GLY A 49 14.51 -36.38 23.26
CA GLY A 49 13.93 -35.45 24.23
C GLY A 49 12.68 -34.73 23.73
N GLY A 50 12.22 -35.01 22.51
CA GLY A 50 11.00 -34.45 21.95
C GLY A 50 9.73 -34.92 22.65
N ALA A 51 8.64 -34.19 22.44
CA ALA A 51 7.36 -34.43 23.10
C ALA A 51 6.77 -35.82 22.81
N ASP A 52 5.85 -36.27 23.67
CA ASP A 52 4.98 -37.43 23.44
C ASP A 52 3.86 -37.06 22.42
N ALA A 53 4.27 -36.50 21.28
CA ALA A 53 3.44 -36.01 20.19
C ALA A 53 4.13 -36.33 18.84
N ILE A 54 3.36 -36.35 17.76
CA ILE A 54 3.86 -36.59 16.41
C ILE A 54 4.22 -35.24 15.78
N SER A 55 5.51 -34.98 15.63
CA SER A 55 6.04 -33.86 14.85
C SER A 55 6.07 -34.21 13.36
N LEU A 56 5.71 -33.24 12.51
CA LEU A 56 5.77 -33.37 11.05
C LEU A 56 7.15 -33.03 10.48
N THR A 57 7.98 -32.30 11.23
CA THR A 57 9.36 -31.95 10.84
C THR A 57 10.42 -32.92 11.36
N ALA A 58 10.10 -33.78 12.32
CA ALA A 58 11.04 -34.70 12.95
C ALA A 58 10.61 -36.18 12.87
N GLY A 59 11.53 -37.04 12.43
CA GLY A 59 11.32 -38.49 12.45
C GLY A 59 11.62 -39.08 13.84
N ARG A 60 10.69 -39.88 14.39
CA ARG A 60 10.76 -40.43 15.76
C ARG A 60 10.27 -41.87 15.86
N SER A 61 10.51 -42.51 17.00
CA SER A 61 10.00 -43.85 17.31
C SER A 61 9.05 -43.78 18.50
N PHE A 62 7.88 -44.40 18.41
CA PHE A 62 6.85 -44.36 19.47
C PHE A 62 6.50 -45.74 20.00
N GLU A 63 6.09 -45.81 21.27
CA GLU A 63 5.44 -46.95 21.90
C GLU A 63 4.09 -46.51 22.48
N ALA A 64 3.03 -47.27 22.18
CA ALA A 64 1.72 -47.08 22.78
C ALA A 64 1.20 -48.36 23.45
N LYS A 65 0.43 -48.19 24.53
CA LYS A 65 -0.22 -49.28 25.27
C LYS A 65 -1.65 -48.92 25.58
N ILE A 66 -2.59 -49.84 25.37
CA ILE A 66 -4.00 -49.67 25.71
C ILE A 66 -4.47 -50.82 26.61
N PRO A 67 -5.14 -50.55 27.75
CA PRO A 67 -5.66 -51.61 28.61
C PRO A 67 -6.85 -52.32 27.93
N VAL A 68 -6.84 -53.65 27.93
CA VAL A 68 -7.91 -54.46 27.31
C VAL A 68 -8.51 -55.47 28.29
N ASP A 69 -9.82 -55.73 28.15
CA ASP A 69 -10.50 -56.81 28.88
C ASP A 69 -10.35 -58.15 28.12
N MET A 70 -9.11 -58.62 28.03
CA MET A 70 -8.73 -59.87 27.36
C MET A 70 -7.76 -60.64 28.26
N THR A 71 -7.73 -61.98 28.13
CA THR A 71 -6.59 -62.74 28.64
C THR A 71 -5.34 -62.46 27.81
N GLU A 72 -4.15 -62.65 28.37
CA GLU A 72 -2.87 -62.46 27.65
C GLU A 72 -2.83 -63.26 26.34
N ALA A 73 -3.39 -64.47 26.32
CA ALA A 73 -3.46 -65.29 25.11
C ALA A 73 -4.47 -64.76 24.07
N GLU A 74 -5.57 -64.15 24.50
CA GLU A 74 -6.54 -63.51 23.62
C GLU A 74 -5.97 -62.20 23.05
N ALA A 75 -5.31 -61.39 23.87
CA ALA A 75 -4.64 -60.17 23.42
C ALA A 75 -3.49 -60.47 22.44
N GLN A 76 -2.69 -61.52 22.71
CA GLN A 76 -1.62 -61.94 21.78
C GLN A 76 -2.17 -62.40 20.43
N ALA A 77 -3.35 -63.04 20.41
CA ALA A 77 -4.02 -63.41 19.17
C ALA A 77 -4.65 -62.19 18.47
N ALA A 78 -5.25 -61.26 19.23
CA ALA A 78 -5.78 -60.01 18.69
C ALA A 78 -4.68 -59.18 18.01
N ALA A 79 -3.48 -59.13 18.59
CA ALA A 79 -2.31 -58.45 18.06
C ALA A 79 -1.90 -58.91 16.64
N GLU A 80 -2.28 -60.12 16.20
CA GLU A 80 -2.00 -60.60 14.83
C GLU A 80 -2.89 -59.97 13.76
N SER A 81 -3.97 -59.29 14.14
CA SER A 81 -5.02 -58.81 13.21
C SER A 81 -5.64 -57.47 13.55
N VAL A 82 -5.24 -56.85 14.66
CA VAL A 82 -5.70 -55.52 15.05
C VAL A 82 -5.14 -54.46 14.09
N VAL A 83 -5.94 -53.45 13.78
CA VAL A 83 -5.55 -52.29 13.00
C VAL A 83 -5.41 -51.12 13.95
N TRP A 84 -4.28 -50.41 13.86
CA TRP A 84 -4.07 -49.15 14.58
C TRP A 84 -4.32 -47.98 13.64
N SER A 85 -5.15 -47.03 14.08
CA SER A 85 -5.48 -45.80 13.36
C SER A 85 -5.26 -44.59 14.24
N LEU A 86 -4.88 -43.47 13.63
CA LEU A 86 -5.05 -42.15 14.22
C LEU A 86 -6.36 -41.60 13.69
N ASP A 87 -7.35 -41.42 14.55
CA ASP A 87 -8.68 -40.95 14.18
C ASP A 87 -8.88 -39.54 14.78
N TYR A 88 -9.21 -38.54 13.95
CA TYR A 88 -9.30 -37.14 14.40
C TYR A 88 -10.40 -36.96 15.47
N ASP A 89 -10.10 -36.28 16.56
CA ASP A 89 -11.06 -35.97 17.62
C ASP A 89 -11.87 -34.71 17.28
N GLU A 90 -12.98 -34.90 16.57
CA GLU A 90 -13.92 -33.81 16.22
C GLU A 90 -14.52 -33.09 17.44
N SER A 91 -14.38 -33.62 18.66
CA SER A 91 -14.85 -32.95 19.88
C SER A 91 -13.89 -31.87 20.40
N GLN A 92 -12.66 -31.84 19.89
CA GLN A 92 -11.60 -30.90 20.22
C GLN A 92 -10.99 -30.35 18.92
N PRO A 93 -11.71 -29.45 18.22
CA PRO A 93 -11.21 -28.89 16.97
C PRO A 93 -9.89 -28.15 17.22
N TYR A 94 -8.90 -28.41 16.36
CA TYR A 94 -7.56 -27.81 16.48
C TYR A 94 -7.49 -26.39 15.93
N VAL A 95 -8.26 -26.12 14.89
CA VAL A 95 -8.51 -24.79 14.32
C VAL A 95 -10.00 -24.67 14.01
N ASP A 96 -10.48 -23.45 13.78
CA ASP A 96 -11.90 -23.21 13.49
C ASP A 96 -12.35 -23.99 12.23
N PRO A 97 -13.32 -24.93 12.34
CA PRO A 97 -13.76 -25.74 11.22
C PRO A 97 -14.53 -24.97 10.14
N GLU A 98 -15.02 -23.76 10.41
CA GLU A 98 -15.60 -22.89 9.38
C GLU A 98 -14.50 -22.25 8.51
N LEU A 99 -13.35 -21.93 9.12
CA LEU A 99 -12.18 -21.38 8.42
C LEU A 99 -11.33 -22.48 7.76
N TYR A 100 -11.28 -23.67 8.35
CA TYR A 100 -10.53 -24.86 7.90
C TYR A 100 -11.45 -26.08 7.74
N PRO A 101 -12.32 -26.09 6.72
CA PRO A 101 -13.33 -27.14 6.57
C PRO A 101 -12.79 -28.49 6.05
N ASN A 102 -11.49 -28.58 5.71
CA ASN A 102 -10.89 -29.70 4.99
C ASN A 102 -10.03 -30.63 5.85
N HIS A 103 -10.22 -30.59 7.18
CA HIS A 103 -9.49 -31.46 8.10
C HIS A 103 -9.58 -32.95 7.74
N SER A 104 -8.42 -33.62 7.81
CA SER A 104 -8.28 -35.05 7.65
C SER A 104 -8.91 -35.79 8.83
N ALA A 105 -9.84 -36.70 8.54
CA ALA A 105 -10.38 -37.62 9.53
C ALA A 105 -9.33 -38.62 10.08
N GLY A 106 -8.12 -38.63 9.51
CA GLY A 106 -7.07 -39.58 9.82
C GLY A 106 -7.28 -40.94 9.15
N GLY A 107 -6.85 -42.02 9.80
CA GLY A 107 -6.98 -43.38 9.31
C GLY A 107 -5.90 -44.32 9.84
N ALA A 108 -5.89 -45.55 9.31
CA ALA A 108 -4.91 -46.58 9.67
C ALA A 108 -3.48 -46.10 9.42
N LEU A 109 -2.54 -46.41 10.32
CA LEU A 109 -1.17 -45.90 10.27
C LEU A 109 -0.47 -46.17 8.91
N ASP A 110 -0.78 -47.30 8.25
CA ASP A 110 -0.20 -47.67 6.95
C ASP A 110 -0.79 -46.93 5.75
N THR A 111 -1.78 -46.05 5.96
CA THR A 111 -2.42 -45.23 4.93
C THR A 111 -1.92 -43.78 4.88
N TRP A 112 -1.16 -43.35 5.89
CA TRP A 112 -0.61 -42.00 5.95
C TRP A 112 0.60 -41.87 5.01
N LEU A 113 0.58 -40.84 4.16
CA LEU A 113 1.63 -40.52 3.20
C LEU A 113 2.19 -39.13 3.48
N CYS A 114 3.49 -38.95 3.25
CA CYS A 114 4.17 -37.67 3.23
C CYS A 114 3.70 -36.80 2.03
N THR A 115 4.11 -35.53 1.98
CA THR A 115 3.66 -34.58 0.94
C THR A 115 4.16 -34.91 -0.47
N ASP A 116 5.10 -35.84 -0.62
CA ASP A 116 5.48 -36.40 -1.93
C ASP A 116 4.41 -37.32 -2.53
N GLY A 117 3.41 -37.72 -1.73
CA GLY A 117 2.32 -38.60 -2.13
C GLY A 117 2.72 -40.07 -2.33
N GLU A 118 3.95 -40.45 -1.98
CA GLU A 118 4.49 -41.80 -2.21
C GLU A 118 5.11 -42.42 -0.96
N THR A 119 5.78 -41.62 -0.11
CA THR A 119 6.49 -42.11 1.06
C THR A 119 5.52 -42.31 2.24
N PRO A 120 5.50 -43.48 2.91
CA PRO A 120 4.71 -43.66 4.12
C PRO A 120 5.22 -42.78 5.27
N LEU A 121 4.32 -42.05 5.94
CA LEU A 121 4.67 -41.27 7.14
C LEU A 121 5.01 -42.21 8.31
N PHE A 122 4.23 -43.27 8.50
CA PHE A 122 4.47 -44.24 9.56
C PHE A 122 5.06 -45.55 9.01
N SER A 123 6.06 -46.07 9.70
CA SER A 123 6.74 -47.31 9.33
C SER A 123 7.04 -48.19 10.55
N ASN A 124 7.56 -49.40 10.31
CA ASN A 124 7.97 -50.35 11.35
C ASN A 124 6.89 -50.69 12.41
N VAL A 125 5.60 -50.57 12.04
CA VAL A 125 4.45 -50.86 12.91
C VAL A 125 4.49 -52.31 13.39
N THR A 126 4.70 -52.49 14.70
CA THR A 126 4.79 -53.80 15.36
C THR A 126 3.80 -53.85 16.51
N THR A 127 2.86 -54.79 16.46
CA THR A 127 1.86 -54.97 17.52
C THR A 127 2.21 -56.15 18.42
N GLY A 128 1.91 -56.02 19.72
CA GLY A 128 2.08 -57.07 20.71
C GLY A 128 1.02 -57.00 21.81
N ALA A 129 1.22 -57.81 22.86
CA ALA A 129 0.46 -57.75 24.09
C ALA A 129 1.40 -57.96 25.28
N VAL A 130 1.16 -57.24 26.38
CA VAL A 130 1.94 -57.38 27.62
C VAL A 130 1.00 -57.44 28.82
N THR A 131 1.44 -58.12 29.89
CA THR A 131 0.73 -58.09 31.17
C THR A 131 1.57 -57.36 32.21
N GLU A 132 1.07 -56.22 32.69
CA GLU A 132 1.72 -55.40 33.70
C GLU A 132 0.81 -55.27 34.92
N ASN A 133 1.33 -55.61 36.11
CA ASN A 133 0.59 -55.57 37.37
C ASN A 133 -0.77 -56.30 37.38
N GLY A 134 -0.95 -57.30 36.49
CA GLY A 134 -2.17 -58.08 36.37
C GLY A 134 -3.21 -57.53 35.39
N GLN A 135 -2.94 -56.37 34.77
CA GLN A 135 -3.69 -55.85 33.64
C GLN A 135 -3.04 -56.29 32.32
N VAL A 136 -3.85 -56.68 31.34
CA VAL A 136 -3.40 -56.99 29.98
C VAL A 136 -3.52 -55.73 29.12
N TYR A 137 -2.49 -55.46 28.32
CA TYR A 137 -2.43 -54.36 27.37
C TYR A 137 -2.20 -54.90 25.96
N LEU A 138 -2.83 -54.28 24.96
CA LEU A 138 -2.34 -54.31 23.59
C LEU A 138 -1.30 -53.23 23.43
N THR A 139 -0.24 -53.51 22.68
CA THR A 139 0.88 -52.59 22.48
C THR A 139 1.17 -52.39 21.00
N VAL A 140 1.59 -51.21 20.61
CA VAL A 140 2.13 -50.94 19.27
C VAL A 140 3.41 -50.13 19.38
N THR A 141 4.40 -50.46 18.55
CA THR A 141 5.57 -49.61 18.30
C THR A 141 5.62 -49.24 16.83
N PHE A 142 5.96 -48.01 16.49
CA PHE A 142 6.09 -47.56 15.10
C PHE A 142 7.03 -46.37 15.01
N ASP A 143 7.54 -46.08 13.81
CA ASP A 143 8.34 -44.91 13.53
C ASP A 143 7.54 -43.89 12.71
N SER A 144 7.69 -42.60 12.98
CA SER A 144 7.28 -41.50 12.09
C SER A 144 8.49 -41.02 11.27
N GLY A 145 8.26 -40.64 10.01
CA GLY A 145 9.22 -39.93 9.17
C GLY A 145 9.00 -38.41 9.20
N ILE A 146 9.78 -37.70 8.38
CA ILE A 146 9.54 -36.29 8.06
C ILE A 146 8.38 -36.23 7.05
N TYR A 147 7.34 -35.46 7.36
CA TYR A 147 6.14 -35.36 6.55
C TYR A 147 6.36 -34.50 5.30
N PHE A 148 7.13 -33.42 5.41
CA PHE A 148 7.33 -32.46 4.34
C PHE A 148 8.45 -32.87 3.38
N TYR A 149 8.22 -32.62 2.09
CA TYR A 149 9.15 -32.86 1.00
C TYR A 149 9.20 -31.65 0.09
N THR A 150 10.40 -31.25 -0.31
CA THR A 150 10.63 -30.22 -1.32
C THR A 150 11.03 -30.85 -2.64
N THR A 151 10.35 -30.47 -3.72
CA THR A 151 10.62 -30.96 -5.08
C THR A 151 11.36 -29.92 -5.90
N ASN A 152 12.55 -30.25 -6.39
CA ASN A 152 13.25 -29.42 -7.36
C ASN A 152 12.50 -29.42 -8.70
N ARG A 153 11.96 -28.26 -9.10
CA ARG A 153 11.16 -28.15 -10.34
C ARG A 153 11.92 -28.48 -11.63
N SER A 154 13.24 -28.31 -11.63
CA SER A 154 14.10 -28.55 -12.80
C SER A 154 14.48 -30.03 -12.97
N THR A 155 14.67 -30.75 -11.86
CA THR A 155 15.06 -32.17 -11.88
C THR A 155 13.90 -33.13 -11.61
N GLY A 156 12.83 -32.65 -10.98
CA GLY A 156 11.72 -33.43 -10.46
C GLY A 156 12.07 -34.27 -9.22
N GLU A 157 13.27 -34.09 -8.66
CA GLU A 157 13.72 -34.82 -7.47
C GLU A 157 13.07 -34.24 -6.22
N SER A 158 12.49 -35.12 -5.40
CA SER A 158 11.89 -34.75 -4.10
C SER A 158 12.77 -35.26 -2.97
N THR A 159 13.07 -34.38 -2.02
CA THR A 159 13.86 -34.71 -0.83
C THR A 159 13.09 -34.31 0.43
N PRO A 160 13.24 -35.04 1.54
CA PRO A 160 12.67 -34.63 2.82
C PRO A 160 13.08 -33.20 3.18
N ASP A 161 12.16 -32.44 3.74
CA ASP A 161 12.35 -31.08 4.21
C ASP A 161 12.01 -31.03 5.70
N ALA A 162 13.02 -30.89 6.56
CA ALA A 162 12.84 -30.90 8.02
C ALA A 162 12.29 -29.58 8.56
N SER A 163 11.59 -28.81 7.72
CA SER A 163 10.99 -27.52 8.03
C SER A 163 9.51 -27.56 7.67
N ALA A 164 8.66 -26.94 8.50
CA ALA A 164 7.32 -26.61 8.05
C ALA A 164 7.40 -25.72 6.80
N PRO A 165 6.49 -25.87 5.83
CA PRO A 165 6.59 -25.16 4.58
C PRO A 165 6.24 -23.69 4.79
N HIS A 166 7.08 -22.80 4.27
CA HIS A 166 6.74 -21.39 4.09
C HIS A 166 5.59 -21.28 3.09
N SER A 167 4.37 -21.20 3.63
CA SER A 167 3.13 -21.32 2.88
C SER A 167 2.08 -20.41 3.49
N ASN A 168 1.20 -19.89 2.64
CA ASN A 168 0.02 -19.15 3.07
C ASN A 168 -1.16 -20.11 3.17
N GLY A 169 -2.00 -19.92 4.18
CA GLY A 169 -3.18 -20.73 4.44
C GLY A 169 -2.95 -22.00 5.25
N GLY A 170 -1.69 -22.34 5.52
CA GLY A 170 -1.32 -23.46 6.39
C GLY A 170 -1.99 -24.78 6.02
N ALA A 171 -1.98 -25.21 4.75
CA ALA A 171 -2.65 -26.45 4.32
C ALA A 171 -2.20 -27.71 5.08
N TYR A 172 -1.01 -27.70 5.69
CA TYR A 172 -0.55 -28.76 6.58
C TYR A 172 -1.36 -28.85 7.89
N LEU A 173 -2.06 -27.79 8.28
CA LEU A 173 -2.98 -27.83 9.42
C LEU A 173 -4.16 -28.76 9.18
N ASP A 174 -4.53 -29.07 7.93
CA ASP A 174 -5.57 -30.05 7.61
C ASP A 174 -5.25 -31.43 8.20
N VAL A 175 -3.96 -31.76 8.41
CA VAL A 175 -3.52 -33.03 9.03
C VAL A 175 -3.01 -32.87 10.46
N CYS A 176 -3.03 -31.65 11.01
CA CYS A 176 -2.66 -31.37 12.39
C CYS A 176 -3.89 -31.44 13.31
N GLY A 177 -3.63 -31.63 14.60
CA GLY A 177 -4.63 -31.57 15.66
C GLY A 177 -4.59 -32.76 16.62
N TRP A 178 -5.70 -32.97 17.30
CA TRP A 178 -5.85 -34.02 18.30
C TRP A 178 -6.42 -35.29 17.68
N TYR A 179 -5.75 -36.41 17.87
CA TYR A 179 -6.14 -37.71 17.33
C TYR A 179 -6.23 -38.76 18.44
N ASP A 180 -7.18 -39.68 18.30
CA ASP A 180 -7.23 -40.90 19.10
C ASP A 180 -6.43 -42.00 18.38
N LEU A 181 -5.40 -42.53 19.04
CA LEU A 181 -4.70 -43.73 18.56
C LEU A 181 -5.51 -44.97 18.90
N THR A 182 -6.40 -45.36 17.99
CA THR A 182 -7.40 -46.40 18.18
C THR A 182 -6.91 -47.76 17.71
N ALA A 183 -7.15 -48.79 18.52
CA ALA A 183 -7.02 -50.18 18.11
C ALA A 183 -8.38 -50.77 17.74
N THR A 184 -8.50 -51.26 16.51
CA THR A 184 -9.73 -51.85 15.98
C THR A 184 -9.52 -53.32 15.62
N LEU A 185 -10.37 -54.21 16.15
CA LEU A 185 -10.39 -55.64 15.85
C LEU A 185 -11.74 -56.01 15.23
N ASP A 186 -11.72 -56.65 14.05
CA ASP A 186 -12.94 -57.02 13.30
C ASP A 186 -13.93 -55.86 13.08
N GLY A 187 -13.41 -54.63 12.97
CA GLY A 187 -14.22 -53.41 12.81
C GLY A 187 -14.85 -52.87 14.11
N GLN A 188 -14.43 -53.36 15.27
CA GLN A 188 -14.82 -52.84 16.59
C GLN A 188 -13.61 -52.28 17.34
N THR A 189 -13.75 -51.06 17.86
CA THR A 189 -12.76 -50.46 18.77
C THR A 189 -12.63 -51.30 20.03
N VAL A 190 -11.39 -51.73 20.33
CA VAL A 190 -11.06 -52.50 21.55
C VAL A 190 -10.33 -51.66 22.60
N GLY A 191 -9.86 -50.47 22.24
CA GLY A 191 -9.31 -49.43 23.11
C GLY A 191 -8.64 -48.33 22.28
N ALA A 192 -8.29 -47.22 22.91
CA ALA A 192 -7.59 -46.10 22.28
C ALA A 192 -6.64 -45.41 23.28
N VAL A 193 -5.64 -44.70 22.77
CA VAL A 193 -4.98 -43.61 23.49
C VAL A 193 -5.62 -42.32 23.01
N GLU A 194 -6.33 -41.62 23.90
CA GLU A 194 -7.01 -40.37 23.57
C GLU A 194 -6.03 -39.19 23.57
N GLY A 195 -6.22 -38.21 22.68
CA GLY A 195 -5.51 -36.93 22.70
C GLY A 195 -4.03 -36.96 22.27
N VAL A 196 -3.68 -37.75 21.25
CA VAL A 196 -2.36 -37.69 20.61
C VAL A 196 -2.29 -36.46 19.70
N LYS A 197 -1.42 -35.49 20.01
CA LYS A 197 -1.20 -34.29 19.19
C LYS A 197 -0.37 -34.63 17.94
N VAL A 198 -0.81 -34.15 16.78
CA VAL A 198 -0.03 -34.05 15.54
C VAL A 198 0.17 -32.57 15.25
N ALA A 199 1.42 -32.12 15.16
CA ALA A 199 1.75 -30.70 14.98
C ALA A 199 2.95 -30.53 14.04
N PRO A 200 3.14 -29.33 13.44
CA PRO A 200 4.30 -29.06 12.59
C PRO A 200 5.63 -29.41 13.27
N TYR A 201 5.83 -28.90 14.48
CA TYR A 201 6.92 -29.22 15.40
C TYR A 201 6.39 -29.14 16.85
N ASP A 202 7.21 -29.47 17.84
CA ASP A 202 6.74 -29.75 19.21
C ASP A 202 6.18 -28.51 19.91
N SER A 203 6.85 -27.38 19.72
CA SER A 203 6.50 -26.08 20.31
C SER A 203 5.56 -25.23 19.46
N PHE A 204 4.97 -25.77 18.38
CA PHE A 204 4.04 -25.02 17.54
C PHE A 204 2.73 -24.73 18.28
N HIS A 205 2.31 -23.46 18.28
CA HIS A 205 1.00 -23.04 18.80
C HIS A 205 0.10 -22.43 17.71
N THR A 206 -1.17 -22.81 17.65
CA THR A 206 -2.18 -21.98 16.95
C THR A 206 -2.34 -20.61 17.63
N MET A 207 -3.00 -19.63 17.00
CA MET A 207 -3.23 -18.34 17.66
C MET A 207 -4.04 -18.47 18.96
N GLU A 208 -5.03 -19.38 19.01
CA GLU A 208 -5.79 -19.67 20.23
C GLU A 208 -4.88 -20.23 21.34
N GLU A 209 -4.02 -21.19 21.00
CA GLU A 209 -3.03 -21.72 21.94
C GLU A 209 -2.02 -20.65 22.38
N LEU A 210 -1.62 -19.71 21.50
CA LEU A 210 -0.77 -18.56 21.87
C LEU A 210 -1.45 -17.65 22.90
N TYR A 211 -2.74 -17.33 22.72
CA TYR A 211 -3.49 -16.54 23.72
C TYR A 211 -3.54 -17.23 25.07
N GLU A 212 -3.83 -18.53 25.10
CA GLU A 212 -3.84 -19.32 26.33
C GLU A 212 -2.45 -19.34 26.98
N ASN A 213 -1.40 -19.45 26.18
CA ASN A 213 -0.03 -19.54 26.63
C ASN A 213 0.48 -18.21 27.22
N ILE A 214 0.13 -17.07 26.61
CA ILE A 214 0.37 -15.73 27.18
C ILE A 214 -0.25 -15.61 28.58
N GLY A 215 -1.52 -16.04 28.74
CA GLY A 215 -2.18 -16.07 30.04
C GLY A 215 -1.50 -17.01 31.05
N ALA A 216 -1.04 -18.18 30.58
CA ALA A 216 -0.33 -19.16 31.39
C ALA A 216 1.02 -18.63 31.92
N ILE A 217 1.75 -17.84 31.13
CA ILE A 217 3.00 -17.18 31.58
C ILE A 217 2.71 -16.22 32.74
N VAL A 218 1.66 -15.39 32.61
CA VAL A 218 1.25 -14.43 33.65
C VAL A 218 0.89 -15.16 34.94
N ASP A 219 0.03 -16.17 34.85
CA ASP A 219 -0.40 -16.97 36.01
C ASP A 219 0.78 -17.69 36.66
N PHE A 220 1.65 -18.31 35.86
CA PHE A 220 2.84 -18.99 36.34
C PHE A 220 3.79 -18.05 37.09
N ALA A 221 4.08 -16.88 36.52
CA ALA A 221 4.96 -15.88 37.11
C ALA A 221 4.40 -15.37 38.45
N ALA A 222 3.09 -15.09 38.51
CA ALA A 222 2.41 -14.63 39.72
C ALA A 222 2.44 -15.67 40.86
N GLU A 223 2.40 -16.96 40.52
CA GLU A 223 2.42 -18.05 41.50
C GLU A 223 3.84 -18.41 41.98
N ASN A 224 4.85 -18.30 41.10
CA ASN A 224 6.15 -18.94 41.31
C ASN A 224 7.33 -17.96 41.44
N THR A 225 7.17 -16.71 41.01
CA THR A 225 8.27 -15.73 40.97
C THR A 225 7.97 -14.48 41.81
N GLY A 226 8.93 -13.55 41.85
CA GLY A 226 8.71 -12.19 42.37
C GLY A 226 8.69 -11.12 41.27
N LEU A 227 8.65 -11.54 40.01
CA LEU A 227 8.69 -10.65 38.84
C LEU A 227 7.34 -9.95 38.66
N TYR A 228 7.38 -8.81 37.98
CA TYR A 228 6.20 -8.17 37.41
C TYR A 228 6.01 -8.69 35.99
N VAL A 229 4.95 -9.47 35.79
CA VAL A 229 4.55 -9.99 34.48
C VAL A 229 3.09 -9.65 34.29
N GLU A 230 2.79 -8.87 33.26
CA GLU A 230 1.43 -8.41 32.97
C GLU A 230 1.16 -8.40 31.47
N GLN A 231 -0.06 -8.82 31.12
CA GLN A 231 -0.59 -8.79 29.75
C GLN A 231 -1.34 -7.48 29.52
N PHE A 232 -1.05 -6.87 28.37
CA PHE A 232 -1.70 -5.69 27.86
C PHE A 232 -2.24 -5.96 26.45
N SER A 233 -3.00 -5.02 25.90
CA SER A 233 -3.49 -5.03 24.52
C SER A 233 -3.01 -3.77 23.81
N MET A 234 -2.47 -3.94 22.60
CA MET A 234 -2.11 -2.83 21.70
C MET A 234 -3.35 -2.22 21.04
N GLY A 235 -4.46 -2.96 21.01
CA GLY A 235 -5.66 -2.63 20.24
C GLY A 235 -6.27 -3.88 19.63
N SER A 236 -7.10 -3.68 18.61
CA SER A 236 -7.64 -4.78 17.80
C SER A 236 -7.14 -4.69 16.36
N SER A 237 -6.99 -5.84 15.73
CA SER A 237 -6.67 -5.98 14.31
C SER A 237 -7.80 -5.48 13.41
N GLN A 238 -7.54 -5.34 12.11
CA GLN A 238 -8.46 -4.68 11.19
C GLN A 238 -9.83 -5.38 11.07
N GLY A 239 -9.87 -6.70 10.94
CA GLY A 239 -11.10 -7.48 10.73
C GLY A 239 -11.77 -7.18 9.39
N ASP A 240 -11.24 -7.73 8.30
CA ASP A 240 -11.63 -7.44 6.93
C ASP A 240 -12.02 -8.70 6.13
N ASN A 241 -12.52 -8.53 4.90
CA ASN A 241 -12.89 -9.65 4.01
C ASN A 241 -13.91 -10.66 4.60
N GLY A 242 -14.67 -10.24 5.62
CA GLY A 242 -15.63 -11.07 6.34
C GLY A 242 -15.07 -11.81 7.54
N MET A 243 -13.83 -11.52 7.94
CA MET A 243 -13.17 -12.02 9.15
C MET A 243 -13.39 -11.07 10.33
N GLU A 244 -13.19 -11.58 11.55
CA GLU A 244 -13.37 -10.82 12.79
C GLU A 244 -12.07 -10.10 13.18
N SER A 245 -12.20 -8.89 13.73
CA SER A 245 -11.10 -8.22 14.44
C SER A 245 -10.74 -9.01 15.71
N LEU A 246 -9.45 -9.17 15.96
CA LEU A 246 -8.88 -9.91 17.08
C LEU A 246 -8.08 -8.98 18.00
N ASP A 247 -7.96 -9.34 19.28
CA ASP A 247 -7.13 -8.60 20.24
C ASP A 247 -5.64 -8.78 19.92
N MET A 248 -4.83 -7.73 20.07
CA MET A 248 -3.39 -7.78 19.83
C MET A 248 -2.61 -7.68 21.15
N PRO A 249 -2.37 -8.80 21.85
CA PRO A 249 -1.78 -8.78 23.19
C PRO A 249 -0.25 -8.64 23.15
N TYR A 250 0.29 -8.03 24.20
CA TYR A 250 1.72 -8.05 24.50
C TYR A 250 1.95 -8.25 26.00
N LEU A 251 3.14 -8.72 26.36
CA LEU A 251 3.56 -8.93 27.75
C LEU A 251 4.65 -7.93 28.13
N ILE A 252 4.57 -7.43 29.37
CA ILE A 252 5.73 -6.81 30.03
C ILE A 252 6.29 -7.80 31.03
N ILE A 253 7.60 -8.08 30.96
CA ILE A 253 8.34 -8.87 31.95
C ILE A 253 9.43 -7.98 32.58
N ALA A 254 9.28 -7.66 33.86
CA ALA A 254 10.17 -6.74 34.56
C ALA A 254 10.47 -7.19 36.01
N LYS A 255 11.49 -6.59 36.62
CA LYS A 255 11.80 -6.79 38.04
C LYS A 255 10.67 -6.31 38.97
N SER A 256 9.99 -5.23 38.61
CA SER A 256 8.83 -4.69 39.33
C SER A 256 8.07 -3.66 38.48
N GLU A 257 6.80 -3.42 38.81
CA GLU A 257 5.98 -2.33 38.23
C GLU A 257 6.70 -0.96 38.34
N ALA A 258 7.37 -0.71 39.48
CA ALA A 258 8.11 0.54 39.69
C ALA A 258 9.30 0.75 38.73
N ALA A 259 9.87 -0.33 38.17
CA ALA A 259 10.91 -0.23 37.14
C ALA A 259 10.32 0.26 35.82
N VAL A 260 9.12 -0.25 35.48
CA VAL A 260 8.36 0.13 34.28
C VAL A 260 7.90 1.59 34.39
N ASP A 261 7.34 1.99 35.53
CA ASP A 261 6.98 3.39 35.81
C ASP A 261 8.19 4.33 35.70
N LYS A 262 9.35 3.88 36.21
CA LYS A 262 10.57 4.69 36.19
C LYS A 262 11.05 4.97 34.78
N TRP A 263 10.90 4.00 33.87
CA TRP A 263 11.23 4.20 32.47
C TRP A 263 10.38 5.29 31.82
N GLN A 264 9.07 5.32 32.08
CA GLN A 264 8.18 6.36 31.55
C GLN A 264 8.60 7.77 32.02
N GLU A 265 9.11 7.91 33.25
CA GLU A 265 9.72 9.18 33.70
C GLU A 265 11.00 9.55 32.92
N ILE A 266 11.84 8.56 32.60
CA ILE A 266 13.10 8.75 31.86
C ILE A 266 12.79 9.13 30.42
N LYS A 267 11.89 8.41 29.76
CA LYS A 267 11.43 8.68 28.39
C LYS A 267 10.89 10.11 28.28
N ALA A 268 9.99 10.51 29.18
CA ALA A 268 9.43 11.86 29.17
C ALA A 268 10.51 12.95 29.35
N GLU A 269 11.53 12.72 30.17
CA GLU A 269 12.67 13.65 30.29
C GLU A 269 13.58 13.62 29.05
N ALA A 270 13.80 12.45 28.45
CA ALA A 270 14.58 12.32 27.22
C ALA A 270 13.94 13.10 26.06
N GLU A 271 12.61 13.11 25.98
CA GLU A 271 11.89 13.83 24.93
C GLU A 271 11.79 15.34 25.18
N SER A 272 11.74 15.77 26.45
CA SER A 272 11.48 17.19 26.80
C SER A 272 12.72 17.99 27.22
N ASP A 273 13.70 17.38 27.89
CA ASP A 273 14.98 18.00 28.31
C ASP A 273 16.14 16.98 28.21
N PRO A 274 16.45 16.51 26.98
CA PRO A 274 17.49 15.50 26.75
C PRO A 274 18.87 15.95 27.28
N THR A 275 19.21 17.24 27.17
CA THR A 275 20.48 17.77 27.70
C THR A 275 20.62 17.56 29.21
N ALA A 276 19.54 17.74 29.98
CA ALA A 276 19.56 17.47 31.41
C ALA A 276 19.69 15.97 31.71
N LEU A 277 19.02 15.11 30.94
CA LEU A 277 19.13 13.66 31.09
C LEU A 277 20.53 13.15 30.75
N ILE A 278 21.12 13.60 29.63
CA ILE A 278 22.52 13.32 29.25
C ILE A 278 23.45 13.67 30.41
N ALA A 279 23.29 14.86 31.00
CA ALA A 279 24.11 15.26 32.13
C ALA A 279 23.97 14.32 33.33
N LYS A 280 22.77 13.77 33.61
CA LYS A 280 22.54 12.78 34.68
C LYS A 280 23.15 11.42 34.38
N ILE A 281 23.12 10.98 33.13
CA ILE A 281 23.75 9.74 32.68
C ILE A 281 25.27 9.86 32.84
N GLU A 282 25.88 10.87 32.22
CA GLU A 282 27.34 11.06 32.19
C GLU A 282 27.96 11.28 33.59
N ASN A 283 27.20 11.86 34.53
CA ASN A 283 27.68 12.08 35.90
C ASN A 283 27.25 10.99 36.90
N GLY A 284 26.50 9.98 36.45
CA GLY A 284 26.00 8.87 37.28
C GLY A 284 24.99 9.27 38.35
N THR A 285 24.16 10.29 38.10
CA THR A 285 23.13 10.76 39.05
C THR A 285 21.70 10.36 38.68
N LEU A 286 21.50 9.66 37.55
CA LEU A 286 20.19 9.15 37.15
C LEU A 286 19.63 8.12 38.16
N GLY A 287 20.51 7.38 38.83
CA GLY A 287 20.16 6.34 39.80
C GLY A 287 20.04 4.96 39.15
N ASP A 288 19.35 4.04 39.81
CA ASP A 288 19.05 2.71 39.25
C ASP A 288 17.85 2.83 38.29
N TYR A 289 17.97 2.23 37.12
CA TYR A 289 16.95 2.20 36.08
C TYR A 289 17.14 0.99 35.16
N GLN A 290 16.07 0.64 34.46
CA GLN A 290 16.03 -0.39 33.45
C GLN A 290 15.68 0.22 32.10
N VAL A 291 16.23 -0.35 31.03
CA VAL A 291 15.88 0.02 29.65
C VAL A 291 14.96 -1.03 29.01
N PRO A 292 13.96 -0.62 28.20
CA PRO A 292 13.09 -1.53 27.46
C PRO A 292 13.81 -2.22 26.30
N VAL A 293 13.66 -3.54 26.22
CA VAL A 293 14.04 -4.36 25.06
C VAL A 293 12.79 -5.00 24.50
N MET A 294 12.58 -4.86 23.19
CA MET A 294 11.37 -5.34 22.52
C MET A 294 11.69 -6.50 21.57
N TYR A 295 10.82 -7.52 21.58
CA TYR A 295 10.88 -8.67 20.67
C TYR A 295 9.51 -8.92 20.03
N SER A 296 9.47 -9.03 18.70
CA SER A 296 8.23 -9.18 17.91
C SER A 296 8.34 -10.18 16.76
N ASN A 297 7.21 -10.53 16.16
CA ASN A 297 7.06 -11.10 14.82
C ASN A 297 5.84 -10.46 14.13
N VAL A 298 5.95 -10.18 12.82
CA VAL A 298 4.87 -9.58 12.01
C VAL A 298 4.37 -10.49 10.87
N HIS A 299 5.19 -11.44 10.44
CA HIS A 299 4.84 -12.38 9.38
C HIS A 299 4.44 -13.72 9.97
N ALA A 300 3.17 -13.84 10.27
CA ALA A 300 2.65 -14.98 11.01
C ALA A 300 2.72 -16.34 10.29
N ASN A 301 2.92 -16.38 8.98
CA ASN A 301 3.18 -17.62 8.23
C ASN A 301 4.63 -18.11 8.39
N GLU A 302 5.46 -17.36 9.10
CA GLU A 302 6.85 -17.63 9.44
C GLU A 302 6.92 -18.29 10.82
N VAL A 303 6.22 -19.41 10.93
CA VAL A 303 5.60 -19.85 12.19
C VAL A 303 6.53 -20.03 13.38
N ALA A 304 7.81 -20.36 13.17
CA ALA A 304 8.78 -20.54 14.25
C ALA A 304 9.20 -19.23 14.94
N ALA A 305 9.00 -18.09 14.30
CA ALA A 305 9.33 -16.78 14.86
C ALA A 305 8.47 -16.45 16.09
N SER A 306 7.14 -16.54 15.96
CA SER A 306 6.19 -16.28 17.06
C SER A 306 6.44 -17.21 18.26
N ASP A 307 6.67 -18.49 17.98
CA ASP A 307 6.94 -19.51 19.02
C ASP A 307 8.32 -19.28 19.68
N GLY A 308 9.33 -18.82 18.94
CA GLY A 308 10.65 -18.44 19.47
C GLY A 308 10.61 -17.23 20.42
N VAL A 309 9.81 -16.21 20.10
CA VAL A 309 9.57 -15.05 20.99
C VAL A 309 8.90 -15.49 22.29
N LEU A 310 7.91 -16.38 22.21
CA LEU A 310 7.22 -16.91 23.37
C LEU A 310 8.12 -17.85 24.21
N ALA A 311 8.96 -18.65 23.57
CA ALA A 311 9.91 -19.54 24.24
C ALA A 311 10.92 -18.75 25.10
N PHE A 312 11.35 -17.58 24.65
CA PHE A 312 12.19 -16.68 25.45
C PHE A 312 11.45 -16.17 26.71
N ALA A 313 10.17 -15.81 26.61
CA ALA A 313 9.37 -15.39 27.76
C ALA A 313 9.27 -16.51 28.83
N TRP A 314 9.03 -17.76 28.41
CA TRP A 314 9.08 -18.92 29.31
C TRP A 314 10.46 -19.11 29.93
N MET A 315 11.53 -19.06 29.13
CA MET A 315 12.91 -19.20 29.58
C MET A 315 13.21 -18.28 30.77
N LEU A 316 12.76 -17.02 30.71
CA LEU A 316 12.94 -16.04 31.79
C LEU A 316 12.16 -16.40 33.06
N VAL A 317 10.85 -16.67 32.96
CA VAL A 317 10.01 -16.91 34.14
C VAL A 317 10.33 -18.23 34.82
N GLU A 318 10.72 -19.26 34.06
CA GLU A 318 11.12 -20.56 34.60
C GLU A 318 12.47 -20.49 35.31
N ALA A 319 13.43 -19.79 34.70
CA ALA A 319 14.72 -19.57 35.35
C ALA A 319 14.56 -18.77 36.64
N ALA A 320 13.73 -17.72 36.67
CA ALA A 320 13.41 -16.96 37.88
C ALA A 320 12.70 -17.80 38.97
N ALA A 321 11.89 -18.78 38.58
CA ALA A 321 11.24 -19.72 39.50
C ALA A 321 12.17 -20.82 40.02
N SER A 322 13.26 -21.10 39.31
CA SER A 322 14.22 -22.17 39.62
C SER A 322 14.99 -21.93 40.93
N GLU A 323 15.70 -22.96 41.42
CA GLU A 323 16.56 -22.81 42.60
C GLU A 323 17.84 -22.00 42.33
N SER A 324 18.34 -22.02 41.10
CA SER A 324 19.55 -21.28 40.71
C SER A 324 19.24 -19.83 40.39
N GLY A 325 18.10 -19.53 39.74
CA GLY A 325 17.82 -18.20 39.21
C GLY A 325 18.54 -17.90 37.90
N THR A 326 19.21 -18.89 37.30
CA THR A 326 20.18 -18.70 36.22
C THR A 326 19.85 -19.50 34.97
N ILE A 327 20.28 -18.99 33.81
CA ILE A 327 20.24 -19.66 32.50
C ILE A 327 21.68 -19.80 32.00
N ASP A 328 22.07 -21.01 31.60
CA ASP A 328 23.35 -21.25 30.94
C ASP A 328 23.14 -21.27 29.42
N TYR A 329 24.05 -20.66 28.67
CA TYR A 329 24.08 -20.74 27.20
C TYR A 329 25.52 -20.77 26.69
N ASP A 330 25.76 -21.47 25.60
CA ASP A 330 27.05 -21.52 24.94
C ASP A 330 27.26 -20.31 24.03
N LYS A 331 28.50 -19.84 23.95
CA LYS A 331 28.88 -18.68 23.15
C LYS A 331 30.18 -18.97 22.40
N LEU A 332 30.20 -18.67 21.12
CA LEU A 332 31.43 -18.67 20.32
C LEU A 332 32.30 -17.48 20.77
N THR A 333 33.57 -17.72 21.10
CA THR A 333 34.49 -16.69 21.62
C THR A 333 35.71 -16.45 20.73
N GLY A 334 35.86 -17.22 19.66
CA GLY A 334 37.05 -17.18 18.79
C GLY A 334 37.09 -18.35 17.81
N PHE A 335 38.04 -18.31 16.88
CA PHE A 335 38.31 -19.39 15.94
C PHE A 335 39.41 -20.33 16.45
N THR A 336 39.33 -21.60 16.09
CA THR A 336 40.49 -22.49 16.12
C THR A 336 41.41 -22.19 14.93
N ALA A 337 42.60 -22.78 14.90
CA ALA A 337 43.48 -22.66 13.73
C ALA A 337 42.89 -23.28 12.45
N GLU A 338 41.96 -24.24 12.58
CA GLU A 338 41.22 -24.79 11.44
C GLU A 338 40.10 -23.84 11.03
N GLY A 339 39.39 -23.23 11.98
CA GLY A 339 38.39 -22.20 11.71
C GLY A 339 38.95 -20.95 11.05
N GLU A 340 40.12 -20.47 11.46
CA GLU A 340 40.81 -19.35 10.78
C GLU A 340 41.13 -19.67 9.31
N ALA A 341 41.49 -20.92 9.02
CA ALA A 341 41.80 -21.35 7.66
C ALA A 341 40.53 -21.49 6.81
N GLU A 342 39.47 -22.05 7.39
CA GLU A 342 38.16 -22.20 6.75
C GLU A 342 37.52 -20.84 6.45
N LEU A 343 37.61 -19.88 7.40
CA LEU A 343 37.11 -18.52 7.19
C LEU A 343 37.79 -17.86 5.99
N ALA A 344 39.13 -17.96 5.91
CA ALA A 344 39.88 -17.40 4.79
C ALA A 344 39.56 -18.09 3.46
N GLU A 345 39.18 -19.37 3.46
CA GLU A 345 38.74 -20.09 2.26
C GLU A 345 37.35 -19.62 1.81
N GLN A 346 36.39 -19.53 2.74
CA GLN A 346 35.01 -19.13 2.43
C GLN A 346 34.86 -17.64 2.09
N MET A 347 35.67 -16.75 2.67
CA MET A 347 35.67 -15.31 2.30
C MET A 347 36.29 -15.08 0.92
N GLY A 348 37.19 -15.97 0.49
CA GLY A 348 37.96 -15.79 -0.73
C GLY A 348 39.09 -14.76 -0.60
N PRO A 349 39.98 -14.65 -1.61
CA PRO A 349 41.11 -13.72 -1.55
C PRO A 349 40.69 -12.28 -1.86
N GLU A 350 41.31 -11.33 -1.17
CA GLU A 350 41.17 -9.88 -1.36
C GLU A 350 41.32 -9.47 -2.83
N GLY A 351 40.37 -8.69 -3.35
CA GLY A 351 40.38 -8.16 -4.71
C GLY A 351 40.05 -9.18 -5.81
N GLN A 352 39.72 -10.43 -5.48
CA GLN A 352 39.19 -11.39 -6.45
C GLN A 352 37.68 -11.22 -6.59
N GLU A 353 37.20 -11.19 -7.84
CA GLU A 353 35.77 -11.13 -8.17
C GLU A 353 34.95 -12.18 -7.38
N GLY A 354 33.92 -11.71 -6.68
CA GLY A 354 33.00 -12.52 -5.88
C GLY A 354 33.51 -12.93 -4.49
N SER A 355 34.74 -12.55 -4.10
CA SER A 355 35.18 -12.65 -2.70
C SER A 355 34.48 -11.59 -1.85
N VAL A 356 34.27 -11.88 -0.57
CA VAL A 356 33.68 -10.95 0.40
C VAL A 356 34.67 -9.85 0.75
N ALA A 357 34.18 -8.61 0.78
CA ALA A 357 34.84 -7.45 1.33
C ALA A 357 34.05 -6.97 2.56
N VAL A 358 34.66 -6.16 3.43
CA VAL A 358 33.99 -5.62 4.61
C VAL A 358 34.18 -4.11 4.65
N PRO A 359 33.10 -3.34 4.87
CA PRO A 359 33.19 -1.88 4.94
C PRO A 359 34.10 -1.41 6.07
N ASP A 360 34.88 -0.35 5.82
CA ASP A 360 35.83 0.21 6.80
C ASP A 360 35.11 0.68 8.08
N LEU A 361 33.89 1.20 7.96
CA LEU A 361 33.07 1.68 9.08
C LEU A 361 32.72 0.60 10.11
N VAL A 362 32.67 -0.68 9.71
CA VAL A 362 32.30 -1.80 10.60
C VAL A 362 33.42 -2.81 10.83
N ALA A 363 34.53 -2.70 10.10
CA ALA A 363 35.63 -3.67 10.12
C ALA A 363 36.21 -3.94 11.52
N ASP A 364 36.26 -2.91 12.38
CA ASP A 364 36.76 -3.04 13.75
C ASP A 364 35.76 -3.69 14.74
N THR A 365 34.49 -3.83 14.33
CA THR A 365 33.41 -4.40 15.16
C THR A 365 32.95 -5.79 14.72
N ALA A 366 33.28 -6.21 13.49
CA ALA A 366 32.93 -7.52 12.96
C ALA A 366 33.82 -8.64 13.53
N THR A 367 33.23 -9.63 14.21
CA THR A 367 33.97 -10.79 14.76
C THR A 367 33.98 -12.00 13.82
N TYR A 368 33.02 -12.08 12.88
CA TYR A 368 32.78 -13.22 11.96
C TYR A 368 32.43 -14.54 12.67
N LEU A 369 32.21 -14.53 13.99
CA LEU A 369 31.86 -15.74 14.71
C LEU A 369 30.45 -16.19 14.30
N GLY A 370 30.32 -17.45 13.88
CA GLY A 370 29.10 -17.99 13.29
C GLY A 370 28.98 -17.81 11.76
N TYR A 371 29.99 -17.26 11.09
CA TYR A 371 30.01 -17.09 9.63
C TYR A 371 30.13 -18.42 8.86
N LEU A 372 30.94 -19.36 9.36
CA LEU A 372 31.32 -20.56 8.61
C LEU A 372 30.10 -21.42 8.28
N LYS A 373 29.86 -21.65 6.99
CA LYS A 373 28.76 -22.48 6.50
C LYS A 373 29.18 -23.95 6.46
N GLY A 374 28.22 -24.85 6.70
CA GLY A 374 28.44 -26.30 6.61
C GLY A 374 28.62 -26.80 5.17
N GLU A 375 28.67 -28.11 4.99
CA GLU A 375 28.85 -28.75 3.67
C GLU A 375 27.57 -29.45 3.18
N ASN A 376 27.33 -29.39 1.87
CA ASN A 376 26.37 -30.25 1.17
C ASN A 376 26.89 -31.70 1.13
N ALA A 377 26.00 -32.66 0.81
CA ALA A 377 26.36 -34.07 0.69
C ALA A 377 27.46 -34.38 -0.36
N ASP A 378 27.73 -33.44 -1.29
CA ASP A 378 28.78 -33.54 -2.30
C ASP A 378 30.11 -32.87 -1.88
N GLY A 379 30.18 -32.28 -0.68
CA GLY A 379 31.37 -31.62 -0.12
C GLY A 379 31.56 -30.17 -0.58
N THR A 380 30.53 -29.54 -1.18
CA THR A 380 30.53 -28.10 -1.45
C THR A 380 29.98 -27.31 -0.28
N THR A 381 30.41 -26.06 -0.08
CA THR A 381 29.83 -25.18 0.95
C THR A 381 28.33 -25.02 0.74
N ALA A 382 27.55 -25.23 1.79
CA ALA A 382 26.11 -25.09 1.76
C ALA A 382 25.73 -23.62 1.55
N SER A 383 24.73 -23.38 0.69
CA SER A 383 24.14 -22.04 0.54
C SER A 383 23.13 -21.71 1.63
N VAL A 384 22.74 -22.72 2.42
CA VAL A 384 21.80 -22.61 3.54
C VAL A 384 22.51 -22.87 4.88
N SER A 385 21.95 -22.35 5.98
CA SER A 385 22.45 -22.67 7.32
C SER A 385 22.18 -24.14 7.65
N THR A 386 23.24 -24.89 7.91
CA THR A 386 23.21 -26.32 8.26
C THR A 386 24.09 -26.59 9.47
N VAL A 387 24.19 -27.85 9.87
CA VAL A 387 25.04 -28.28 10.97
C VAL A 387 26.52 -28.01 10.68
N VAL A 388 27.20 -27.40 11.65
CA VAL A 388 28.65 -27.12 11.62
C VAL A 388 29.30 -27.82 12.82
N ASP A 389 30.48 -28.42 12.63
CA ASP A 389 31.29 -28.93 13.74
C ASP A 389 31.88 -27.75 14.53
N LEU A 390 31.09 -27.23 15.48
CA LEU A 390 31.42 -26.00 16.19
C LEU A 390 32.74 -26.13 16.98
N GLU A 391 32.99 -27.28 17.63
CA GLU A 391 34.24 -27.50 18.39
C GLU A 391 35.47 -27.61 17.49
N GLN A 392 35.29 -28.05 16.23
CA GLN A 392 36.38 -28.06 15.25
C GLN A 392 36.81 -26.65 14.88
N TYR A 393 35.86 -25.76 14.63
CA TYR A 393 36.14 -24.45 14.03
C TYR A 393 36.19 -23.28 15.02
N TYR A 394 35.51 -23.39 16.16
CA TYR A 394 35.38 -22.31 17.13
C TYR A 394 35.88 -22.71 18.54
N THR A 395 36.27 -21.71 19.32
CA THR A 395 36.35 -21.83 20.78
C THR A 395 35.00 -21.47 21.37
N ILE A 396 34.52 -22.30 22.30
CA ILE A 396 33.20 -22.17 22.91
C ILE A 396 33.37 -22.02 24.42
N GLU A 397 32.66 -21.05 25.00
CA GLU A 397 32.53 -20.88 26.45
C GLU A 397 31.04 -20.89 26.83
N THR A 398 30.72 -21.50 27.98
CA THR A 398 29.38 -21.42 28.56
C THR A 398 29.29 -20.18 29.44
N GLU A 399 28.35 -19.29 29.11
CA GLU A 399 27.98 -18.11 29.89
C GLU A 399 26.80 -18.44 30.79
N THR A 400 26.80 -17.91 32.01
CA THR A 400 25.70 -18.05 32.97
C THR A 400 25.08 -16.68 33.23
N VAL A 401 23.80 -16.52 32.88
CA VAL A 401 23.01 -15.31 33.12
C VAL A 401 22.16 -15.50 34.37
N ASP A 402 22.30 -14.62 35.36
CA ASP A 402 21.36 -14.54 36.49
C ASP A 402 20.19 -13.63 36.10
N VAL A 403 18.96 -14.16 36.15
CA VAL A 403 17.77 -13.43 35.69
C VAL A 403 17.44 -12.24 36.60
N ASP A 404 17.74 -12.31 37.90
CA ASP A 404 17.52 -11.17 38.80
C ASP A 404 18.52 -10.04 38.51
N GLU A 405 19.77 -10.38 38.15
CA GLU A 405 20.80 -9.42 37.73
C GLU A 405 20.49 -8.85 36.34
N LEU A 406 20.05 -9.66 35.37
CA LEU A 406 19.62 -9.19 34.05
C LEU A 406 18.50 -8.15 34.16
N LEU A 407 17.50 -8.43 35.00
CA LEU A 407 16.35 -7.53 35.20
C LEU A 407 16.65 -6.32 36.11
N ASP A 408 17.87 -6.18 36.66
CA ASP A 408 18.35 -4.90 37.22
C ASP A 408 18.68 -3.88 36.11
N ASP A 409 18.92 -4.36 34.89
CA ASP A 409 19.42 -3.56 33.78
C ASP A 409 18.39 -3.40 32.65
N VAL A 410 17.57 -4.42 32.38
CA VAL A 410 16.57 -4.40 31.31
C VAL A 410 15.19 -4.83 31.80
N PHE A 411 14.15 -4.48 31.03
CA PHE A 411 12.85 -5.15 31.08
C PHE A 411 12.35 -5.40 29.66
N PHE A 412 11.46 -6.38 29.51
CA PHE A 412 11.07 -6.88 28.19
C PHE A 412 9.65 -6.48 27.83
N ILE A 413 9.48 -6.07 26.58
CA ILE A 413 8.20 -5.93 25.89
C ILE A 413 8.14 -7.06 24.86
N ILE A 414 7.28 -8.05 25.11
CA ILE A 414 7.17 -9.25 24.28
C ILE A 414 5.87 -9.16 23.49
N VAL A 415 5.98 -9.09 22.17
CA VAL A 415 4.86 -9.15 21.22
C VAL A 415 5.00 -10.46 20.44
N PRO A 416 4.42 -11.58 20.91
CA PRO A 416 4.61 -12.86 20.22
C PRO A 416 4.14 -12.83 18.78
N GLU A 417 3.10 -12.05 18.47
CA GLU A 417 2.53 -11.92 17.14
C GLU A 417 1.86 -10.55 16.97
N GLU A 418 2.38 -9.73 16.07
CA GLU A 418 1.75 -8.48 15.62
C GLU A 418 0.56 -8.80 14.71
N ASN A 419 0.72 -9.73 13.77
CA ASN A 419 -0.31 -10.12 12.81
C ASN A 419 -1.16 -11.29 13.35
N VAL A 420 -1.92 -11.01 14.40
CA VAL A 420 -2.76 -12.03 15.09
C VAL A 420 -3.77 -12.71 14.16
N GLU A 421 -4.25 -12.00 13.14
CA GLU A 421 -5.10 -12.56 12.09
C GLU A 421 -4.30 -13.49 11.17
N GLY A 422 -3.12 -13.04 10.74
CA GLY A 422 -2.17 -13.83 9.99
C GLY A 422 -1.86 -15.14 10.69
N ARG A 423 -1.68 -15.16 12.02
CA ARG A 423 -1.40 -16.41 12.76
C ARG A 423 -2.61 -17.31 12.85
N THR A 424 -3.80 -16.72 12.96
CA THR A 424 -5.07 -17.45 12.94
C THR A 424 -5.28 -18.16 11.59
N TYR A 425 -4.80 -17.57 10.49
CA TYR A 425 -5.01 -18.07 9.13
C TYR A 425 -3.76 -18.71 8.49
N VAL A 426 -2.62 -18.63 9.18
CA VAL A 426 -1.27 -18.91 8.66
C VAL A 426 -1.01 -18.16 7.35
N THR A 427 -1.18 -16.84 7.36
CA THR A 427 -0.95 -15.96 6.22
C THR A 427 0.08 -14.89 6.55
N ARG A 428 0.89 -14.52 5.55
CA ARG A 428 1.83 -13.39 5.66
C ARG A 428 1.10 -12.07 5.87
N THR A 429 -0.04 -11.94 5.19
CA THR A 429 -0.87 -10.74 5.19
C THR A 429 -1.97 -10.79 6.25
N SER A 430 -2.46 -9.62 6.66
CA SER A 430 -3.66 -9.48 7.49
C SER A 430 -4.93 -9.89 6.73
N SER A 431 -6.09 -9.93 7.40
CA SER A 431 -7.40 -10.17 6.75
C SER A 431 -7.72 -9.17 5.64
N GLY A 432 -7.18 -7.95 5.74
CA GLY A 432 -7.27 -6.92 4.70
C GLY A 432 -6.49 -7.27 3.44
N GLY A 433 -5.55 -8.22 3.51
CA GLY A 433 -4.71 -8.67 2.41
C GLY A 433 -3.48 -7.80 2.16
N PHE A 434 -2.97 -7.15 3.21
CA PHE A 434 -1.80 -6.28 3.20
C PHE A 434 -0.61 -6.98 3.84
N ASP A 435 0.57 -6.84 3.24
CA ASP A 435 1.81 -7.20 3.91
C ASP A 435 2.15 -6.09 4.92
N LEU A 436 2.03 -6.40 6.21
CA LEU A 436 2.21 -5.41 7.28
C LEU A 436 3.67 -4.94 7.39
N ASN A 437 4.64 -5.81 7.04
CA ASN A 437 6.05 -5.43 6.91
C ASN A 437 6.33 -4.69 5.58
N ARG A 438 5.32 -4.00 5.05
CA ARG A 438 5.38 -3.06 3.93
C ARG A 438 4.43 -1.87 4.15
N ASP A 439 3.97 -1.68 5.39
CA ASP A 439 2.92 -0.72 5.77
C ASP A 439 3.28 0.18 6.97
N ASN A 440 4.42 0.00 7.66
CA ASN A 440 4.69 0.76 8.90
C ASN A 440 4.78 2.29 8.72
N SER A 441 5.31 2.76 7.59
CA SER A 441 5.29 4.19 7.25
C SER A 441 3.90 4.64 6.80
N PHE A 442 3.15 3.82 6.07
CA PHE A 442 1.85 4.21 5.53
C PHE A 442 0.73 4.15 6.59
N GLN A 443 0.78 3.14 7.45
CA GLN A 443 -0.14 2.83 8.54
C GLN A 443 -1.58 2.69 8.08
N THR A 444 -1.78 1.93 7.01
CA THR A 444 -3.11 1.75 6.40
C THR A 444 -3.93 0.70 7.13
N GLN A 445 -3.28 -0.24 7.82
CA GLN A 445 -3.94 -1.28 8.61
C GLN A 445 -3.91 -0.96 10.11
N ALA A 446 -4.89 -1.47 10.86
CA ALA A 446 -4.97 -1.25 12.30
C ALA A 446 -3.77 -1.83 13.06
N GLU A 447 -3.23 -2.95 12.59
CA GLU A 447 -2.09 -3.66 13.17
C GLU A 447 -0.85 -2.77 13.23
N THR A 448 -0.44 -2.20 12.10
CA THR A 448 0.70 -1.29 12.02
C THR A 448 0.44 0.01 12.79
N GLN A 449 -0.80 0.54 12.78
CA GLN A 449 -1.16 1.69 13.63
C GLN A 449 -0.98 1.40 15.12
N ASN A 450 -1.31 0.19 15.56
CA ASN A 450 -1.17 -0.22 16.96
C ASN A 450 0.30 -0.46 17.32
N MET A 451 1.06 -1.11 16.44
CA MET A 451 2.48 -1.40 16.65
C MET A 451 3.33 -0.14 16.70
N THR A 452 3.17 0.78 15.75
CA THR A 452 3.93 2.04 15.73
C THR A 452 3.59 2.94 16.92
N ARG A 453 2.33 2.92 17.37
CA ARG A 453 1.93 3.56 18.63
C ARG A 453 2.60 2.92 19.84
N LEU A 454 2.75 1.60 19.88
CA LEU A 454 3.46 0.92 20.96
C LEU A 454 4.96 1.31 20.98
N ILE A 455 5.60 1.39 19.80
CA ILE A 455 6.97 1.89 19.66
C ILE A 455 7.08 3.32 20.19
N ALA A 456 6.16 4.21 19.82
CA ALA A 456 6.12 5.59 20.30
C ALA A 456 5.85 5.69 21.81
N GLU A 457 5.04 4.80 22.37
CA GLU A 457 4.72 4.75 23.80
C GLU A 457 5.95 4.39 24.64
N TRP A 458 6.77 3.44 24.16
CA TRP A 458 7.86 2.89 24.96
C TRP A 458 9.25 3.39 24.59
N ASN A 459 9.48 3.87 23.36
CA ASN A 459 10.83 4.15 22.84
C ASN A 459 11.84 3.05 23.22
N PRO A 460 11.63 1.79 22.81
CA PRO A 460 12.56 0.71 23.12
C PRO A 460 13.99 1.14 22.79
N VAL A 461 14.97 0.84 23.65
CA VAL A 461 16.37 1.15 23.29
C VAL A 461 16.88 0.15 22.25
N SER A 462 16.28 -1.05 22.24
CA SER A 462 16.52 -2.06 21.22
C SER A 462 15.24 -2.82 20.87
N PHE A 463 15.09 -3.14 19.59
CA PHE A 463 13.97 -3.89 19.06
C PHE A 463 14.44 -4.94 18.04
N ALA A 464 14.16 -6.22 18.24
CA ALA A 464 14.35 -7.22 17.19
C ALA A 464 13.02 -7.83 16.76
N GLU A 465 12.76 -7.81 15.46
CA GLU A 465 11.63 -8.47 14.83
C GLU A 465 12.12 -9.73 14.13
N PHE A 466 11.53 -10.86 14.50
CA PHE A 466 11.88 -12.17 13.97
C PHE A 466 10.99 -12.50 12.78
N HIS A 467 11.62 -13.01 11.74
CA HIS A 467 11.08 -13.39 10.45
C HIS A 467 11.57 -14.78 10.03
N GLY A 468 11.21 -15.18 8.82
CA GLY A 468 11.23 -16.54 8.34
C GLY A 468 12.16 -16.84 7.17
N ARG A 469 11.72 -17.79 6.34
CA ARG A 469 12.56 -18.67 5.52
C ARG A 469 13.37 -17.97 4.44
N VAL A 470 14.50 -17.40 4.83
CA VAL A 470 15.62 -17.04 3.95
C VAL A 470 16.60 -18.22 3.90
N GLN A 471 17.41 -18.33 2.84
CA GLN A 471 18.37 -19.45 2.74
C GLN A 471 19.36 -19.46 3.91
N GLN A 472 19.77 -18.27 4.34
CA GLN A 472 20.70 -18.05 5.44
C GLN A 472 19.92 -17.65 6.69
N PHE A 473 20.45 -17.96 7.87
CA PHE A 473 20.00 -17.29 9.08
C PHE A 473 20.57 -15.88 9.04
N GLN A 474 19.73 -14.86 8.94
CA GLN A 474 20.17 -13.46 8.86
C GLN A 474 19.91 -12.74 10.18
N CYS A 475 20.89 -11.96 10.63
CA CYS A 475 20.76 -11.07 11.79
C CYS A 475 21.14 -9.66 11.32
N GLU A 476 20.16 -8.89 10.89
CA GLU A 476 20.33 -7.58 10.28
C GLU A 476 20.69 -6.53 11.34
N PRO A 477 21.79 -5.79 11.12
CA PRO A 477 21.65 -4.44 10.58
C PRO A 477 21.75 -4.40 9.07
N CYS A 478 20.96 -3.52 8.46
CA CYS A 478 20.92 -3.30 7.01
C CYS A 478 22.25 -2.78 6.49
N ASP A 479 22.45 -2.98 5.19
CA ASP A 479 23.52 -2.33 4.42
C ASP A 479 22.98 -1.11 3.64
N PRO A 480 23.84 -0.28 3.03
CA PRO A 480 23.40 0.87 2.26
C PRO A 480 22.62 0.46 0.98
N PRO A 481 21.77 1.34 0.42
CA PRO A 481 21.59 2.74 0.79
C PRO A 481 20.80 2.92 2.09
N HIS A 482 21.25 3.88 2.87
CA HIS A 482 20.72 4.14 4.20
C HIS A 482 19.67 5.25 4.19
N GLU A 483 18.62 5.10 5.00
CA GLU A 483 17.57 6.11 5.17
C GLU A 483 18.16 7.42 5.75
N PRO A 484 17.87 8.59 5.14
CA PRO A 484 18.52 9.84 5.51
C PRO A 484 18.13 10.40 6.88
N ASN A 485 16.96 10.10 7.42
CA ASN A 485 16.52 10.57 8.74
C ASN A 485 17.12 9.77 9.91
N PHE A 486 17.80 8.64 9.65
CA PHE A 486 18.52 7.89 10.67
C PHE A 486 19.79 8.64 11.11
N GLU A 487 19.99 8.73 12.43
CA GLU A 487 21.21 9.30 13.03
C GLU A 487 22.26 8.18 13.20
N TYR A 488 22.73 7.65 12.06
CA TYR A 488 23.54 6.43 11.96
C TYR A 488 24.81 6.44 12.80
N ASP A 489 25.47 7.59 12.97
CA ASP A 489 26.68 7.70 13.80
C ASP A 489 26.45 7.37 15.28
N LEU A 490 25.20 7.48 15.75
CA LEU A 490 24.79 7.11 17.10
C LEU A 490 24.16 5.72 17.16
N LEU A 491 23.40 5.32 16.14
CA LEU A 491 22.76 4.00 16.07
C LEU A 491 23.80 2.88 15.84
N ALA A 492 24.77 3.11 14.96
CA ALA A 492 25.75 2.12 14.53
C ALA A 492 26.68 1.63 15.64
N GLU A 493 26.80 2.33 16.77
CA GLU A 493 27.61 1.89 17.92
C GLU A 493 27.22 0.48 18.39
N HIS A 494 25.94 0.11 18.25
CA HIS A 494 25.41 -1.15 18.74
C HIS A 494 24.87 -2.09 17.66
N LEU A 495 24.60 -1.60 16.44
CA LEU A 495 24.05 -2.41 15.36
C LEU A 495 24.86 -3.70 15.11
N MET A 496 26.16 -3.60 14.87
CA MET A 496 26.97 -4.80 14.63
C MET A 496 27.07 -5.73 15.85
N ALA A 497 27.49 -5.20 17.00
CA ALA A 497 27.78 -6.03 18.17
C ALA A 497 26.53 -6.62 18.83
N GLY A 498 25.40 -5.91 18.81
CA GLY A 498 24.11 -6.45 19.26
C GLY A 498 23.57 -7.52 18.32
N GLY A 499 23.74 -7.35 17.01
CA GLY A 499 23.37 -8.36 16.01
C GLY A 499 24.22 -9.63 16.14
N GLU A 500 25.55 -9.48 16.31
CA GLU A 500 26.43 -10.63 16.55
C GLU A 500 26.15 -11.30 17.89
N ALA A 501 25.81 -10.56 18.95
CA ALA A 501 25.41 -11.16 20.23
C ALA A 501 24.18 -12.06 20.09
N LEU A 502 23.20 -11.65 19.25
CA LEU A 502 22.04 -12.46 18.90
C LEU A 502 22.45 -13.69 18.09
N GLY A 503 23.09 -13.47 16.94
CA GLY A 503 23.44 -14.55 16.00
C GLY A 503 24.36 -15.60 16.61
N ILE A 504 25.40 -15.19 17.34
CA ILE A 504 26.36 -16.09 18.00
C ILE A 504 25.65 -16.99 19.02
N ALA A 505 24.80 -16.42 19.87
CA ALA A 505 24.10 -17.20 20.89
C ALA A 505 23.09 -18.16 20.24
N ALA A 506 22.39 -17.72 19.21
CA ALA A 506 21.42 -18.54 18.50
C ALA A 506 22.08 -19.77 17.85
N VAL A 507 23.17 -19.57 17.08
CA VAL A 507 23.84 -20.67 16.36
C VAL A 507 24.64 -21.60 17.26
N ALA A 508 25.03 -21.15 18.45
CA ALA A 508 25.78 -21.98 19.41
C ALA A 508 24.88 -22.91 20.25
N ASN A 509 23.57 -22.66 20.32
CA ASN A 509 22.65 -23.35 21.23
C ASN A 509 21.52 -24.11 20.52
N ASN A 510 21.68 -24.43 19.23
CA ASN A 510 20.78 -25.31 18.50
C ASN A 510 21.58 -26.34 17.69
N ASP A 511 21.00 -27.50 17.39
CA ASP A 511 21.71 -28.62 16.74
C ASP A 511 21.49 -28.70 15.21
N GLY A 512 20.71 -27.79 14.62
CA GLY A 512 20.26 -27.87 13.22
C GLY A 512 20.88 -26.83 12.28
N HIS A 513 21.03 -25.59 12.76
CA HIS A 513 21.35 -24.41 11.97
C HIS A 513 22.43 -23.58 12.67
N ASN A 514 23.69 -23.84 12.33
CA ASN A 514 24.85 -23.35 13.09
C ASN A 514 25.65 -22.24 12.40
N SER A 515 25.07 -21.57 11.41
CA SER A 515 25.68 -20.38 10.78
C SER A 515 24.66 -19.27 10.54
N TYR A 516 25.13 -18.02 10.59
CA TYR A 516 24.33 -16.83 10.30
C TYR A 516 25.13 -15.77 9.53
N VAL A 517 24.42 -14.83 8.91
CA VAL A 517 24.97 -13.71 8.16
C VAL A 517 24.51 -12.37 8.72
N ILE A 518 25.31 -11.33 8.49
CA ILE A 518 24.96 -9.93 8.73
C ILE A 518 25.19 -9.18 7.40
N PRO A 519 24.15 -8.62 6.74
CA PRO A 519 24.30 -7.97 5.44
C PRO A 519 25.43 -6.93 5.38
N GLN A 520 25.45 -5.99 6.33
CA GLN A 520 26.49 -4.97 6.49
C GLN A 520 27.94 -5.52 6.56
N ARG A 521 28.13 -6.77 7.02
CA ARG A 521 29.44 -7.43 7.10
C ARG A 521 29.73 -8.30 5.88
N ASP A 522 28.70 -8.97 5.33
CA ASP A 522 28.87 -10.15 4.50
C ASP A 522 28.49 -9.94 3.03
N TYR A 523 27.74 -8.88 2.69
CA TYR A 523 27.15 -8.71 1.34
C TYR A 523 27.98 -7.84 0.40
N LEU A 524 28.96 -7.08 0.92
CA LEU A 524 29.90 -6.35 0.09
C LEU A 524 30.86 -7.32 -0.62
N THR A 525 31.01 -7.19 -1.94
CA THR A 525 31.87 -8.08 -2.73
C THR A 525 32.91 -7.32 -3.55
N TYR A 526 34.07 -7.94 -3.78
CA TYR A 526 35.06 -7.42 -4.71
C TYR A 526 34.61 -7.63 -6.16
N THR A 527 34.80 -6.61 -7.01
CA THR A 527 34.46 -6.68 -8.45
C THR A 527 35.56 -7.34 -9.30
N GLY A 528 36.75 -7.54 -8.73
CA GLY A 528 37.94 -7.97 -9.47
C GLY A 528 38.69 -6.83 -10.19
N GLU A 529 38.13 -5.62 -10.17
CA GLU A 529 38.74 -4.42 -10.72
C GLU A 529 39.50 -3.61 -9.66
N THR A 530 40.29 -2.62 -10.11
CA THR A 530 40.97 -1.68 -9.23
C THR A 530 40.47 -0.28 -9.48
N ALA A 531 40.15 0.46 -8.42
CA ALA A 531 39.74 1.85 -8.48
C ALA A 531 40.89 2.76 -8.99
N ALA A 532 40.56 4.03 -9.26
CA ALA A 532 41.49 4.99 -9.88
C ALA A 532 42.71 5.32 -9.00
N ASP A 533 42.60 5.17 -7.68
CA ASP A 533 43.66 5.36 -6.70
C ASP A 533 44.51 4.10 -6.46
N GLY A 534 44.11 2.96 -7.04
CA GLY A 534 44.77 1.68 -6.96
C GLY A 534 44.28 0.75 -5.84
N SER A 535 43.24 1.11 -5.09
CA SER A 535 42.52 0.17 -4.23
C SER A 535 41.74 -0.87 -5.05
N TYR A 536 41.34 -1.97 -4.42
CA TYR A 536 40.40 -2.90 -5.04
C TYR A 536 39.00 -2.29 -5.01
N GLN A 537 38.27 -2.40 -6.11
CA GLN A 537 36.90 -1.94 -6.14
C GLN A 537 35.97 -2.99 -5.52
N THR A 538 35.02 -2.51 -4.72
CA THR A 538 33.95 -3.29 -4.09
C THR A 538 32.60 -2.84 -4.65
N GLN A 539 31.56 -3.65 -4.45
CA GLN A 539 30.19 -3.31 -4.86
C GLN A 539 29.15 -4.02 -3.99
N TRP A 540 28.10 -3.29 -3.65
CA TRP A 540 26.83 -3.79 -3.13
C TRP A 540 25.94 -4.23 -4.30
N LEU A 541 25.87 -5.55 -4.57
CA LEU A 541 25.17 -6.09 -5.75
C LEU A 541 23.67 -6.34 -5.51
N ASP A 542 23.35 -6.79 -4.31
CA ASP A 542 21.99 -7.14 -3.86
C ASP A 542 21.87 -6.65 -2.40
N PRO A 543 21.89 -5.32 -2.20
CA PRO A 543 21.86 -4.74 -0.86
C PRO A 543 20.59 -5.15 -0.11
N TRP A 544 20.75 -5.40 1.18
CA TRP A 544 19.66 -5.54 2.13
C TRP A 544 19.45 -4.20 2.84
N ASP A 545 18.92 -3.25 2.08
CA ASP A 545 18.88 -1.84 2.43
C ASP A 545 17.84 -1.50 3.50
N ASP A 546 18.05 -0.37 4.18
CA ASP A 546 17.07 0.23 5.10
C ASP A 546 16.44 1.51 4.57
N MET A 547 16.61 1.84 3.29
CA MET A 547 16.09 3.07 2.68
C MET A 547 14.57 3.22 2.88
N SER A 548 13.84 2.10 2.93
CA SER A 548 12.42 2.10 3.26
C SER A 548 12.18 1.95 4.76
N THR A 549 11.37 2.85 5.31
CA THR A 549 10.84 2.75 6.69
C THR A 549 9.53 1.97 6.79
N SER A 550 9.11 1.33 5.69
CA SER A 550 7.86 0.55 5.66
C SER A 550 7.92 -0.75 6.47
N TYR A 551 9.11 -1.12 6.94
CA TYR A 551 9.34 -2.26 7.84
C TYR A 551 9.30 -1.84 9.30
N THR A 552 8.89 -2.74 10.19
CA THR A 552 8.73 -2.39 11.62
C THR A 552 10.07 -2.04 12.28
N PRO A 553 11.18 -2.78 12.08
CA PRO A 553 12.48 -2.42 12.65
C PRO A 553 12.98 -1.06 12.16
N GLN A 554 13.01 -0.84 10.84
CA GLN A 554 13.44 0.43 10.24
C GLN A 554 12.58 1.60 10.70
N TYR A 555 11.26 1.42 10.81
CA TYR A 555 10.39 2.44 11.38
C TYR A 555 10.78 2.80 12.83
N ALA A 556 11.14 1.81 13.65
CA ALA A 556 11.59 2.04 15.02
C ALA A 556 12.91 2.82 15.10
N MET A 557 13.80 2.74 14.09
CA MET A 557 15.03 3.54 14.04
C MET A 557 14.75 5.04 13.92
N LEU A 558 13.65 5.45 13.28
CA LEU A 558 13.19 6.86 13.30
C LEU A 558 12.91 7.36 14.73
N HIS A 559 12.56 6.44 15.64
CA HIS A 559 12.32 6.73 17.06
C HIS A 559 13.60 6.70 17.91
N GLY A 560 14.78 6.52 17.32
CA GLY A 560 16.05 6.39 18.02
C GLY A 560 16.27 5.00 18.64
N THR A 561 15.59 3.98 18.13
CA THR A 561 15.74 2.57 18.54
C THR A 561 16.87 1.92 17.75
N VAL A 562 17.71 1.11 18.40
CA VAL A 562 18.63 0.22 17.68
C VAL A 562 17.89 -1.07 17.34
N SER A 563 17.56 -1.29 16.08
CA SER A 563 16.69 -2.38 15.67
C SER A 563 17.31 -3.41 14.73
N TYR A 564 16.67 -4.57 14.65
CA TYR A 564 17.14 -5.74 13.92
C TYR A 564 15.97 -6.46 13.24
N THR A 565 16.11 -6.77 11.95
CA THR A 565 15.30 -7.79 11.26
C THR A 565 16.05 -9.13 11.34
N VAL A 566 15.39 -10.20 11.75
CA VAL A 566 16.06 -11.50 11.96
C VAL A 566 15.35 -12.61 11.20
N GLU A 567 15.91 -13.08 10.08
CA GLU A 567 15.31 -14.11 9.21
C GLU A 567 15.84 -15.51 9.54
N VAL A 568 14.96 -16.48 9.82
CA VAL A 568 15.37 -17.86 10.16
C VAL A 568 15.43 -18.80 8.95
N PRO A 569 16.36 -19.77 8.91
CA PRO A 569 16.53 -20.65 7.75
C PRO A 569 15.49 -21.77 7.63
N ALA A 570 14.75 -22.06 8.71
CA ALA A 570 13.80 -23.16 8.80
C ALA A 570 12.73 -22.92 9.87
N TYR A 571 11.60 -23.60 9.73
CA TYR A 571 10.47 -23.59 10.67
C TYR A 571 10.40 -24.93 11.40
N ASP A 572 11.24 -25.07 12.40
CA ASP A 572 11.37 -26.28 13.20
C ASP A 572 11.70 -25.97 14.67
N GLU A 573 11.80 -27.02 15.48
CA GLU A 573 12.10 -26.90 16.92
C GLU A 573 13.50 -26.29 17.18
N TYR A 574 14.46 -26.52 16.28
CA TYR A 574 15.82 -25.99 16.44
C TYR A 574 15.83 -24.47 16.32
N MET A 575 15.05 -23.90 15.41
CA MET A 575 14.97 -22.45 15.29
C MET A 575 14.16 -21.80 16.40
N VAL A 576 13.13 -22.45 16.95
CA VAL A 576 12.47 -21.94 18.18
C VAL A 576 13.49 -21.83 19.32
N GLN A 577 14.32 -22.86 19.52
CA GLN A 577 15.41 -22.84 20.50
C GLN A 577 16.48 -21.78 20.16
N GLY A 578 16.92 -21.71 18.90
CA GLY A 578 17.92 -20.76 18.43
C GLY A 578 17.48 -19.31 18.68
N LEU A 579 16.23 -18.97 18.36
CA LEU A 579 15.68 -17.63 18.61
C LEU A 579 15.61 -17.31 20.10
N ALA A 580 15.21 -18.26 20.96
CA ALA A 580 15.14 -18.02 22.39
C ALA A 580 16.53 -17.73 23.01
N TYR A 581 17.56 -18.47 22.60
CA TYR A 581 18.94 -18.20 23.03
C TYR A 581 19.56 -16.97 22.38
N GLY A 582 19.19 -16.66 21.13
CA GLY A 582 19.57 -15.42 20.46
C GLY A 582 19.07 -14.19 21.22
N GLN A 583 17.79 -14.19 21.61
CA GLN A 583 17.20 -13.15 22.45
C GLN A 583 17.94 -13.02 23.79
N LEU A 584 18.27 -14.14 24.45
CA LEU A 584 19.05 -14.11 25.70
C LEU A 584 20.45 -13.50 25.50
N GLY A 585 21.16 -13.91 24.44
CA GLY A 585 22.49 -13.41 24.11
C GLY A 585 22.51 -11.91 23.84
N GLN A 586 21.56 -11.43 23.05
CA GLN A 586 21.38 -10.00 22.77
C GLN A 586 20.97 -9.24 24.03
N SER A 587 20.02 -9.75 24.81
CA SER A 587 19.57 -9.14 26.07
C SER A 587 20.71 -8.96 27.08
N ASN A 588 21.59 -9.96 27.20
CA ASN A 588 22.78 -9.89 28.05
C ASN A 588 23.77 -8.83 27.54
N TYR A 589 23.95 -8.71 26.22
CA TYR A 589 24.76 -7.63 25.63
C TYR A 589 24.16 -6.25 25.91
N ILE A 590 22.84 -6.08 25.73
CA ILE A 590 22.16 -4.81 25.97
C ILE A 590 22.27 -4.41 27.44
N ALA A 591 22.03 -5.33 28.38
CA ALA A 591 22.17 -5.07 29.82
C ALA A 591 23.58 -4.55 30.17
N GLN A 592 24.63 -5.16 29.61
CA GLN A 592 26.02 -4.75 29.81
C GLN A 592 26.35 -3.37 29.20
N ASN A 593 25.54 -2.89 28.26
CA ASN A 593 25.75 -1.64 27.53
C ASN A 593 24.59 -0.64 27.70
N LYS A 594 23.68 -0.83 28.67
CA LYS A 594 22.44 -0.05 28.78
C LYS A 594 22.66 1.47 28.87
N GLU A 595 23.80 1.89 29.44
CA GLU A 595 24.17 3.30 29.57
C GLU A 595 24.42 3.94 28.20
N SER A 596 25.16 3.28 27.30
CA SER A 596 25.45 3.82 25.96
C SER A 596 24.23 3.78 25.05
N TYR A 597 23.41 2.72 25.13
CA TYR A 597 22.12 2.66 24.45
C TYR A 597 21.22 3.86 24.79
N LEU A 598 20.99 4.10 26.09
CA LEU A 598 20.17 5.24 26.53
C LEU A 598 20.83 6.58 26.16
N LEU A 599 22.15 6.69 26.31
CA LEU A 599 22.88 7.92 26.00
C LEU A 599 22.77 8.29 24.52
N ASN A 600 22.92 7.33 23.61
CA ASN A 600 22.83 7.57 22.18
C ASN A 600 21.41 7.91 21.75
N GLN A 601 20.40 7.17 22.23
CA GLN A 601 18.99 7.53 21.99
C GLN A 601 18.67 8.95 22.51
N THR A 602 19.15 9.30 23.71
CA THR A 602 18.93 10.65 24.26
C THR A 602 19.68 11.73 23.47
N ARG A 603 20.86 11.42 22.89
CA ARG A 603 21.59 12.35 22.00
C ARG A 603 20.87 12.56 20.67
N ILE A 604 20.23 11.53 20.12
CA ILE A 604 19.34 11.67 18.95
C ILE A 604 18.23 12.66 19.28
N PHE A 605 17.57 12.50 20.44
CA PHE A 605 16.54 13.43 20.89
C PHE A 605 17.08 14.84 21.20
N GLU A 606 18.31 14.96 21.71
CA GLU A 606 18.96 16.27 21.90
C GLU A 606 19.15 17.00 20.57
N ARG A 607 19.64 16.29 19.54
CA ARG A 607 19.73 16.87 18.20
C ARG A 607 18.34 17.35 17.75
N GLY A 608 17.31 16.52 17.95
CA GLY A 608 15.91 16.85 17.69
C GLY A 608 15.42 18.13 18.35
N VAL A 609 15.44 18.18 19.69
CA VAL A 609 14.96 19.32 20.49
C VAL A 609 15.73 20.61 20.19
N THR A 610 16.98 20.51 19.71
CA THR A 610 17.81 21.68 19.34
C THR A 610 17.82 21.99 17.85
N ASN A 611 17.11 21.19 17.04
CA ASN A 611 17.18 21.18 15.58
C ASN A 611 18.63 21.24 15.03
N ALA A 612 19.55 20.47 15.63
CA ALA A 612 20.95 20.47 15.24
C ALA A 612 21.16 19.76 13.88
N ASN A 613 22.00 20.36 13.03
CA ASN A 613 22.52 19.73 11.80
C ASN A 613 23.52 18.63 12.16
N SER A 614 23.34 17.43 11.59
CA SER A 614 24.21 16.26 11.77
C SER A 614 24.81 15.71 10.45
N ASP A 615 24.81 16.52 9.39
CA ASP A 615 25.12 16.09 8.01
C ASP A 615 26.62 16.02 7.73
N ALA A 616 27.44 16.60 8.62
CA ALA A 616 28.89 16.57 8.51
C ALA A 616 29.42 15.13 8.36
N TYR A 617 30.49 14.96 7.55
CA TYR A 617 31.09 13.66 7.24
C TYR A 617 31.39 12.83 8.50
N GLU A 618 31.98 13.44 9.53
CA GLU A 618 32.33 12.74 10.78
C GLU A 618 31.12 12.31 11.64
N LEU A 619 29.92 12.74 11.28
CA LEU A 619 28.65 12.37 11.88
C LEU A 619 27.92 11.41 10.94
N VAL A 620 26.72 11.76 10.46
CA VAL A 620 25.92 10.88 9.61
C VAL A 620 26.48 10.80 8.19
N GLY A 621 27.13 11.86 7.70
CA GLY A 621 27.54 11.96 6.30
C GLY A 621 28.40 10.78 5.81
N GLN A 622 29.31 10.21 6.62
CA GLN A 622 30.13 9.06 6.22
C GLN A 622 29.34 7.79 5.87
N TRP A 623 28.14 7.62 6.44
CA TRP A 623 27.30 6.43 6.25
C TRP A 623 26.52 6.47 4.92
N LEU A 624 26.37 7.63 4.30
CA LEU A 624 25.66 7.80 3.04
C LEU A 624 26.61 7.52 1.86
N THR A 625 26.89 6.24 1.65
CA THR A 625 27.83 5.74 0.63
C THR A 625 27.16 5.59 -0.74
N ASP A 626 27.95 5.34 -1.79
CA ASP A 626 27.43 4.90 -3.10
C ASP A 626 27.47 3.36 -3.22
N GLN A 627 26.95 2.82 -4.34
CA GLN A 627 26.96 1.37 -4.59
C GLN A 627 28.35 0.72 -4.58
N TYR A 628 29.44 1.52 -4.64
CA TYR A 628 30.83 1.05 -4.61
C TYR A 628 31.47 1.24 -3.22
N ASP A 629 30.64 1.47 -2.20
CA ASP A 629 31.03 1.63 -0.80
C ASP A 629 31.96 2.84 -0.56
N VAL A 630 31.82 3.90 -1.36
CA VAL A 630 32.57 5.14 -1.14
C VAL A 630 31.90 5.98 -0.06
N GLU A 631 32.48 6.01 1.14
CA GLU A 631 31.99 6.78 2.29
C GLU A 631 31.63 8.24 1.93
N GLY A 632 30.40 8.65 2.28
CA GLY A 632 29.87 9.99 2.07
C GLY A 632 29.69 10.44 0.62
N ALA A 633 29.78 9.53 -0.35
CA ALA A 633 29.57 9.86 -1.75
C ALA A 633 28.16 10.38 -2.06
N GLU A 634 27.15 9.97 -1.31
CA GLU A 634 25.75 10.33 -1.51
C GLU A 634 25.17 11.22 -0.38
N ALA A 635 26.02 11.75 0.51
CA ALA A 635 25.57 12.61 1.61
C ALA A 635 24.79 13.85 1.12
N ASP A 636 25.29 14.54 0.08
CA ASP A 636 24.60 15.70 -0.50
C ASP A 636 23.28 15.32 -1.21
N LEU A 637 23.18 14.07 -1.69
CA LEU A 637 21.99 13.56 -2.39
C LEU A 637 20.87 13.24 -1.39
N PHE A 638 21.20 12.52 -0.33
CA PHE A 638 20.26 12.03 0.67
C PHE A 638 19.93 13.04 1.76
N ARG A 639 20.84 13.97 2.07
CA ARG A 639 20.65 15.04 3.05
C ARG A 639 20.90 16.42 2.45
N PRO A 640 20.04 16.88 1.51
CA PRO A 640 20.17 18.21 0.94
C PRO A 640 19.93 19.29 2.00
N GLU A 641 20.89 20.22 2.18
CA GLU A 641 20.77 21.32 3.14
C GLU A 641 19.92 22.49 2.60
N TYR A 642 19.09 23.10 3.45
CA TYR A 642 18.44 24.38 3.18
C TYR A 642 19.44 25.55 3.27
N ASP A 643 20.19 25.81 2.20
CA ASP A 643 21.33 26.74 2.17
C ASP A 643 21.04 28.14 1.58
N GLY A 644 19.76 28.45 1.33
CA GLY A 644 19.28 29.71 0.79
C GLY A 644 19.51 30.94 1.70
N GLU A 645 19.23 32.14 1.17
CA GLU A 645 19.44 33.39 1.93
C GLU A 645 18.55 33.45 3.19
N GLY A 646 19.17 33.31 4.36
CA GLY A 646 18.49 33.38 5.65
C GLY A 646 17.96 32.04 6.15
N GLN A 647 18.19 30.95 5.41
CA GLN A 647 17.89 29.58 5.81
C GLN A 647 18.93 29.05 6.80
N ASN A 648 18.61 27.92 7.43
CA ASN A 648 19.36 27.37 8.55
C ASN A 648 20.60 26.55 8.16
N GLY A 649 20.76 26.16 6.90
CA GLY A 649 21.85 25.32 6.42
C GLY A 649 21.82 23.94 7.07
N ASN A 650 20.65 23.30 7.12
CA ASN A 650 20.41 22.00 7.73
C ASN A 650 19.55 21.16 6.77
N PHE A 651 19.66 19.84 6.80
CA PHE A 651 18.70 18.93 6.16
C PHE A 651 17.28 19.08 6.73
N TYR A 652 17.15 19.34 8.03
CA TYR A 652 15.86 19.57 8.67
C TYR A 652 15.44 21.05 8.55
N PRO A 653 14.19 21.36 8.11
CA PRO A 653 13.70 22.74 8.10
C PRO A 653 13.44 23.24 9.54
N GLU A 654 12.94 24.45 9.70
CA GLU A 654 12.50 24.95 11.02
C GLU A 654 11.13 24.38 11.40
N CYS A 655 10.21 24.36 10.44
CA CYS A 655 8.90 23.73 10.59
C CYS A 655 8.22 23.45 9.23
N TYR A 656 7.23 22.56 9.27
CA TYR A 656 6.23 22.41 8.22
C TYR A 656 4.93 23.14 8.62
N ILE A 657 4.36 23.90 7.69
CA ILE A 657 3.11 24.64 7.85
C ILE A 657 2.05 23.89 7.04
N ILE A 658 1.04 23.33 7.72
CA ILE A 658 -0.06 22.61 7.07
C ILE A 658 -1.36 23.38 7.36
N PRO A 659 -1.93 24.06 6.35
CA PRO A 659 -3.16 24.82 6.54
C PRO A 659 -4.34 23.90 6.83
N MET A 660 -5.20 24.35 7.74
CA MET A 660 -6.40 23.64 8.18
C MET A 660 -7.67 24.41 7.80
N ASP A 661 -7.57 25.32 6.83
CA ASP A 661 -8.65 26.19 6.38
C ASP A 661 -8.86 26.06 4.86
N GLY A 662 -10.12 26.08 4.41
CA GLY A 662 -10.44 25.83 3.01
C GLY A 662 -10.07 26.95 2.02
N ALA A 663 -9.36 28.01 2.45
CA ALA A 663 -8.77 28.98 1.52
C ALA A 663 -7.32 28.64 1.15
N ASN A 664 -6.61 27.90 2.00
CA ASN A 664 -5.21 27.54 1.83
C ASN A 664 -4.96 26.02 1.82
N GLN A 665 -6.03 25.21 1.89
CA GLN A 665 -5.97 23.76 1.89
C GLN A 665 -6.99 23.20 0.89
N SER A 666 -6.51 22.48 -0.11
CA SER A 666 -7.29 21.74 -1.10
C SER A 666 -8.01 20.54 -0.46
N ASN A 667 -7.31 19.78 0.38
CA ASN A 667 -7.81 18.56 1.01
C ASN A 667 -7.76 18.64 2.55
N LEU A 668 -8.82 19.20 3.13
CA LEU A 668 -8.96 19.34 4.59
C LEU A 668 -8.97 18.00 5.32
N GLN A 669 -9.51 16.95 4.67
CA GLN A 669 -9.54 15.61 5.25
C GLN A 669 -8.13 15.04 5.39
N ALA A 670 -7.33 15.06 4.33
CA ALA A 670 -5.97 14.54 4.36
C ALA A 670 -5.09 15.31 5.36
N ALA A 671 -5.24 16.63 5.46
CA ALA A 671 -4.55 17.45 6.47
C ALA A 671 -4.93 17.04 7.91
N ALA A 672 -6.22 16.78 8.17
CA ALA A 672 -6.69 16.32 9.48
C ALA A 672 -6.22 14.90 9.81
N GLU A 673 -6.24 13.98 8.85
CA GLU A 673 -5.72 12.62 9.01
C GLU A 673 -4.19 12.64 9.25
N MET A 674 -3.47 13.56 8.61
CA MET A 674 -2.03 13.72 8.84
C MET A 674 -1.71 14.21 10.26
N MET A 675 -2.54 15.08 10.84
CA MET A 675 -2.41 15.46 12.26
C MET A 675 -2.51 14.24 13.20
N VAL A 676 -3.47 13.35 12.93
CA VAL A 676 -3.69 12.12 13.70
C VAL A 676 -2.53 11.13 13.48
N TYR A 677 -2.06 11.00 12.24
CA TYR A 677 -0.90 10.17 11.90
C TYR A 677 0.35 10.63 12.69
N LEU A 678 0.71 11.90 12.61
CA LEU A 678 1.92 12.43 13.25
C LEU A 678 1.89 12.19 14.77
N THR A 679 0.78 12.58 15.40
CA THR A 679 0.64 12.47 16.87
C THR A 679 0.53 11.04 17.37
N ARG A 680 -0.02 10.10 16.58
CA ARG A 680 0.01 8.66 16.90
C ARG A 680 1.44 8.15 17.09
N ASN A 681 2.36 8.68 16.30
CA ASN A 681 3.78 8.33 16.30
C ASN A 681 4.62 9.21 17.26
N GLY A 682 3.97 9.91 18.19
CA GLY A 682 4.64 10.73 19.21
C GLY A 682 5.17 12.07 18.71
N VAL A 683 4.93 12.44 17.45
CA VAL A 683 5.26 13.78 16.94
C VAL A 683 4.34 14.79 17.61
N THR A 684 4.92 15.81 18.22
CA THR A 684 4.16 16.95 18.75
C THR A 684 3.77 17.88 17.60
N VAL A 685 2.50 18.23 17.53
CA VAL A 685 1.96 19.20 16.56
C VAL A 685 1.39 20.40 17.30
N ASN A 686 1.63 21.61 16.80
CA ASN A 686 1.06 22.84 17.36
C ASN A 686 -0.05 23.34 16.44
N VAL A 687 -1.03 24.03 17.04
CA VAL A 687 -2.05 24.79 16.30
C VAL A 687 -1.92 26.25 16.67
N THR A 688 -1.98 27.14 15.68
CA THR A 688 -1.84 28.58 15.90
C THR A 688 -3.07 29.18 16.61
N GLU A 689 -2.84 30.00 17.64
CA GLU A 689 -3.88 30.80 18.31
C GLU A 689 -4.09 32.17 17.62
N ASP A 690 -3.05 32.65 16.93
CA ASP A 690 -3.05 33.91 16.19
C ASP A 690 -2.73 33.68 14.71
N SER A 691 -3.23 34.56 13.83
CA SER A 691 -2.86 34.55 12.40
C SER A 691 -1.42 35.02 12.20
N PHE A 692 -0.73 34.50 11.19
CA PHE A 692 0.61 34.93 10.80
C PHE A 692 0.74 35.06 9.27
N THR A 693 1.85 35.63 8.80
CA THR A 693 2.12 35.76 7.36
C THR A 693 3.46 35.12 7.04
N TYR A 694 3.46 34.24 6.05
CA TYR A 694 4.67 33.61 5.52
C TYR A 694 4.61 33.57 3.99
N ASN A 695 5.71 33.92 3.32
CA ASN A 695 5.81 34.02 1.86
C ASN A 695 4.66 34.79 1.15
N GLY A 696 4.10 35.79 1.82
CA GLY A 696 3.03 36.64 1.29
C GLY A 696 1.62 36.05 1.42
N VAL A 697 1.48 34.87 2.03
CA VAL A 697 0.22 34.22 2.38
C VAL A 697 -0.10 34.49 3.85
N GLU A 698 -1.36 34.83 4.14
CA GLU A 698 -1.86 35.02 5.51
C GLU A 698 -2.53 33.73 5.96
N TYR A 699 -1.95 33.07 6.97
CA TYR A 699 -2.48 31.87 7.58
C TYR A 699 -3.29 32.24 8.83
N PRO A 700 -4.53 31.75 8.97
CA PRO A 700 -5.38 32.08 10.11
C PRO A 700 -4.93 31.38 11.40
N ALA A 701 -5.55 31.75 12.52
CA ALA A 701 -5.53 30.89 13.70
C ALA A 701 -6.20 29.54 13.36
N GLY A 702 -5.67 28.45 13.89
CA GLY A 702 -6.10 27.08 13.56
C GLY A 702 -5.17 26.34 12.59
N THR A 703 -4.13 26.99 12.06
CA THR A 703 -3.12 26.36 11.18
C THR A 703 -2.24 25.40 11.96
N MET A 704 -1.98 24.22 11.41
CA MET A 704 -1.11 23.21 12.00
C MET A 704 0.36 23.56 11.70
N ILE A 705 1.20 23.53 12.72
CA ILE A 705 2.64 23.72 12.64
C ILE A 705 3.32 22.48 13.20
N VAL A 706 4.16 21.84 12.38
CA VAL A 706 5.01 20.72 12.79
C VAL A 706 6.43 21.26 12.98
N SER A 707 6.78 21.60 14.21
CA SER A 707 8.11 22.12 14.54
C SER A 707 9.17 21.04 14.47
N MET A 708 10.36 21.32 13.91
CA MET A 708 11.48 20.37 13.94
C MET A 708 12.29 20.44 15.26
N TYR A 709 11.93 21.35 16.19
CA TYR A 709 12.53 21.44 17.53
C TYR A 709 11.89 20.46 18.52
N GLN A 710 11.95 19.16 18.20
CA GLN A 710 11.36 18.10 19.02
C GLN A 710 12.12 16.78 18.90
N ALA A 711 11.99 15.92 19.90
CA ALA A 711 12.65 14.62 19.95
C ALA A 711 12.28 13.70 18.77
N LYS A 712 11.05 13.83 18.23
CA LYS A 712 10.53 13.02 17.12
C LYS A 712 10.66 13.67 15.75
N ARG A 713 11.63 14.58 15.56
CA ARG A 713 11.81 15.27 14.26
C ARG A 713 12.08 14.31 13.09
N SER A 714 12.80 13.21 13.31
CA SER A 714 13.12 12.24 12.25
C SER A 714 11.88 11.49 11.79
N VAL A 715 10.99 11.14 12.73
CA VAL A 715 9.66 10.56 12.44
C VAL A 715 8.82 11.53 11.62
N ALA A 716 8.78 12.81 12.01
CA ALA A 716 8.01 13.82 11.31
C ALA A 716 8.58 14.10 9.91
N ASN A 717 9.90 14.26 9.80
CA ASN A 717 10.56 14.59 8.56
C ASN A 717 10.51 13.41 7.59
N GLY A 718 10.67 12.17 8.05
CA GLY A 718 10.65 10.94 7.23
C GLY A 718 9.34 10.66 6.48
N VAL A 719 8.30 11.50 6.66
CA VAL A 719 7.05 11.45 5.89
C VAL A 719 6.58 12.82 5.37
N LEU A 720 7.35 13.89 5.58
CA LEU A 720 6.99 15.25 5.16
C LEU A 720 8.01 15.93 4.25
N TYR A 721 9.26 15.44 4.15
CA TYR A 721 10.23 16.02 3.23
C TYR A 721 9.98 15.57 1.78
N ASP A 722 10.52 16.31 0.81
CA ASP A 722 10.30 16.06 -0.63
C ASP A 722 10.97 14.77 -1.17
N GLY A 723 11.65 13.99 -0.31
CA GLY A 723 12.24 12.71 -0.69
C GLY A 723 13.58 12.78 -1.43
N THR A 724 13.93 11.69 -2.11
CA THR A 724 15.16 11.57 -2.92
C THR A 724 14.92 10.74 -4.17
N VAL A 725 15.54 11.13 -5.29
CA VAL A 725 15.56 10.33 -6.53
C VAL A 725 16.81 9.48 -6.56
N ILE A 726 16.64 8.16 -6.49
CA ILE A 726 17.71 7.18 -6.40
C ILE A 726 17.85 6.47 -7.75
N THR A 727 19.01 6.60 -8.41
CA THR A 727 19.23 6.04 -9.76
C THR A 727 20.46 5.16 -9.91
N GLU A 728 21.42 5.24 -8.98
CA GLU A 728 22.72 4.58 -9.12
C GLU A 728 22.78 3.20 -8.45
N TRP A 729 21.74 2.78 -7.74
CA TRP A 729 21.65 1.47 -7.09
C TRP A 729 20.98 0.42 -7.99
N PRO A 730 21.41 -0.86 -7.94
CA PRO A 730 20.87 -1.91 -8.80
C PRO A 730 19.47 -2.39 -8.41
N VAL A 731 19.14 -2.36 -7.12
CA VAL A 731 17.87 -2.79 -6.53
C VAL A 731 17.66 -2.09 -5.18
N LEU A 732 16.40 -1.94 -4.77
CA LEU A 732 15.97 -1.65 -3.41
C LEU A 732 14.95 -2.71 -2.98
N TYR A 733 14.81 -2.92 -1.67
CA TYR A 733 13.96 -3.97 -1.12
C TYR A 733 12.48 -3.56 -0.92
N SER A 734 12.19 -2.25 -0.81
CA SER A 734 10.83 -1.68 -0.71
C SER A 734 10.80 -0.18 -1.07
N GLU A 735 9.59 0.35 -1.26
CA GLU A 735 9.35 1.75 -1.67
C GLU A 735 9.94 2.73 -0.66
N GLY A 736 10.74 3.68 -1.14
CA GLY A 736 11.38 4.72 -0.32
C GLY A 736 10.60 6.06 -0.31
N ILE A 737 9.29 6.04 -0.55
CA ILE A 737 8.47 7.25 -0.69
C ILE A 737 8.15 7.88 0.65
N THR A 738 8.42 9.19 0.74
CA THR A 738 8.33 9.96 1.97
C THR A 738 7.56 11.27 1.80
N ALA A 739 7.29 11.73 0.57
CA ALA A 739 6.60 12.99 0.34
C ALA A 739 5.05 12.87 0.45
N PHE A 740 4.53 12.60 1.65
CA PHE A 740 3.11 12.27 1.86
C PHE A 740 2.13 13.41 1.55
N ASN A 741 2.59 14.66 1.55
CA ASN A 741 1.77 15.79 1.12
C ASN A 741 1.30 15.62 -0.33
N TYR A 742 2.15 15.11 -1.22
CA TYR A 742 1.77 14.82 -2.59
C TYR A 742 0.97 13.53 -2.69
N THR A 743 1.43 12.42 -2.10
CA THR A 743 0.72 11.13 -2.26
C THR A 743 -0.63 11.07 -1.56
N ARG A 744 -0.88 11.92 -0.56
CA ARG A 744 -2.18 12.04 0.13
C ARG A 744 -2.97 13.29 -0.26
N GLY A 745 -2.36 14.22 -1.00
CA GLY A 745 -3.05 15.37 -1.61
C GLY A 745 -3.31 16.55 -0.68
N PHE A 746 -2.53 16.75 0.38
CA PHE A 746 -2.69 17.91 1.27
C PHE A 746 -1.65 19.00 1.01
N ASP A 747 -2.08 20.25 1.08
CA ASP A 747 -1.18 21.40 0.96
C ASP A 747 -0.28 21.55 2.17
N MET A 748 1.01 21.79 1.91
CA MET A 748 2.04 22.00 2.93
C MET A 748 3.07 23.01 2.45
N VAL A 749 3.62 23.79 3.38
CA VAL A 749 4.70 24.74 3.10
C VAL A 749 5.86 24.52 4.07
N VAL A 750 7.07 24.47 3.52
CA VAL A 750 8.31 24.35 4.29
C VAL A 750 8.82 25.74 4.70
N CYS A 751 9.14 25.92 5.98
CA CYS A 751 9.83 27.10 6.51
C CYS A 751 11.22 26.71 7.00
N ALA A 752 12.28 27.18 6.34
CA ALA A 752 13.66 26.90 6.71
C ALA A 752 14.40 28.12 7.29
N GLU A 753 13.74 29.28 7.38
CA GLU A 753 14.34 30.52 7.89
C GLU A 753 14.08 30.71 9.39
N PRO A 754 15.11 30.69 10.27
CA PRO A 754 14.91 30.82 11.72
C PRO A 754 14.18 32.10 12.13
N ALA A 755 14.42 33.21 11.42
CA ALA A 755 13.74 34.49 11.70
C ALA A 755 12.25 34.47 11.37
N ALA A 756 11.83 33.67 10.39
CA ALA A 756 10.41 33.48 10.08
C ALA A 756 9.77 32.56 11.13
N TYR A 757 10.48 31.48 11.50
CA TYR A 757 10.02 30.55 12.54
C TYR A 757 9.76 31.25 13.88
N GLU A 758 10.61 32.19 14.33
CA GLU A 758 10.35 32.99 15.53
C GLU A 758 8.97 33.68 15.53
N THR A 759 8.48 34.07 14.34
CA THR A 759 7.15 34.71 14.20
C THR A 759 6.03 33.67 14.20
N ILE A 760 6.26 32.51 13.58
CA ILE A 760 5.30 31.40 13.51
C ILE A 760 5.12 30.78 14.89
N ASP A 761 6.22 30.42 15.56
CA ASP A 761 6.25 29.86 16.92
C ASP A 761 5.54 30.77 17.93
N ALA A 762 5.73 32.10 17.82
CA ALA A 762 5.05 33.06 18.68
C ALA A 762 3.52 33.11 18.47
N ALA A 763 3.00 32.54 17.38
CA ALA A 763 1.58 32.41 17.11
C ALA A 763 1.01 31.04 17.54
N CYS A 764 1.87 30.06 17.85
CA CYS A 764 1.47 28.72 18.27
C CYS A 764 0.90 28.67 19.68
N GLY A 765 -0.09 27.80 19.89
CA GLY A 765 -0.51 27.33 21.21
C GLY A 765 0.38 26.19 21.72
N ASP A 766 -0.04 25.58 22.83
CA ASP A 766 0.62 24.40 23.39
C ASP A 766 0.64 23.22 22.37
N GLY A 767 1.64 22.36 22.48
CA GLY A 767 1.74 21.16 21.64
C GLY A 767 0.66 20.14 21.99
N MET A 768 0.11 19.47 20.97
CA MET A 768 -0.92 18.44 21.11
C MET A 768 -0.30 17.05 21.05
N ASP A 769 -0.78 16.17 21.93
CA ASP A 769 -0.57 14.72 21.85
C ASP A 769 -1.63 14.05 20.95
N TYR A 770 -1.59 12.71 20.88
CA TYR A 770 -2.55 11.93 20.09
C TYR A 770 -4.01 12.13 20.50
N ALA A 771 -4.29 12.15 21.80
CA ALA A 771 -5.66 12.30 22.30
C ALA A 771 -6.19 13.72 22.06
N ASP A 772 -5.34 14.73 22.23
CA ASP A 772 -5.66 16.12 21.93
C ASP A 772 -5.90 16.32 20.43
N ALA A 773 -5.08 15.72 19.56
CA ALA A 773 -5.27 15.78 18.11
C ALA A 773 -6.58 15.11 17.66
N GLN A 774 -6.90 13.93 18.19
CA GLN A 774 -8.20 13.28 17.92
C GLN A 774 -9.36 14.20 18.33
N ALA A 775 -9.31 14.76 19.54
CA ALA A 775 -10.34 15.67 20.02
C ALA A 775 -10.42 16.96 19.17
N TYR A 776 -9.28 17.49 18.69
CA TYR A 776 -9.24 18.66 17.83
C TYR A 776 -9.85 18.39 16.46
N VAL A 777 -9.50 17.26 15.84
CA VAL A 777 -10.04 16.85 14.53
C VAL A 777 -11.56 16.66 14.58
N GLU A 778 -12.11 16.15 15.69
CA GLU A 778 -13.56 16.08 15.92
C GLU A 778 -14.25 17.45 15.98
N THR A 779 -13.51 18.55 16.23
CA THR A 779 -14.05 19.91 16.21
C THR A 779 -14.00 20.59 14.85
N LEU A 780 -13.25 20.02 13.89
CA LEU A 780 -13.15 20.57 12.55
C LEU A 780 -14.50 20.51 11.85
N THR A 781 -14.80 21.59 11.13
CA THR A 781 -16.02 21.71 10.33
C THR A 781 -15.65 21.95 8.89
N SER A 782 -16.46 21.46 7.97
CA SER A 782 -16.30 21.69 6.54
C SER A 782 -16.22 23.18 6.22
N ALA A 783 -15.38 23.52 5.23
CA ALA A 783 -15.20 24.89 4.79
C ALA A 783 -16.34 25.31 3.86
N PHE A 784 -16.89 26.50 4.11
CA PHE A 784 -17.85 27.13 3.20
C PHE A 784 -17.43 28.55 2.85
N SER A 785 -17.43 28.86 1.57
CA SER A 785 -17.25 30.22 1.06
C SER A 785 -18.40 30.59 0.09
N GLY A 786 -18.43 31.84 -0.38
CA GLY A 786 -19.45 32.29 -1.34
C GLY A 786 -20.80 32.69 -0.70
N VAL A 787 -21.90 32.40 -1.38
CA VAL A 787 -23.25 32.91 -1.04
C VAL A 787 -24.12 31.84 -0.38
N GLU A 788 -24.51 32.07 0.89
CA GLU A 788 -25.45 31.20 1.61
C GLU A 788 -26.83 31.12 0.94
N GLY A 789 -27.44 29.93 0.96
CA GLY A 789 -28.80 29.69 0.48
C GLY A 789 -28.95 29.55 -1.04
N GLU A 790 -27.87 29.73 -1.81
CA GLU A 790 -27.81 29.48 -3.25
C GLU A 790 -27.30 28.05 -3.55
N ASN A 791 -27.12 27.68 -4.82
CA ASN A 791 -26.49 26.39 -5.13
C ASN A 791 -25.04 26.38 -4.65
N VAL A 792 -24.53 25.19 -4.36
CA VAL A 792 -23.18 25.00 -3.82
C VAL A 792 -22.40 24.08 -4.72
N VAL A 793 -21.21 24.53 -5.09
CA VAL A 793 -20.18 23.67 -5.64
C VAL A 793 -19.56 22.91 -4.47
N LEU A 794 -19.78 21.60 -4.43
CA LEU A 794 -19.09 20.67 -3.54
C LEU A 794 -17.85 20.20 -4.30
N MET A 795 -16.67 20.59 -3.83
CA MET A 795 -15.39 20.32 -4.50
C MET A 795 -15.09 18.82 -4.46
N ASN A 796 -14.70 18.25 -5.60
CA ASN A 796 -14.26 16.86 -5.68
C ASN A 796 -12.77 16.75 -5.31
N ALA A 797 -12.48 16.92 -4.02
CA ALA A 797 -11.12 17.09 -3.50
C ALA A 797 -10.67 15.99 -2.52
N SER A 798 -11.55 15.04 -2.18
CA SER A 798 -11.23 13.98 -1.20
C SER A 798 -12.19 12.80 -1.25
N GLU A 799 -11.88 11.74 -0.52
CA GLU A 799 -12.77 10.59 -0.36
C GLU A 799 -14.06 10.97 0.36
N ALA A 800 -13.99 11.84 1.36
CA ALA A 800 -15.17 12.37 2.04
C ALA A 800 -16.09 13.08 1.04
N SER A 801 -15.54 13.83 0.08
CA SER A 801 -16.34 14.48 -0.95
C SER A 801 -17.06 13.49 -1.86
N THR A 802 -16.35 12.43 -2.29
CA THR A 802 -16.92 11.36 -3.12
C THR A 802 -17.99 10.56 -2.35
N ALA A 803 -17.71 10.20 -1.10
CA ALA A 803 -18.64 9.49 -0.22
C ALA A 803 -19.90 10.32 0.07
N ALA A 804 -19.77 11.62 0.35
CA ALA A 804 -20.89 12.52 0.57
C ALA A 804 -21.80 12.63 -0.67
N VAL A 805 -21.22 12.71 -1.87
CA VAL A 805 -21.97 12.71 -3.13
C VAL A 805 -22.71 11.39 -3.35
N ASN A 806 -22.04 10.26 -3.09
CA ASN A 806 -22.66 8.93 -3.10
C ASN A 806 -23.88 8.88 -2.15
N ASP A 807 -23.76 9.41 -0.94
CA ASP A 807 -24.85 9.45 0.05
C ASP A 807 -26.02 10.35 -0.36
N LEU A 808 -25.75 11.53 -0.91
CA LEU A 808 -26.78 12.40 -1.46
C LEU A 808 -27.57 11.71 -2.57
N LEU A 809 -26.88 11.03 -3.49
CA LEU A 809 -27.50 10.29 -4.59
C LEU A 809 -28.32 9.10 -4.08
N ARG A 810 -27.81 8.32 -3.11
CA ARG A 810 -28.56 7.23 -2.46
C ARG A 810 -29.79 7.73 -1.71
N ALA A 811 -29.72 8.93 -1.12
CA ALA A 811 -30.85 9.62 -0.50
C ALA A 811 -31.84 10.22 -1.51
N GLY A 812 -31.58 10.09 -2.81
CA GLY A 812 -32.43 10.60 -3.90
C GLY A 812 -32.40 12.13 -4.02
N LYS A 813 -31.33 12.78 -3.57
CA LYS A 813 -31.11 14.22 -3.73
C LYS A 813 -30.59 14.54 -5.13
N ALA A 814 -30.78 15.78 -5.55
CA ALA A 814 -30.31 16.24 -6.85
C ALA A 814 -28.84 16.64 -6.76
N VAL A 815 -27.99 15.94 -7.51
CA VAL A 815 -26.58 16.25 -7.69
C VAL A 815 -26.30 16.34 -9.19
N SER A 816 -25.51 17.33 -9.59
CA SER A 816 -25.02 17.44 -10.98
C SER A 816 -23.50 17.46 -11.00
N LEU A 817 -22.87 16.75 -11.93
CA LEU A 817 -21.45 16.91 -12.21
C LEU A 817 -21.24 18.18 -13.05
N ILE A 818 -20.27 19.00 -12.69
CA ILE A 818 -19.89 20.19 -13.47
C ILE A 818 -18.96 19.73 -14.58
N THR A 819 -19.37 19.94 -15.83
CA THR A 819 -18.70 19.43 -17.03
C THR A 819 -18.00 20.50 -17.87
N ALA A 820 -18.00 21.75 -17.42
CA ALA A 820 -17.21 22.84 -17.99
C ALA A 820 -17.24 24.05 -17.06
N GLY A 821 -16.15 24.81 -17.04
CA GLY A 821 -16.01 26.07 -16.32
C GLY A 821 -14.99 25.98 -15.19
N GLU A 822 -14.97 26.97 -14.31
CA GLU A 822 -13.97 27.10 -13.23
C GLU A 822 -13.95 25.93 -12.24
N TYR A 823 -15.07 25.19 -12.12
CA TYR A 823 -15.23 24.08 -11.18
C TYR A 823 -15.48 22.75 -11.89
N GLU A 824 -14.94 22.57 -13.10
CA GLU A 824 -15.07 21.32 -13.84
C GLU A 824 -14.54 20.12 -13.01
N GLY A 825 -15.24 18.98 -13.07
CA GLY A 825 -14.94 17.80 -12.24
C GLY A 825 -15.58 17.82 -10.85
N SER A 826 -16.03 18.98 -10.35
CA SER A 826 -16.74 19.11 -9.07
C SER A 826 -18.26 18.96 -9.21
N PHE A 827 -18.99 19.02 -8.10
CA PHE A 827 -20.44 18.76 -8.07
C PHE A 827 -21.25 20.00 -7.72
N LEU A 828 -22.41 20.17 -8.36
CA LEU A 828 -23.39 21.20 -8.02
C LEU A 828 -24.56 20.58 -7.25
N VAL A 829 -24.79 21.06 -6.02
CA VAL A 829 -25.88 20.63 -5.13
C VAL A 829 -26.66 21.84 -4.62
N SER A 830 -27.82 21.62 -4.00
CA SER A 830 -28.52 22.70 -3.30
C SER A 830 -27.86 23.00 -1.95
N TYR A 831 -27.94 24.25 -1.45
CA TYR A 831 -27.46 24.58 -0.10
C TYR A 831 -28.00 23.63 0.98
N ALA A 832 -29.28 23.29 0.89
CA ALA A 832 -29.93 22.42 1.87
C ALA A 832 -29.44 20.96 1.81
N ASP A 833 -29.02 20.50 0.63
CA ASP A 833 -28.45 19.15 0.47
C ASP A 833 -27.01 19.11 0.95
N TRP A 834 -26.19 20.11 0.63
CA TRP A 834 -24.86 20.29 1.24
C TRP A 834 -24.98 20.31 2.77
N GLN A 835 -25.83 21.16 3.36
CA GLN A 835 -26.07 21.17 4.81
C GLN A 835 -26.48 19.82 5.41
N SER A 836 -27.00 18.88 4.62
CA SER A 836 -27.40 17.56 5.11
C SER A 836 -26.27 16.53 5.23
N VAL A 837 -25.08 16.82 4.68
CA VAL A 837 -23.88 15.96 4.75
C VAL A 837 -22.69 16.68 5.40
N CYS A 838 -22.90 17.93 5.78
CA CYS A 838 -21.96 18.91 6.32
C CYS A 838 -21.38 18.61 7.68
N ASP A 839 -22.16 17.98 8.53
CA ASP A 839 -21.68 17.66 9.86
C ASP A 839 -21.10 16.24 9.92
N ASP A 840 -21.25 15.45 8.85
CA ASP A 840 -20.81 14.06 8.76
C ASP A 840 -19.48 13.91 7.99
N TYR A 841 -19.10 14.92 7.19
CA TYR A 841 -17.93 14.88 6.32
C TYR A 841 -17.16 16.21 6.35
N LEU A 842 -15.82 16.15 6.34
CA LEU A 842 -14.97 17.34 6.23
C LEU A 842 -14.81 17.73 4.75
N LEU A 843 -15.65 18.68 4.30
CA LEU A 843 -15.82 19.05 2.89
C LEU A 843 -15.38 20.49 2.59
N THR A 844 -15.21 20.80 1.31
CA THR A 844 -15.05 22.18 0.82
C THR A 844 -16.22 22.54 -0.11
N GLY A 845 -16.97 23.59 0.26
CA GLY A 845 -18.14 24.05 -0.46
C GLY A 845 -18.08 25.53 -0.84
N VAL A 846 -18.45 25.87 -2.09
CA VAL A 846 -18.53 27.25 -2.58
C VAL A 846 -19.95 27.59 -3.02
N GLY A 847 -20.61 28.49 -2.30
CA GLY A 847 -21.93 29.01 -2.67
C GLY A 847 -21.88 29.90 -3.91
N VAL A 848 -22.53 29.48 -4.98
CA VAL A 848 -22.53 30.16 -6.29
C VAL A 848 -23.92 30.75 -6.60
N SER A 849 -23.96 32.05 -6.93
CA SER A 849 -25.23 32.74 -7.21
C SER A 849 -25.93 32.20 -8.48
N ALA A 850 -27.26 32.29 -8.54
CA ALA A 850 -28.08 31.88 -9.69
C ALA A 850 -27.65 32.42 -11.08
N ALA A 851 -26.81 33.46 -11.16
CA ALA A 851 -26.19 33.93 -12.40
C ALA A 851 -24.92 33.12 -12.70
N LEU A 852 -25.08 31.82 -12.99
CA LEU A 852 -24.02 30.91 -13.44
C LEU A 852 -23.61 31.22 -14.89
N SER A 853 -23.14 32.43 -15.19
CA SER A 853 -22.67 32.77 -16.53
C SER A 853 -21.31 32.10 -16.79
N GLY A 854 -21.30 30.78 -17.03
CA GLY A 854 -20.09 30.04 -17.39
C GLY A 854 -20.04 28.57 -16.99
N LEU A 855 -20.75 28.14 -15.93
CA LEU A 855 -20.75 26.74 -15.52
C LEU A 855 -21.73 25.90 -16.36
N SER A 856 -21.25 24.77 -16.86
CA SER A 856 -22.11 23.72 -17.43
C SER A 856 -22.14 22.55 -16.46
N ALA A 857 -23.32 22.07 -16.10
CA ALA A 857 -23.46 20.93 -15.19
C ALA A 857 -24.55 19.97 -15.68
N GLN A 858 -24.29 18.67 -15.56
CA GLN A 858 -25.20 17.60 -15.97
C GLN A 858 -25.69 16.80 -14.76
N PRO A 859 -27.00 16.52 -14.65
CA PRO A 859 -27.54 15.80 -13.51
C PRO A 859 -27.09 14.34 -13.48
N LEU A 860 -26.60 13.89 -12.32
CA LEU A 860 -26.30 12.48 -12.07
C LEU A 860 -27.60 11.72 -11.75
N SER A 861 -27.74 10.53 -12.33
CA SER A 861 -28.99 9.75 -12.21
C SER A 861 -29.02 8.79 -11.01
N LYS A 862 -27.83 8.39 -10.53
CA LYS A 862 -27.62 7.47 -9.40
C LYS A 862 -26.15 7.49 -8.95
N ALA A 863 -25.89 6.93 -7.77
CA ALA A 863 -24.53 6.54 -7.37
C ALA A 863 -24.06 5.33 -8.23
N PRO A 864 -22.77 5.22 -8.57
CA PRO A 864 -22.23 4.21 -9.45
C PRO A 864 -22.10 2.90 -8.68
N VAL A 865 -22.36 1.79 -9.38
CA VAL A 865 -22.10 0.45 -8.89
C VAL A 865 -20.83 -0.07 -9.55
N ILE A 866 -19.87 -0.48 -8.73
CA ILE A 866 -18.50 -0.82 -9.16
C ILE A 866 -18.32 -2.34 -9.12
N TYR A 867 -17.68 -2.91 -10.15
CA TYR A 867 -17.15 -4.27 -10.09
C TYR A 867 -15.63 -4.21 -10.11
N ILE A 868 -14.99 -4.84 -9.13
CA ILE A 868 -13.54 -4.91 -9.00
C ILE A 868 -13.06 -6.23 -9.56
N SER A 869 -12.14 -6.18 -10.53
CA SER A 869 -11.58 -7.39 -11.15
C SER A 869 -10.64 -8.14 -10.21
N GLY A 870 -10.52 -9.45 -10.42
CA GLY A 870 -9.44 -10.25 -9.82
C GLY A 870 -9.75 -10.88 -8.46
N LYS A 871 -11.02 -10.89 -8.03
CA LYS A 871 -11.44 -11.63 -6.83
C LYS A 871 -11.29 -13.14 -7.03
N PRO A 872 -10.51 -13.85 -6.20
CA PRO A 872 -10.36 -15.30 -6.31
C PRO A 872 -11.56 -16.06 -5.73
N ALA A 873 -11.66 -17.34 -6.09
CA ALA A 873 -12.56 -18.29 -5.43
C ALA A 873 -11.96 -18.80 -4.12
N ASP A 874 -12.82 -19.39 -3.29
CA ASP A 874 -12.43 -20.05 -2.04
C ASP A 874 -11.56 -21.28 -2.28
N ASN A 875 -10.61 -21.53 -1.37
CA ASN A 875 -9.67 -22.64 -1.41
C ASN A 875 -10.29 -23.94 -0.90
N ASP A 876 -9.77 -25.09 -1.37
CA ASP A 876 -10.20 -26.44 -1.01
C ASP A 876 -9.21 -27.20 -0.10
N SER A 877 -8.22 -26.50 0.45
CA SER A 877 -7.28 -26.98 1.47
C SER A 877 -6.79 -25.80 2.32
N GLY A 878 -6.43 -26.06 3.58
CA GLY A 878 -6.07 -25.04 4.55
C GLY A 878 -7.18 -24.00 4.77
N PHE A 879 -6.76 -22.76 5.05
CA PHE A 879 -7.68 -21.64 5.25
C PHE A 879 -8.48 -21.32 3.97
N VAL A 880 -9.80 -21.31 4.10
CA VAL A 880 -10.74 -21.19 2.97
C VAL A 880 -10.59 -19.88 2.16
N LYS A 881 -10.10 -18.79 2.76
CA LYS A 881 -9.87 -17.49 2.07
C LYS A 881 -8.40 -17.21 1.76
N THR A 882 -7.52 -18.20 1.81
CA THR A 882 -6.07 -17.99 1.60
C THR A 882 -5.75 -17.18 0.35
N SER A 883 -6.28 -17.54 -0.83
CA SER A 883 -5.99 -16.82 -2.07
C SER A 883 -6.52 -15.39 -2.07
N LEU A 884 -7.61 -15.13 -1.34
CA LEU A 884 -8.21 -13.80 -1.21
C LEU A 884 -7.31 -12.88 -0.40
N VAL A 885 -6.88 -13.31 0.79
CA VAL A 885 -6.04 -12.47 1.66
C VAL A 885 -4.58 -12.48 1.26
N SER A 886 -4.08 -13.59 0.72
CA SER A 886 -2.68 -13.77 0.33
C SER A 886 -2.60 -14.27 -1.11
N GLY A 887 -2.30 -13.34 -2.03
CA GLY A 887 -2.17 -13.62 -3.47
C GLY A 887 -3.07 -12.79 -4.37
N SER A 888 -3.98 -11.99 -3.79
CA SER A 888 -4.87 -11.08 -4.51
C SER A 888 -4.73 -9.63 -4.04
N TYR A 889 -3.50 -9.17 -3.82
CA TYR A 889 -3.18 -7.86 -3.25
C TYR A 889 -3.88 -6.70 -3.98
N GLN A 890 -3.84 -6.70 -5.32
CA GLN A 890 -4.47 -5.65 -6.12
C GLN A 890 -5.98 -5.53 -5.86
N TYR A 891 -6.68 -6.66 -5.80
CA TYR A 891 -8.13 -6.68 -5.50
C TYR A 891 -8.41 -6.09 -4.11
N ASN A 892 -7.60 -6.44 -3.11
CA ASN A 892 -7.79 -5.96 -1.75
C ASN A 892 -7.55 -4.46 -1.61
N TYR A 893 -6.51 -3.95 -2.27
CA TYR A 893 -6.20 -2.51 -2.29
C TYR A 893 -7.33 -1.74 -2.97
N ASP A 894 -7.81 -2.23 -4.12
CA ASP A 894 -8.94 -1.64 -4.83
C ASP A 894 -10.23 -1.69 -4.01
N ARG A 895 -10.50 -2.81 -3.33
CA ARG A 895 -11.68 -2.97 -2.45
C ARG A 895 -11.67 -1.91 -1.35
N GLN A 896 -10.55 -1.79 -0.63
CA GLN A 896 -10.45 -0.85 0.49
C GLN A 896 -10.51 0.61 -0.02
N ALA A 897 -9.92 0.93 -1.17
CA ALA A 897 -10.08 2.23 -1.82
C ALA A 897 -11.55 2.52 -2.18
N MET A 898 -12.29 1.55 -2.73
CA MET A 898 -13.70 1.73 -3.09
C MET A 898 -14.60 1.92 -1.86
N GLU A 899 -14.26 1.26 -0.75
CA GLU A 899 -14.92 1.44 0.55
C GLU A 899 -14.68 2.85 1.10
N LEU A 900 -13.45 3.35 1.07
CA LEU A 900 -13.10 4.72 1.48
C LEU A 900 -13.84 5.77 0.63
N LEU A 901 -13.96 5.55 -0.68
CA LEU A 901 -14.71 6.43 -1.60
C LEU A 901 -16.25 6.29 -1.45
N GLY A 902 -16.74 5.35 -0.64
CA GLY A 902 -18.16 5.14 -0.38
C GLY A 902 -18.95 4.52 -1.54
N PHE A 903 -18.26 3.90 -2.50
CA PHE A 903 -18.89 3.24 -3.65
C PHE A 903 -19.56 1.91 -3.26
N THR A 904 -20.56 1.51 -4.04
CA THR A 904 -21.19 0.18 -3.87
C THR A 904 -20.48 -0.82 -4.78
N VAL A 905 -19.86 -1.85 -4.20
CA VAL A 905 -19.21 -2.92 -4.95
C VAL A 905 -20.19 -4.09 -5.21
N THR A 906 -20.13 -4.70 -6.39
CA THR A 906 -20.90 -5.89 -6.78
C THR A 906 -20.00 -7.03 -7.26
N ASP A 907 -20.37 -8.28 -6.93
CA ASP A 907 -19.72 -9.50 -7.44
C ASP A 907 -20.27 -9.95 -8.81
N ASN A 908 -21.13 -9.14 -9.44
CA ASN A 908 -21.74 -9.44 -10.74
C ASN A 908 -21.46 -8.31 -11.73
N ALA A 909 -20.49 -8.51 -12.63
CA ALA A 909 -20.08 -7.53 -13.63
C ALA A 909 -21.23 -7.01 -14.50
N ALA A 910 -22.29 -7.80 -14.72
CA ALA A 910 -23.46 -7.37 -15.50
C ALA A 910 -24.37 -6.36 -14.76
N GLN A 911 -24.12 -6.11 -13.47
CA GLN A 911 -24.82 -5.09 -12.67
C GLN A 911 -23.97 -3.82 -12.47
N ALA A 912 -22.71 -3.83 -12.92
CA ALA A 912 -21.79 -2.73 -12.75
C ALA A 912 -22.08 -1.60 -13.74
N ASP A 913 -21.87 -0.37 -13.28
CA ASP A 913 -21.78 0.82 -14.11
C ASP A 913 -20.34 1.05 -14.61
N LEU A 914 -19.36 0.57 -13.84
CA LEU A 914 -17.94 0.67 -14.14
C LEU A 914 -17.24 -0.61 -13.67
N ILE A 915 -16.40 -1.16 -14.53
CA ILE A 915 -15.38 -2.14 -14.17
C ILE A 915 -14.11 -1.39 -13.77
N ILE A 916 -13.46 -1.81 -12.69
CA ILE A 916 -12.21 -1.21 -12.20
C ILE A 916 -11.21 -2.30 -11.81
N GLY A 917 -9.92 -1.98 -11.92
CA GLY A 917 -8.95 -2.56 -11.00
C GLY A 917 -7.50 -2.58 -11.50
N ALA A 918 -6.61 -2.89 -10.57
CA ALA A 918 -5.20 -3.14 -10.81
C ALA A 918 -4.88 -4.60 -11.19
N ALA A 919 -5.81 -5.52 -10.93
CA ALA A 919 -5.71 -6.91 -11.35
C ALA A 919 -6.05 -7.08 -12.85
N ALA A 920 -5.61 -8.19 -13.44
CA ALA A 920 -6.06 -8.58 -14.78
C ALA A 920 -7.59 -8.75 -14.83
N LEU A 921 -8.20 -8.48 -15.99
CA LEU A 921 -9.64 -8.70 -16.20
C LEU A 921 -9.98 -10.18 -16.05
N ASP A 922 -10.85 -10.51 -15.08
CA ASP A 922 -11.44 -11.85 -14.98
C ASP A 922 -12.49 -12.09 -16.09
N ASP A 923 -12.93 -13.35 -16.24
CA ASP A 923 -13.85 -13.75 -17.33
C ASP A 923 -15.16 -12.92 -17.37
N GLN A 924 -15.70 -12.53 -16.21
CA GLN A 924 -16.94 -11.74 -16.15
C GLN A 924 -16.67 -10.28 -16.52
N ALA A 925 -15.59 -9.72 -15.96
CA ALA A 925 -15.13 -8.37 -16.25
C ALA A 925 -14.83 -8.20 -17.74
N LEU A 926 -14.01 -9.09 -18.32
CA LEU A 926 -13.65 -9.07 -19.74
C LEU A 926 -14.88 -9.12 -20.65
N ALA A 927 -15.83 -10.00 -20.36
CA ALA A 927 -17.06 -10.10 -21.14
C ALA A 927 -17.93 -8.83 -21.04
N ALA A 928 -17.99 -8.19 -19.88
CA ALA A 928 -18.72 -6.94 -19.67
C ALA A 928 -18.06 -5.76 -20.41
N VAL A 929 -16.73 -5.66 -20.36
CA VAL A 929 -15.94 -4.64 -21.07
C VAL A 929 -16.10 -4.79 -22.58
N GLN A 930 -15.96 -6.00 -23.12
CA GLN A 930 -16.17 -6.26 -24.55
C GLN A 930 -17.62 -5.98 -25.02
N ALA A 931 -18.57 -6.00 -24.09
CA ALA A 931 -19.97 -5.63 -24.35
C ALA A 931 -20.24 -4.12 -24.24
N GLY A 932 -19.23 -3.30 -23.92
CA GLY A 932 -19.31 -1.85 -23.83
C GLY A 932 -19.56 -1.30 -22.43
N THR A 933 -19.36 -2.10 -21.37
CA THR A 933 -19.33 -1.57 -19.99
C THR A 933 -18.03 -0.77 -19.83
N PRO A 934 -18.08 0.49 -19.32
CA PRO A 934 -16.89 1.28 -19.08
C PRO A 934 -15.87 0.54 -18.20
N TYR A 935 -14.59 0.74 -18.46
CA TYR A 935 -13.49 0.15 -17.70
C TYR A 935 -12.40 1.17 -17.39
N ILE A 936 -12.00 1.26 -16.13
CA ILE A 936 -10.76 1.91 -15.71
C ILE A 936 -9.76 0.86 -15.23
N GLY A 937 -8.67 0.68 -15.97
CA GLY A 937 -7.58 -0.24 -15.62
C GLY A 937 -6.32 0.53 -15.27
N TYR A 938 -5.54 0.02 -14.30
CA TYR A 938 -4.31 0.67 -13.87
C TYR A 938 -3.24 -0.31 -13.38
N GLY A 939 -1.97 0.04 -13.50
CA GLY A 939 -0.85 -0.79 -13.04
C GLY A 939 -0.54 -2.02 -13.91
N SER A 940 0.61 -2.63 -13.64
CA SER A 940 1.26 -3.62 -14.53
C SER A 940 0.38 -4.82 -14.89
N ASN A 941 -0.32 -5.43 -13.93
CA ASN A 941 -1.12 -6.64 -14.18
C ASN A 941 -2.35 -6.34 -15.06
N ALA A 942 -3.09 -5.27 -14.74
CA ALA A 942 -4.20 -4.81 -15.57
C ALA A 942 -3.71 -4.45 -16.98
N MET A 943 -2.60 -3.70 -17.10
CA MET A 943 -2.08 -3.25 -18.41
C MET A 943 -1.61 -4.39 -19.30
N ARG A 944 -0.89 -5.36 -18.74
CA ARG A 944 -0.46 -6.57 -19.49
C ARG A 944 -1.66 -7.35 -20.04
N SER A 945 -2.78 -7.37 -19.33
CA SER A 945 -4.03 -7.96 -19.85
C SER A 945 -4.78 -7.05 -20.83
N ALA A 946 -4.76 -5.72 -20.61
CA ALA A 946 -5.50 -4.76 -21.41
C ALA A 946 -4.96 -4.64 -22.84
N VAL A 947 -3.68 -4.96 -23.08
CA VAL A 947 -3.10 -5.05 -24.43
C VAL A 947 -3.90 -6.02 -25.33
N GLU A 948 -4.47 -7.09 -24.76
CA GLU A 948 -5.28 -8.07 -25.52
C GLU A 948 -6.66 -7.54 -25.93
N LEU A 949 -7.09 -6.38 -25.40
CA LEU A 949 -8.31 -5.71 -25.85
C LEU A 949 -8.13 -5.04 -27.23
N PHE A 950 -6.90 -4.90 -27.72
CA PHE A 950 -6.56 -4.21 -28.96
C PHE A 950 -5.88 -5.16 -29.96
N ALA A 951 -5.74 -4.76 -31.22
CA ALA A 951 -4.96 -5.56 -32.16
C ALA A 951 -3.47 -5.52 -31.81
N ASP A 952 -2.74 -6.60 -32.11
CA ASP A 952 -1.31 -6.73 -31.83
C ASP A 952 -0.51 -5.46 -32.21
N GLY A 953 0.09 -4.81 -31.20
CA GLY A 953 0.94 -3.63 -31.35
C GLY A 953 0.22 -2.28 -31.44
N GLU A 954 -1.11 -2.22 -31.29
CA GLU A 954 -1.84 -0.96 -31.19
C GLU A 954 -1.69 -0.30 -29.81
N LEU A 955 -1.71 -1.11 -28.74
CA LEU A 955 -1.33 -0.70 -27.39
C LEU A 955 -0.05 -1.45 -27.01
N VAL A 956 0.97 -0.72 -26.55
CA VAL A 956 2.21 -1.30 -26.03
C VAL A 956 2.50 -0.68 -24.67
N TYR A 957 2.58 -1.53 -23.65
CA TYR A 957 2.92 -1.18 -22.28
C TYR A 957 4.34 -1.67 -21.99
N GLU A 958 5.17 -0.80 -21.42
CA GLU A 958 6.55 -1.07 -20.99
C GLU A 958 6.75 -0.52 -19.58
N THR A 959 7.82 -0.94 -18.90
CA THR A 959 8.28 -0.35 -17.63
C THR A 959 9.67 0.25 -17.84
N ALA A 960 10.08 1.21 -17.01
CA ALA A 960 11.41 1.83 -17.09
C ALA A 960 12.56 0.79 -16.96
N GLY A 961 12.33 -0.30 -16.23
CA GLY A 961 13.20 -1.46 -16.10
C GLY A 961 12.57 -2.52 -15.19
N ASP A 962 13.20 -3.69 -15.08
CA ASP A 962 12.72 -4.77 -14.20
C ASP A 962 12.88 -4.44 -12.71
N SER A 963 13.92 -3.67 -12.36
CA SER A 963 14.21 -3.21 -11.00
C SER A 963 13.67 -1.81 -10.69
N ALA A 964 12.98 -1.15 -11.63
CA ALA A 964 12.38 0.15 -11.37
C ALA A 964 11.18 -0.03 -10.44
N MET A 965 11.22 0.63 -9.28
CA MET A 965 10.23 0.40 -8.23
C MET A 965 9.13 1.44 -8.27
N ASP A 966 9.47 2.72 -8.16
CA ASP A 966 8.49 3.79 -8.17
C ASP A 966 9.07 5.14 -8.60
N ALA A 967 8.18 6.06 -8.97
CA ALA A 967 8.51 7.40 -9.38
C ALA A 967 7.40 8.37 -8.94
N LEU A 968 7.76 9.39 -8.18
CA LEU A 968 6.91 10.57 -7.99
C LEU A 968 7.33 11.62 -9.03
N SER A 969 6.45 11.83 -10.02
CA SER A 969 6.81 12.52 -11.26
C SER A 969 5.92 13.72 -11.50
N TYR A 970 6.48 14.78 -12.08
CA TYR A 970 5.66 15.85 -12.64
C TYR A 970 5.01 15.42 -13.94
N VAL A 971 3.77 15.84 -14.16
CA VAL A 971 2.95 15.48 -15.32
C VAL A 971 2.26 16.70 -15.93
N THR A 972 1.74 16.52 -17.14
CA THR A 972 0.83 17.44 -17.82
C THR A 972 -0.45 16.70 -18.20
N TYR A 973 -1.50 17.47 -18.47
CA TYR A 973 -2.80 16.97 -18.95
C TYR A 973 -3.08 17.48 -20.37
N PRO A 974 -2.62 16.77 -21.42
CA PRO A 974 -2.65 17.29 -22.79
C PRO A 974 -4.06 17.40 -23.39
N THR A 975 -5.03 16.66 -22.84
CA THR A 975 -6.41 16.62 -23.30
C THR A 975 -7.36 17.08 -22.21
N ASP A 976 -8.26 18.00 -22.55
CA ASP A 976 -9.38 18.41 -21.71
C ASP A 976 -10.33 17.23 -21.48
N SER A 977 -10.48 16.81 -20.23
CA SER A 977 -11.19 15.58 -19.86
C SER A 977 -11.74 15.67 -18.45
N LEU A 978 -12.95 15.15 -18.24
CA LEU A 978 -13.56 15.05 -16.91
C LEU A 978 -12.75 14.15 -15.97
N ILE A 979 -11.94 13.23 -16.51
CA ILE A 979 -11.11 12.32 -15.70
C ILE A 979 -10.01 13.10 -14.96
N THR A 980 -9.41 14.09 -15.61
CA THR A 980 -8.27 14.88 -15.11
C THR A 980 -8.70 16.26 -14.61
N ALA A 981 -9.99 16.59 -14.66
CA ALA A 981 -10.49 17.95 -14.44
C ALA A 981 -10.18 18.49 -13.03
N SER A 982 -10.31 17.68 -11.98
CA SER A 982 -10.00 18.09 -10.60
C SER A 982 -8.54 18.55 -10.48
N TYR A 983 -7.60 17.72 -10.94
CA TYR A 983 -6.16 18.01 -10.94
C TYR A 983 -5.83 19.29 -11.72
N VAL A 984 -6.39 19.45 -12.93
CA VAL A 984 -6.20 20.65 -13.74
C VAL A 984 -6.74 21.91 -13.03
N ALA A 985 -7.88 21.80 -12.35
CA ALA A 985 -8.49 22.91 -11.63
C ALA A 985 -7.69 23.30 -10.37
N GLU A 986 -7.13 22.31 -9.67
CA GLU A 986 -6.30 22.48 -8.49
C GLU A 986 -4.86 22.92 -8.85
N GLY A 987 -4.45 22.69 -10.09
CA GLY A 987 -3.08 22.92 -10.53
C GLY A 987 -2.11 21.88 -9.98
N ASP A 988 -2.64 20.73 -9.53
CA ASP A 988 -1.85 19.58 -9.18
C ASP A 988 -1.27 18.96 -10.45
N ASP A 989 0.04 18.87 -10.50
CA ASP A 989 0.80 18.38 -11.63
C ASP A 989 1.79 17.28 -11.23
N VAL A 990 1.47 16.54 -10.16
CA VAL A 990 2.27 15.41 -9.66
C VAL A 990 1.48 14.10 -9.82
N LEU A 991 2.19 13.00 -10.08
CA LEU A 991 1.63 11.66 -10.14
C LEU A 991 2.59 10.66 -9.50
N TYR A 992 2.07 9.85 -8.58
CA TYR A 992 2.79 8.70 -8.05
C TYR A 992 2.66 7.48 -8.98
N GLY A 993 3.79 6.87 -9.33
CA GLY A 993 3.88 5.77 -10.28
C GLY A 993 4.62 4.55 -9.75
N TYR A 994 3.95 3.66 -9.02
CA TYR A 994 4.52 2.35 -8.67
C TYR A 994 4.64 1.44 -9.90
N GLY A 995 5.84 0.90 -10.12
CA GLY A 995 6.26 0.07 -11.24
C GLY A 995 6.84 0.85 -12.44
N ALA A 996 6.81 2.20 -12.40
CA ALA A 996 7.32 3.08 -13.46
C ALA A 996 6.90 2.64 -14.88
N GLY A 997 5.61 2.32 -15.03
CA GLY A 997 5.00 1.89 -16.28
C GLY A 997 4.72 3.07 -17.21
N TYR A 998 4.76 2.84 -18.53
CA TYR A 998 4.33 3.81 -19.52
C TYR A 998 3.80 3.14 -20.80
N PHE A 999 3.06 3.90 -21.62
CA PHE A 999 2.61 3.42 -22.93
C PHE A 999 3.58 3.83 -24.04
N ALA A 1000 4.31 2.85 -24.60
CA ALA A 1000 5.21 3.05 -25.73
C ALA A 1000 4.46 3.21 -27.08
N ALA A 1001 3.22 2.71 -27.14
CA ALA A 1001 2.30 2.93 -28.26
C ALA A 1001 0.86 2.92 -27.75
N ILE A 1002 0.00 3.74 -28.38
CA ILE A 1002 -1.41 3.89 -28.02
C ILE A 1002 -2.31 3.71 -29.26
N PRO A 1003 -3.55 3.19 -29.11
CA PRO A 1003 -4.46 2.96 -30.22
C PRO A 1003 -4.78 4.23 -31.01
N GLU A 1004 -5.00 4.10 -32.33
CA GLU A 1004 -5.39 5.25 -33.17
C GLU A 1004 -6.73 5.85 -32.68
N GLY A 1005 -6.72 7.13 -32.34
CA GLY A 1005 -7.90 7.84 -31.82
C GLY A 1005 -8.00 7.86 -30.30
N ALA A 1006 -7.08 7.20 -29.57
CA ALA A 1006 -6.96 7.38 -28.13
C ALA A 1006 -6.57 8.83 -27.79
N GLN A 1007 -7.09 9.34 -26.68
CA GLN A 1007 -6.72 10.62 -26.11
C GLN A 1007 -5.68 10.40 -25.01
N VAL A 1008 -4.63 11.21 -25.00
CA VAL A 1008 -3.63 11.22 -23.93
C VAL A 1008 -4.18 12.07 -22.79
N LEU A 1009 -4.41 11.43 -21.64
CA LEU A 1009 -4.93 12.08 -20.44
C LEU A 1009 -3.81 12.62 -19.56
N VAL A 1010 -2.78 11.81 -19.33
CA VAL A 1010 -1.63 12.15 -18.48
C VAL A 1010 -0.34 11.84 -19.22
N GLN A 1011 0.60 12.77 -19.18
CA GLN A 1011 1.91 12.66 -19.83
C GLN A 1011 2.98 13.21 -18.89
N LEU A 1012 4.11 12.53 -18.77
CA LEU A 1012 5.23 13.00 -17.94
C LEU A 1012 5.76 14.35 -18.47
N ASP A 1013 6.13 15.28 -17.59
CA ASP A 1013 6.73 16.57 -17.94
C ASP A 1013 8.26 16.46 -17.94
N SER A 1014 8.87 16.13 -19.09
CA SER A 1014 10.33 16.01 -19.19
C SER A 1014 11.10 17.32 -18.95
N SER A 1015 10.40 18.46 -18.85
CA SER A 1015 11.03 19.74 -18.53
C SER A 1015 11.36 19.89 -17.04
N LYS A 1016 10.81 19.02 -16.18
CA LYS A 1016 11.07 18.93 -14.75
C LYS A 1016 11.73 17.58 -14.42
N GLY A 1017 12.62 17.57 -13.43
CA GLY A 1017 13.17 16.32 -12.89
C GLY A 1017 12.11 15.59 -12.07
N LEU A 1018 12.31 14.29 -11.84
CA LEU A 1018 11.52 13.53 -10.86
C LEU A 1018 11.63 14.19 -9.47
N LEU A 1019 10.59 14.07 -8.66
CA LEU A 1019 10.58 14.58 -7.30
C LEU A 1019 11.25 13.58 -6.35
N GLU A 1020 10.81 12.32 -6.40
CA GLU A 1020 11.23 11.23 -5.53
C GLU A 1020 11.10 9.89 -6.27
N GLY A 1021 11.82 8.86 -5.83
CA GLY A 1021 11.59 7.47 -6.24
C GLY A 1021 12.85 6.71 -6.61
N PHE A 1022 12.70 5.41 -6.83
CA PHE A 1022 13.80 4.52 -7.22
C PHE A 1022 13.68 4.01 -8.67
N LEU A 1023 14.55 4.53 -9.53
CA LEU A 1023 14.64 4.15 -10.94
C LEU A 1023 16.10 3.94 -11.35
N PRO A 1024 16.59 2.69 -11.37
CA PRO A 1024 17.93 2.37 -11.84
C PRO A 1024 18.19 2.95 -13.23
N SER A 1025 19.22 3.78 -13.35
CA SER A 1025 19.60 4.43 -14.62
C SER A 1025 20.07 3.42 -15.68
N THR A 1026 20.34 2.18 -15.26
CA THR A 1026 20.70 1.02 -16.08
C THR A 1026 19.50 0.30 -16.70
N GLY A 1027 18.27 0.67 -16.35
CA GLY A 1027 17.05 0.08 -16.93
C GLY A 1027 16.97 0.29 -18.45
N ASP A 1028 16.55 -0.77 -19.18
CA ASP A 1028 16.52 -0.80 -20.65
C ASP A 1028 15.67 0.32 -21.27
N HIS A 1029 14.67 0.82 -20.54
CA HIS A 1029 13.73 1.86 -20.97
C HIS A 1029 13.79 3.12 -20.10
N TYR A 1030 14.82 3.29 -19.27
CA TYR A 1030 14.93 4.43 -18.35
C TYR A 1030 14.80 5.78 -19.07
N GLN A 1031 15.49 5.95 -20.20
CA GLN A 1031 15.40 7.19 -20.99
C GLN A 1031 14.06 7.34 -21.72
N ASP A 1032 13.44 6.23 -22.14
CA ASP A 1032 12.14 6.26 -22.82
C ASP A 1032 11.03 6.69 -21.84
N PHE A 1033 11.12 6.26 -20.57
CA PHE A 1033 10.21 6.68 -19.51
C PHE A 1033 10.29 8.19 -19.22
N LEU A 1034 11.49 8.78 -19.24
CA LEU A 1034 11.69 10.21 -18.95
C LEU A 1034 11.35 11.14 -20.12
N ASP A 1035 11.18 10.63 -21.35
CA ASP A 1035 10.98 11.42 -22.57
C ASP A 1035 9.49 11.66 -22.88
N ASP A 1036 8.84 12.55 -22.11
CA ASP A 1036 7.42 12.91 -22.25
C ASP A 1036 6.51 11.67 -22.41
N SER A 1037 6.78 10.62 -21.63
CA SER A 1037 6.11 9.34 -21.78
C SER A 1037 4.62 9.42 -21.42
N VAL A 1038 3.79 8.62 -22.11
CA VAL A 1038 2.33 8.61 -21.89
C VAL A 1038 2.00 7.75 -20.69
N GLN A 1039 1.38 8.36 -19.69
CA GLN A 1039 1.05 7.74 -18.40
C GLN A 1039 -0.40 7.29 -18.32
N ALA A 1040 -1.30 7.96 -19.04
CA ALA A 1040 -2.71 7.57 -19.09
C ALA A 1040 -3.37 7.92 -20.43
N ILE A 1041 -4.30 7.06 -20.85
CA ILE A 1041 -5.13 7.28 -22.03
C ILE A 1041 -6.61 7.05 -21.76
N SER A 1042 -7.46 7.66 -22.57
CA SER A 1042 -8.84 7.21 -22.77
C SER A 1042 -9.07 6.81 -24.21
N TYR A 1043 -9.93 5.82 -24.42
CA TYR A 1043 -10.27 5.32 -25.74
C TYR A 1043 -11.73 4.87 -25.82
N GLN A 1044 -12.42 5.38 -26.83
CA GLN A 1044 -13.75 4.92 -27.24
C GLN A 1044 -13.72 4.51 -28.70
N GLY A 1045 -13.96 3.23 -28.99
CA GLY A 1045 -13.86 2.74 -30.36
C GLY A 1045 -13.85 1.22 -30.49
N ALA A 1046 -13.42 0.75 -31.66
CA ALA A 1046 -13.36 -0.68 -31.95
C ALA A 1046 -12.04 -1.27 -31.43
N GLY A 1047 -12.12 -2.23 -30.52
CA GLY A 1047 -10.99 -3.06 -30.09
C GLY A 1047 -10.79 -4.31 -30.97
N ALA A 1048 -10.01 -5.26 -30.44
CA ALA A 1048 -9.82 -6.58 -31.01
C ALA A 1048 -11.17 -7.26 -31.30
N ASP A 1049 -11.22 -8.01 -32.41
CA ASP A 1049 -12.43 -8.68 -32.90
C ASP A 1049 -13.68 -7.79 -33.11
N GLY A 1050 -13.51 -6.46 -33.10
CA GLY A 1050 -14.58 -5.48 -33.28
C GLY A 1050 -15.42 -5.18 -32.04
N ALA A 1051 -14.95 -5.56 -30.85
CA ALA A 1051 -15.54 -5.15 -29.57
C ALA A 1051 -15.64 -3.62 -29.50
N GLN A 1052 -16.73 -3.08 -28.95
CA GLN A 1052 -16.86 -1.63 -28.74
C GLN A 1052 -16.39 -1.31 -27.32
N LEU A 1053 -15.24 -0.67 -27.23
CA LEU A 1053 -14.57 -0.36 -25.98
C LEU A 1053 -14.89 1.07 -25.53
N ASP A 1054 -15.01 1.24 -24.22
CA ASP A 1054 -14.98 2.52 -23.50
C ASP A 1054 -14.04 2.33 -22.31
N VAL A 1055 -12.77 2.71 -22.50
CA VAL A 1055 -11.70 2.40 -21.53
C VAL A 1055 -10.90 3.63 -21.16
N VAL A 1056 -10.51 3.70 -19.89
CA VAL A 1056 -9.49 4.59 -19.34
C VAL A 1056 -8.38 3.71 -18.80
N LEU A 1057 -7.15 3.90 -19.27
CA LEU A 1057 -6.02 3.05 -18.89
C LEU A 1057 -4.90 3.92 -18.35
N PHE A 1058 -4.43 3.61 -17.14
CA PHE A 1058 -3.24 4.21 -16.54
C PHE A 1058 -2.12 3.18 -16.53
N ALA A 1059 -0.90 3.61 -16.87
CA ALA A 1059 0.25 2.74 -16.88
C ALA A 1059 0.71 2.37 -15.46
N ASN A 1060 0.52 3.25 -14.48
CA ASN A 1060 0.84 3.02 -13.07
C ASN A 1060 -0.40 2.71 -12.22
N THR A 1061 -0.18 2.32 -10.96
CA THR A 1061 -1.24 2.06 -9.97
C THR A 1061 -1.94 3.33 -9.51
N LEU A 1062 -3.23 3.23 -9.17
CA LEU A 1062 -4.00 4.32 -8.54
C LEU A 1062 -4.36 4.03 -7.06
N THR A 1063 -4.00 2.84 -6.57
CA THR A 1063 -4.46 2.33 -5.27
C THR A 1063 -3.38 1.59 -4.49
N ASN A 1064 -2.08 1.70 -4.84
CA ASN A 1064 -1.01 0.92 -4.21
C ASN A 1064 -1.08 1.03 -2.68
N LYS A 1065 -1.35 -0.09 -2.00
CA LYS A 1065 -1.56 -0.21 -0.55
C LYS A 1065 -2.46 0.88 0.05
N VAL A 1066 -3.36 1.49 -0.73
CA VAL A 1066 -4.20 2.64 -0.35
C VAL A 1066 -3.48 3.85 0.28
N HIS A 1067 -2.15 3.96 0.14
CA HIS A 1067 -1.39 5.08 0.70
C HIS A 1067 -1.39 6.30 -0.23
N GLN A 1068 -1.41 6.04 -1.54
CA GLN A 1068 -1.51 7.02 -2.62
C GLN A 1068 -2.97 7.46 -2.84
N ARG A 1069 -3.47 8.25 -1.90
CA ARG A 1069 -4.88 8.65 -1.79
C ARG A 1069 -5.25 9.80 -2.70
N ASP A 1070 -4.29 10.63 -3.09
CA ASP A 1070 -4.53 11.74 -4.01
C ASP A 1070 -5.06 11.24 -5.38
N GLU A 1071 -4.50 10.14 -5.90
CA GLU A 1071 -4.93 9.52 -7.16
C GLU A 1071 -6.36 8.95 -7.16
N PHE A 1072 -7.03 8.87 -6.00
CA PHE A 1072 -8.41 8.38 -5.93
C PHE A 1072 -9.39 9.30 -6.69
N ASN A 1073 -9.05 10.58 -6.90
CA ASN A 1073 -9.89 11.48 -7.69
C ASN A 1073 -9.97 11.07 -9.16
N PHE A 1074 -8.94 10.44 -9.75
CA PHE A 1074 -9.06 9.84 -11.09
C PHE A 1074 -10.14 8.75 -11.13
N ILE A 1075 -10.21 7.91 -10.09
CA ILE A 1075 -11.20 6.85 -9.98
C ILE A 1075 -12.60 7.44 -9.77
N SER A 1076 -12.73 8.41 -8.87
CA SER A 1076 -13.99 9.12 -8.62
C SER A 1076 -14.52 9.73 -9.92
N ASN A 1077 -13.70 10.50 -10.64
CA ASN A 1077 -14.06 11.13 -11.90
C ASN A 1077 -14.48 10.11 -12.97
N ALA A 1078 -13.77 8.98 -13.10
CA ALA A 1078 -14.12 7.90 -14.02
C ALA A 1078 -15.48 7.26 -13.69
N ALA A 1079 -15.75 6.99 -12.41
CA ALA A 1079 -17.02 6.43 -11.95
C ALA A 1079 -18.20 7.35 -12.25
N TRP A 1080 -18.03 8.67 -12.08
CA TRP A 1080 -19.07 9.64 -12.38
C TRP A 1080 -19.29 9.84 -13.88
N ALA A 1081 -18.21 9.87 -14.66
CA ALA A 1081 -18.30 9.91 -16.12
C ALA A 1081 -19.07 8.69 -16.68
N ALA A 1082 -18.85 7.49 -16.12
CA ALA A 1082 -19.53 6.27 -16.55
C ALA A 1082 -21.08 6.36 -16.41
N VAL A 1083 -21.57 6.92 -15.30
CA VAL A 1083 -23.03 7.07 -15.07
C VAL A 1083 -23.65 8.29 -15.77
N LEU A 1084 -22.83 9.23 -16.26
CA LEU A 1084 -23.28 10.27 -17.20
C LEU A 1084 -23.57 9.67 -18.58
N ASN A 1085 -22.67 8.81 -19.08
CA ASN A 1085 -22.84 8.11 -20.36
C ASN A 1085 -24.09 7.20 -20.38
N GLY A 1086 -24.54 6.72 -19.21
CA GLY A 1086 -25.77 5.95 -19.03
C GLY A 1086 -27.07 6.76 -19.22
N GLN A 1087 -27.00 8.09 -19.22
CA GLN A 1087 -28.04 8.90 -19.85
C GLN A 1087 -27.77 8.83 -21.35
N ALA A 1088 -28.53 7.99 -22.06
CA ALA A 1088 -28.74 8.26 -23.47
C ALA A 1088 -29.19 9.72 -23.55
N ALA A 1089 -28.28 10.61 -23.93
CA ALA A 1089 -28.65 11.89 -24.47
C ALA A 1089 -29.77 11.55 -25.46
N GLU A 1090 -30.94 12.18 -25.33
CA GLU A 1090 -31.88 12.15 -26.45
C GLU A 1090 -31.11 12.77 -27.61
N GLU A 1091 -30.51 11.90 -28.42
CA GLU A 1091 -29.83 12.20 -29.66
C GLU A 1091 -30.68 13.24 -30.38
N PRO A 1092 -30.18 14.46 -30.64
CA PRO A 1092 -30.93 15.38 -31.45
C PRO A 1092 -31.11 14.69 -32.80
N ALA A 1093 -32.31 14.17 -33.03
CA ALA A 1093 -32.63 13.35 -34.20
C ALA A 1093 -32.64 14.25 -35.43
N THR A 1094 -31.46 14.57 -35.96
CA THR A 1094 -31.31 15.36 -37.19
C THR A 1094 -31.96 14.63 -38.36
N GLY A 1095 -32.11 13.30 -38.27
CA GLY A 1095 -32.71 12.45 -39.29
C GLY A 1095 -31.85 12.28 -40.55
N TYR A 1096 -30.61 12.79 -40.54
CA TYR A 1096 -29.69 12.75 -41.67
C TYR A 1096 -28.49 11.86 -41.36
N SER A 1097 -28.17 10.93 -42.26
CA SER A 1097 -27.09 9.94 -42.11
C SER A 1097 -25.68 10.52 -42.28
N ASP A 1098 -25.56 11.75 -42.76
CA ASP A 1098 -24.29 12.45 -43.02
C ASP A 1098 -24.02 13.58 -42.01
N VAL A 1099 -24.71 13.55 -40.87
CA VAL A 1099 -24.50 14.42 -39.71
C VAL A 1099 -24.19 13.52 -38.52
N ALA A 1100 -22.89 13.37 -38.22
CA ALA A 1100 -22.45 12.55 -37.09
C ALA A 1100 -22.89 13.19 -35.75
N ALA A 1101 -23.24 12.36 -34.78
CA ALA A 1101 -23.44 12.79 -33.40
C ALA A 1101 -22.16 13.48 -32.89
N GLY A 1102 -22.30 14.61 -32.19
CA GLY A 1102 -21.17 15.41 -31.71
C GLY A 1102 -20.42 16.25 -32.75
N ALA A 1103 -20.79 16.21 -34.04
CA ALA A 1103 -20.21 17.16 -35.00
C ALA A 1103 -20.53 18.59 -34.58
N TRP A 1104 -19.56 19.53 -34.69
CA TRP A 1104 -19.71 20.93 -34.23
C TRP A 1104 -20.93 21.69 -34.80
N TYR A 1105 -21.54 21.17 -35.86
CA TYR A 1105 -22.73 21.70 -36.51
C TYR A 1105 -23.99 20.86 -36.30
N ALA A 1106 -23.94 19.73 -35.58
CA ALA A 1106 -25.05 18.78 -35.44
C ALA A 1106 -26.28 19.45 -34.82
N ASP A 1107 -26.12 20.15 -33.70
CA ASP A 1107 -27.21 20.89 -33.05
C ASP A 1107 -27.75 22.01 -33.93
N ALA A 1108 -26.84 22.70 -34.64
CA ALA A 1108 -27.26 23.75 -35.56
C ALA A 1108 -28.09 23.20 -36.72
N VAL A 1109 -27.74 22.02 -37.24
CA VAL A 1109 -28.50 21.31 -38.27
C VAL A 1109 -29.83 20.82 -37.73
N ALA A 1110 -29.87 20.28 -36.51
CA ALA A 1110 -31.11 19.88 -35.85
C ALA A 1110 -32.06 21.07 -35.73
N ALA A 1111 -31.59 22.20 -35.17
CA ALA A 1111 -32.38 23.40 -34.95
C ALA A 1111 -32.95 23.99 -36.26
N VAL A 1112 -32.13 24.18 -37.30
CA VAL A 1112 -32.64 24.73 -38.57
C VAL A 1112 -33.58 23.77 -39.32
N THR A 1113 -33.48 22.48 -39.05
CA THR A 1113 -34.36 21.46 -39.63
C THR A 1113 -35.70 21.41 -38.89
N GLU A 1114 -35.67 21.43 -37.55
CA GLU A 1114 -36.85 21.48 -36.69
C GLU A 1114 -37.68 22.75 -36.98
N GLN A 1115 -37.01 23.89 -37.10
CA GLN A 1115 -37.64 25.16 -37.45
C GLN A 1115 -38.11 25.24 -38.91
N GLY A 1116 -37.84 24.22 -39.73
CA GLY A 1116 -38.20 24.18 -41.16
C GLY A 1116 -37.47 25.22 -42.01
N LEU A 1117 -36.37 25.80 -41.52
CA LEU A 1117 -35.59 26.82 -42.19
C LEU A 1117 -34.76 26.22 -43.33
N MET A 1118 -34.05 25.14 -43.04
CA MET A 1118 -33.27 24.38 -44.03
C MET A 1118 -33.77 22.94 -44.12
N ASN A 1119 -33.88 22.44 -45.35
CA ASN A 1119 -34.17 21.03 -45.62
C ASN A 1119 -32.88 20.32 -46.06
N GLY A 1120 -32.79 19.02 -45.87
CA GLY A 1120 -31.71 18.20 -46.42
C GLY A 1120 -31.63 18.27 -47.95
N VAL A 1121 -30.44 17.99 -48.49
CA VAL A 1121 -30.22 17.89 -49.94
C VAL A 1121 -30.87 16.62 -50.51
N THR A 1122 -31.14 15.63 -49.67
CA THR A 1122 -32.01 14.47 -49.95
C THR A 1122 -32.89 14.19 -48.73
N SER A 1123 -33.74 13.16 -48.81
CA SER A 1123 -34.55 12.71 -47.67
C SER A 1123 -33.75 12.09 -46.52
N THR A 1124 -32.46 11.79 -46.72
CA THR A 1124 -31.60 11.15 -45.70
C THR A 1124 -30.25 11.84 -45.53
N ALA A 1125 -29.96 12.91 -46.27
CA ALA A 1125 -28.68 13.62 -46.19
C ALA A 1125 -28.88 15.14 -46.11
N PHE A 1126 -28.20 15.79 -45.16
CA PHE A 1126 -28.19 17.24 -45.02
C PHE A 1126 -27.20 17.91 -45.97
N GLY A 1127 -26.08 17.25 -46.27
CA GLY A 1127 -24.96 17.76 -47.05
C GLY A 1127 -24.20 18.89 -46.35
N PRO A 1128 -23.64 18.68 -45.13
CA PRO A 1128 -23.03 19.75 -44.34
C PRO A 1128 -21.89 20.47 -45.06
N GLY A 1129 -21.03 19.72 -45.78
CA GLY A 1129 -19.93 20.28 -46.58
C GLY A 1129 -20.32 20.82 -47.96
N VAL A 1130 -21.59 20.76 -48.37
CA VAL A 1130 -22.02 21.27 -49.67
C VAL A 1130 -21.99 22.79 -49.65
N THR A 1131 -21.37 23.39 -50.67
CA THR A 1131 -21.36 24.84 -50.87
C THR A 1131 -22.78 25.39 -51.06
N THR A 1132 -23.10 26.44 -50.31
CA THR A 1132 -24.42 27.07 -50.37
C THR A 1132 -24.53 28.03 -51.56
N THR A 1133 -25.72 28.10 -52.18
CA THR A 1133 -26.02 29.06 -53.24
C THR A 1133 -26.81 30.26 -52.73
N ARG A 1134 -26.81 31.36 -53.49
CA ARG A 1134 -27.60 32.57 -53.17
C ARG A 1134 -29.10 32.30 -53.05
N SER A 1135 -29.64 31.42 -53.90
CA SER A 1135 -31.05 31.00 -53.83
C SER A 1135 -31.38 30.21 -52.57
N MET A 1136 -30.45 29.40 -52.05
CA MET A 1136 -30.65 28.65 -50.81
C MET A 1136 -30.83 29.59 -49.61
N LEU A 1137 -29.91 30.54 -49.39
CA LEU A 1137 -30.04 31.47 -48.26
C LEU A 1137 -31.32 32.33 -48.36
N VAL A 1138 -31.62 32.88 -49.54
CA VAL A 1138 -32.81 33.72 -49.70
C VAL A 1138 -34.10 32.92 -49.49
N THR A 1139 -34.14 31.66 -49.88
CA THR A 1139 -35.26 30.76 -49.57
C THR A 1139 -35.39 30.51 -48.07
N THR A 1140 -34.26 30.32 -47.37
CA THR A 1140 -34.25 30.17 -45.92
C THR A 1140 -34.79 31.43 -45.22
N LEU A 1141 -34.35 32.63 -45.63
CA LEU A 1141 -34.84 33.90 -45.07
C LEU A 1141 -36.32 34.16 -45.36
N TYR A 1142 -36.80 33.74 -46.53
CA TYR A 1142 -38.23 33.81 -46.87
C TYR A 1142 -39.08 32.90 -45.99
N ARG A 1143 -38.58 31.69 -45.66
CA ARG A 1143 -39.23 30.80 -44.68
C ARG A 1143 -39.20 31.39 -43.28
N MET A 1144 -38.06 31.94 -42.87
CA MET A 1144 -37.91 32.62 -41.59
C MET A 1144 -38.89 33.80 -41.45
N ALA A 1145 -39.20 34.50 -42.54
CA ALA A 1145 -40.22 35.55 -42.58
C ALA A 1145 -41.68 35.04 -42.59
N GLY A 1146 -41.92 33.73 -42.47
CA GLY A 1146 -43.25 33.13 -42.49
C GLY A 1146 -43.87 33.01 -43.89
N GLN A 1147 -43.04 33.00 -44.95
CA GLN A 1147 -43.44 32.90 -46.35
C GLN A 1147 -44.57 33.87 -46.75
N PRO A 1148 -44.35 35.21 -46.65
CA PRO A 1148 -45.39 36.20 -46.91
C PRO A 1148 -46.00 36.07 -48.30
N ASP A 1149 -47.34 36.16 -48.42
CA ASP A 1149 -48.04 36.09 -49.70
C ASP A 1149 -47.68 37.27 -50.61
N LEU A 1150 -47.28 36.96 -51.85
CA LEU A 1150 -46.82 37.93 -52.87
C LEU A 1150 -47.94 38.26 -53.88
N SER A 1151 -49.16 37.78 -53.67
CA SER A 1151 -50.29 37.87 -54.62
C SER A 1151 -50.84 39.29 -54.88
N ASP A 1152 -50.53 40.27 -54.02
CA ASP A 1152 -50.97 41.67 -54.15
C ASP A 1152 -49.97 42.58 -54.90
N GLU A 1153 -48.79 42.06 -55.29
CA GLU A 1153 -47.71 42.86 -55.88
C GLU A 1153 -47.52 42.63 -57.39
N ASN A 1154 -48.01 43.56 -58.21
CA ASN A 1154 -48.04 43.45 -59.67
C ASN A 1154 -46.78 44.09 -60.34
N LEU A 1155 -45.57 43.79 -59.85
CA LEU A 1155 -44.31 44.38 -60.37
C LEU A 1155 -43.55 43.51 -61.39
N GLY A 1156 -43.90 42.23 -61.57
CA GLY A 1156 -43.19 41.30 -62.47
C GLY A 1156 -41.82 40.88 -61.94
N TYR A 1157 -41.36 39.67 -62.29
CA TYR A 1157 -40.05 39.16 -61.83
C TYR A 1157 -38.91 40.05 -62.37
N PRO A 1158 -38.07 40.63 -61.49
CA PRO A 1158 -37.10 41.64 -61.90
C PRO A 1158 -35.83 41.07 -62.55
N PHE A 1159 -35.61 39.76 -62.48
CA PHE A 1159 -34.39 39.10 -62.96
C PHE A 1159 -34.69 38.09 -64.06
N ALA A 1160 -33.93 38.15 -65.16
CA ALA A 1160 -34.15 37.30 -66.33
C ALA A 1160 -33.73 35.84 -66.12
N ASP A 1161 -32.89 35.56 -65.13
CA ASP A 1161 -32.37 34.25 -64.77
C ASP A 1161 -33.14 33.59 -63.61
N VAL A 1162 -34.28 34.18 -63.20
CA VAL A 1162 -35.17 33.62 -62.18
C VAL A 1162 -36.48 33.21 -62.84
N VAL A 1163 -36.75 31.91 -62.89
CA VAL A 1163 -38.01 31.37 -63.39
C VAL A 1163 -39.06 31.46 -62.29
N ALA A 1164 -40.24 32.01 -62.59
CA ALA A 1164 -41.31 32.23 -61.62
C ALA A 1164 -41.66 30.98 -60.81
N ASP A 1165 -41.88 29.84 -61.49
CA ASP A 1165 -42.26 28.57 -60.87
C ASP A 1165 -41.08 27.77 -60.26
N SER A 1166 -39.91 28.39 -60.10
CA SER A 1166 -38.77 27.73 -59.43
C SER A 1166 -38.96 27.70 -57.91
N TRP A 1167 -38.35 26.73 -57.23
CA TRP A 1167 -38.50 26.56 -55.77
C TRP A 1167 -38.01 27.76 -54.94
N TYR A 1168 -37.19 28.64 -55.54
CA TYR A 1168 -36.68 29.87 -54.95
C TYR A 1168 -37.31 31.13 -55.56
N GLY A 1169 -38.19 31.02 -56.56
CA GLY A 1169 -38.68 32.16 -57.34
C GLY A 1169 -39.34 33.23 -56.47
N ASP A 1170 -40.30 32.82 -55.65
CA ASP A 1170 -41.00 33.70 -54.72
C ASP A 1170 -40.07 34.28 -53.67
N ALA A 1171 -39.14 33.48 -53.15
CA ALA A 1171 -38.16 33.94 -52.16
C ALA A 1171 -37.25 35.04 -52.72
N VAL A 1172 -36.76 34.87 -53.95
CA VAL A 1172 -35.94 35.88 -54.63
C VAL A 1172 -36.73 37.15 -54.90
N TYR A 1173 -38.00 37.02 -55.28
CA TYR A 1173 -38.88 38.17 -55.50
C TYR A 1173 -39.14 38.93 -54.19
N TRP A 1174 -39.52 38.21 -53.13
CA TRP A 1174 -39.70 38.77 -51.78
C TRP A 1174 -38.45 39.46 -51.27
N ALA A 1175 -37.28 38.83 -51.40
CA ALA A 1175 -36.03 39.40 -50.90
C ALA A 1175 -35.63 40.67 -51.66
N ARG A 1176 -35.99 40.78 -52.94
CA ARG A 1176 -35.77 42.01 -53.70
C ARG A 1176 -36.70 43.13 -53.26
N LEU A 1177 -38.00 42.83 -53.04
CA LEU A 1177 -39.00 43.80 -52.60
C LEU A 1177 -38.66 44.37 -51.22
N ASN A 1178 -38.19 43.51 -50.32
CA ASN A 1178 -37.83 43.86 -48.94
C ASN A 1178 -36.38 44.32 -48.79
N SER A 1179 -35.66 44.54 -49.90
CA SER A 1179 -34.24 44.94 -49.91
C SER A 1179 -33.29 44.00 -49.13
N VAL A 1180 -33.70 42.75 -48.89
CA VAL A 1180 -32.91 41.69 -48.25
C VAL A 1180 -31.77 41.23 -49.16
N ALA A 1181 -32.04 41.08 -50.46
CA ALA A 1181 -31.03 40.71 -51.45
C ALA A 1181 -31.22 41.47 -52.77
N ASN A 1182 -30.11 41.93 -53.35
CA ASN A 1182 -30.06 42.51 -54.70
C ASN A 1182 -29.47 41.51 -55.70
N GLY A 1183 -29.72 41.72 -56.99
CA GLY A 1183 -29.10 40.94 -58.06
C GLY A 1183 -27.62 41.23 -58.22
N THR A 1184 -26.90 40.33 -58.88
CA THR A 1184 -25.50 40.54 -59.29
C THR A 1184 -25.38 41.55 -60.44
N SER A 1185 -26.49 41.86 -61.11
CA SER A 1185 -26.69 43.04 -61.96
C SER A 1185 -28.16 43.47 -61.94
N ASP A 1186 -28.49 44.57 -62.62
CA ASP A 1186 -29.87 45.08 -62.73
C ASP A 1186 -30.87 44.07 -63.32
N SER A 1187 -30.41 43.05 -64.07
CA SER A 1187 -31.26 42.05 -64.72
C SER A 1187 -30.93 40.59 -64.36
N THR A 1188 -30.01 40.34 -63.43
CA THR A 1188 -29.50 38.98 -63.11
C THR A 1188 -29.34 38.81 -61.61
N PHE A 1189 -29.90 37.74 -61.05
CA PHE A 1189 -29.80 37.41 -59.62
C PHE A 1189 -28.64 36.46 -59.29
N SER A 1190 -28.31 35.56 -60.21
CA SER A 1190 -27.39 34.44 -60.05
C SER A 1190 -27.85 33.45 -58.95
N PRO A 1191 -29.02 32.79 -59.11
CA PRO A 1191 -29.59 31.92 -58.07
C PRO A 1191 -28.69 30.73 -57.72
N ASP A 1192 -27.97 30.18 -58.70
CA ASP A 1192 -27.03 29.06 -58.52
C ASP A 1192 -25.59 29.54 -58.24
N GLY A 1193 -25.39 30.86 -58.10
CA GLY A 1193 -24.08 31.42 -57.74
C GLY A 1193 -23.69 31.01 -56.34
N THR A 1194 -22.43 30.59 -56.17
CA THR A 1194 -21.81 30.33 -54.86
C THR A 1194 -21.98 31.54 -53.94
N LEU A 1195 -22.49 31.28 -52.74
CA LEU A 1195 -22.66 32.29 -51.71
C LEU A 1195 -21.35 32.45 -50.94
N THR A 1196 -20.78 33.66 -50.96
CA THR A 1196 -19.61 33.97 -50.14
C THR A 1196 -20.02 34.31 -48.71
N ARG A 1197 -19.11 34.16 -47.75
CA ARG A 1197 -19.35 34.48 -46.32
C ARG A 1197 -19.75 35.94 -46.13
N GLU A 1198 -19.10 36.88 -46.83
CA GLU A 1198 -19.47 38.32 -46.79
C GLU A 1198 -20.85 38.60 -47.41
N GLN A 1199 -21.26 37.83 -48.43
CA GLN A 1199 -22.61 37.92 -48.99
C GLN A 1199 -23.66 37.35 -48.04
N ALA A 1200 -23.35 36.24 -47.35
CA ALA A 1200 -24.27 35.62 -46.39
C ALA A 1200 -24.62 36.58 -45.26
N VAL A 1201 -23.61 37.16 -44.60
CA VAL A 1201 -23.84 38.12 -43.51
C VAL A 1201 -24.45 39.43 -43.98
N THR A 1202 -24.17 39.88 -45.21
CA THR A 1202 -24.84 41.06 -45.79
C THR A 1202 -26.33 40.82 -46.00
N MET A 1203 -26.74 39.62 -46.44
CA MET A 1203 -28.16 39.29 -46.56
C MET A 1203 -28.84 39.15 -45.20
N LEU A 1204 -28.15 38.60 -44.18
CA LEU A 1204 -28.65 38.55 -42.80
C LEU A 1204 -28.81 39.95 -42.19
N TYR A 1205 -27.83 40.83 -42.37
CA TYR A 1205 -27.88 42.24 -41.94
C TYR A 1205 -29.03 42.99 -42.60
N ASN A 1206 -29.23 42.84 -43.90
CA ASN A 1206 -30.33 43.47 -44.62
C ASN A 1206 -31.68 42.90 -44.20
N TYR A 1207 -31.76 41.59 -43.96
CA TYR A 1207 -32.94 40.96 -43.39
C TYR A 1207 -33.26 41.55 -42.02
N ALA A 1208 -32.26 41.68 -41.15
CA ALA A 1208 -32.42 42.24 -39.83
C ALA A 1208 -32.97 43.68 -39.88
N ASN A 1209 -32.39 44.51 -40.75
CA ASN A 1209 -32.89 45.86 -41.02
C ASN A 1209 -34.34 45.87 -41.54
N ALA A 1210 -34.69 44.94 -42.44
CA ALA A 1210 -36.04 44.85 -42.99
C ALA A 1210 -37.09 44.41 -41.97
N GLN A 1211 -36.69 43.60 -40.98
CA GLN A 1211 -37.54 43.18 -39.86
C GLN A 1211 -37.54 44.17 -38.68
N GLY A 1212 -36.71 45.22 -38.73
CA GLY A 1212 -36.61 46.24 -37.68
C GLY A 1212 -35.80 45.83 -36.45
N TYR A 1213 -34.92 44.83 -36.59
CA TYR A 1213 -33.97 44.44 -35.54
C TYR A 1213 -32.85 45.48 -35.39
N ASP A 1214 -32.25 45.53 -34.19
CA ASP A 1214 -31.13 46.43 -33.94
C ASP A 1214 -29.89 45.95 -34.71
N THR A 1215 -29.44 46.79 -35.63
CA THR A 1215 -28.26 46.61 -36.48
C THR A 1215 -27.15 47.61 -36.17
N THR A 1216 -27.30 48.37 -35.08
CA THR A 1216 -26.40 49.47 -34.71
C THR A 1216 -25.17 49.02 -33.92
N GLN A 1217 -25.04 47.71 -33.63
CA GLN A 1217 -23.89 47.13 -32.92
C GLN A 1217 -22.64 47.17 -33.82
N GLY A 1218 -21.97 48.32 -33.83
CA GLY A 1218 -20.64 48.50 -34.41
C GLY A 1218 -19.53 48.28 -33.37
N GLY A 1219 -18.29 48.18 -33.84
CA GLY A 1219 -17.14 47.97 -32.97
C GLY A 1219 -15.87 47.70 -33.78
N MET A 1220 -14.74 47.55 -33.09
CA MET A 1220 -13.44 47.29 -33.73
C MET A 1220 -13.09 45.81 -33.84
N ALA A 1221 -13.85 44.90 -33.23
CA ALA A 1221 -13.56 43.46 -33.19
C ALA A 1221 -13.33 42.84 -34.58
N ALA A 1222 -14.11 43.25 -35.59
CA ALA A 1222 -13.92 42.77 -36.96
C ALA A 1222 -12.55 43.14 -37.55
N GLN A 1223 -11.93 44.23 -37.10
CA GLN A 1223 -10.61 44.70 -37.56
C GLN A 1223 -9.44 43.93 -36.93
N GLU A 1224 -9.70 43.14 -35.89
CA GLU A 1224 -8.70 42.27 -35.25
C GLU A 1224 -8.39 41.04 -36.10
N TYR A 1225 -9.29 40.67 -37.02
CA TYR A 1225 -9.06 39.60 -37.97
C TYR A 1225 -8.01 39.99 -39.02
N PRO A 1226 -6.97 39.17 -39.24
CA PRO A 1226 -5.85 39.49 -40.13
C PRO A 1226 -6.26 39.78 -41.59
N ASP A 1227 -7.39 39.23 -42.04
CA ASP A 1227 -7.89 39.35 -43.40
C ASP A 1227 -9.07 40.33 -43.55
N PHE A 1228 -9.38 41.16 -42.54
CA PHE A 1228 -10.45 42.16 -42.61
C PHE A 1228 -10.30 43.12 -43.79
N ALA A 1229 -9.07 43.44 -44.19
CA ALA A 1229 -8.79 44.27 -45.37
C ALA A 1229 -9.28 43.66 -46.71
N SER A 1230 -9.58 42.35 -46.72
CA SER A 1230 -10.14 41.63 -47.87
C SER A 1230 -11.67 41.71 -47.95
N VAL A 1231 -12.34 42.26 -46.92
CA VAL A 1231 -13.78 42.49 -46.93
C VAL A 1231 -14.11 43.54 -47.98
N SER A 1232 -15.05 43.20 -48.86
CA SER A 1232 -15.50 44.14 -49.88
C SER A 1232 -16.13 45.39 -49.25
N SER A 1233 -15.84 46.57 -49.82
CA SER A 1233 -16.35 47.85 -49.29
C SER A 1233 -17.88 47.90 -49.08
N TRP A 1234 -18.66 47.15 -49.86
CA TRP A 1234 -20.12 47.07 -49.74
C TRP A 1234 -20.59 46.13 -48.61
N ALA A 1235 -19.72 45.24 -48.12
CA ALA A 1235 -20.02 44.28 -47.04
C ALA A 1235 -19.45 44.72 -45.69
N SER A 1236 -18.60 45.74 -45.66
CA SER A 1236 -17.83 46.16 -44.47
C SER A 1236 -18.70 46.43 -43.24
N GLU A 1237 -19.83 47.11 -43.43
CA GLU A 1237 -20.78 47.39 -42.35
C GLU A 1237 -21.45 46.12 -41.81
N ALA A 1238 -21.94 45.27 -42.70
CA ALA A 1238 -22.60 44.02 -42.34
C ALA A 1238 -21.65 43.01 -41.69
N VAL A 1239 -20.40 42.91 -42.17
CA VAL A 1239 -19.37 42.06 -41.55
C VAL A 1239 -19.00 42.57 -40.18
N THR A 1240 -18.86 43.89 -40.02
CA THR A 1240 -18.59 44.51 -38.71
C THR A 1240 -19.71 44.18 -37.73
N TRP A 1241 -20.96 44.39 -38.13
CA TRP A 1241 -22.12 44.04 -37.31
C TRP A 1241 -22.11 42.55 -36.95
N ALA A 1242 -21.96 41.66 -37.93
CA ALA A 1242 -22.04 40.21 -37.72
C ALA A 1242 -20.95 39.67 -36.78
N VAL A 1243 -19.76 40.26 -36.78
CA VAL A 1243 -18.70 39.88 -35.82
C VAL A 1243 -19.06 40.38 -34.41
N ASN A 1244 -19.49 41.64 -34.28
CA ASN A 1244 -19.79 42.21 -32.96
C ASN A 1244 -21.05 41.60 -32.31
N THR A 1245 -21.96 41.01 -33.10
CA THR A 1245 -23.14 40.28 -32.61
C THR A 1245 -22.93 38.77 -32.51
N GLY A 1246 -21.72 38.27 -32.79
CA GLY A 1246 -21.41 36.84 -32.72
C GLY A 1246 -22.01 35.98 -33.84
N VAL A 1247 -22.74 36.58 -34.79
CA VAL A 1247 -23.32 35.88 -35.96
C VAL A 1247 -22.23 35.29 -36.84
N LEU A 1248 -21.12 36.02 -37.03
CA LEU A 1248 -19.93 35.58 -37.75
C LEU A 1248 -18.77 35.44 -36.78
N THR A 1249 -18.38 34.21 -36.49
CA THR A 1249 -17.08 33.91 -35.88
C THR A 1249 -16.08 33.59 -36.98
N GLY A 1250 -14.80 33.92 -36.75
CA GLY A 1250 -13.72 33.51 -37.64
C GLY A 1250 -13.66 31.99 -37.87
N THR A 1251 -12.84 31.58 -38.82
CA THR A 1251 -12.48 30.18 -39.06
C THR A 1251 -11.45 29.70 -38.05
N ASN A 1252 -11.22 28.38 -37.94
CA ASN A 1252 -10.20 27.80 -37.05
C ASN A 1252 -8.77 28.31 -37.33
N ALA A 1253 -8.52 28.92 -38.50
CA ALA A 1253 -7.26 29.58 -38.84
C ALA A 1253 -7.18 31.05 -38.37
N GLY A 1254 -8.13 31.51 -37.54
CA GLY A 1254 -8.18 32.88 -37.02
C GLY A 1254 -8.53 33.96 -38.06
N THR A 1255 -9.19 33.61 -39.17
CA THR A 1255 -9.52 34.54 -40.28
C THR A 1255 -11.02 34.59 -40.58
N LEU A 1256 -11.53 35.69 -41.14
CA LEU A 1256 -12.95 35.85 -41.55
C LEU A 1256 -13.29 35.07 -42.83
N ASN A 1257 -12.32 34.95 -43.73
CA ASN A 1257 -12.44 34.41 -45.09
C ASN A 1257 -13.63 35.02 -45.86
N PRO A 1258 -13.71 36.36 -45.99
CA PRO A 1258 -14.94 37.05 -46.43
C PRO A 1258 -15.39 36.67 -47.84
N GLN A 1259 -14.44 36.44 -48.75
CA GLN A 1259 -14.71 36.04 -50.14
C GLN A 1259 -14.79 34.52 -50.33
N GLY A 1260 -14.50 33.74 -49.29
CA GLY A 1260 -14.63 32.29 -49.29
C GLY A 1260 -16.09 31.86 -49.37
N SER A 1261 -16.32 30.66 -49.91
CA SER A 1261 -17.66 30.07 -49.99
C SER A 1261 -18.15 29.59 -48.63
N ALA A 1262 -19.41 29.85 -48.31
CA ALA A 1262 -20.06 29.28 -47.13
C ALA A 1262 -20.64 27.89 -47.43
N THR A 1263 -20.30 26.92 -46.59
CA THR A 1263 -20.94 25.59 -46.58
C THR A 1263 -22.33 25.65 -45.95
N ARG A 1264 -23.11 24.57 -46.09
CA ARG A 1264 -24.43 24.47 -45.47
C ARG A 1264 -24.35 24.35 -43.94
N ALA A 1265 -23.33 23.67 -43.41
CA ALA A 1265 -23.06 23.61 -41.98
C ALA A 1265 -22.77 25.01 -41.41
N GLU A 1266 -21.82 25.74 -42.02
CA GLU A 1266 -21.52 27.12 -41.60
C GLU A 1266 -22.74 28.03 -41.69
N LEU A 1267 -23.56 27.89 -42.74
CA LEU A 1267 -24.78 28.69 -42.84
C LEU A 1267 -25.80 28.33 -41.76
N ALA A 1268 -26.00 27.04 -41.45
CA ALA A 1268 -26.90 26.60 -40.39
C ALA A 1268 -26.47 27.19 -39.04
N THR A 1269 -25.18 27.14 -38.72
CA THR A 1269 -24.63 27.73 -37.49
C THR A 1269 -24.78 29.25 -37.46
N MET A 1270 -24.52 29.96 -38.56
CA MET A 1270 -24.75 31.41 -38.64
C MET A 1270 -26.23 31.77 -38.43
N LEU A 1271 -27.16 30.96 -38.95
CA LEU A 1271 -28.60 31.16 -38.78
C LEU A 1271 -29.03 30.93 -37.35
N VAL A 1272 -28.56 29.88 -36.68
CA VAL A 1272 -28.89 29.62 -35.27
C VAL A 1272 -28.40 30.74 -34.38
N ARG A 1273 -27.13 31.17 -34.54
CA ARG A 1273 -26.58 32.32 -33.81
C ARG A 1273 -27.35 33.61 -34.11
N PHE A 1274 -27.69 33.83 -35.38
CA PHE A 1274 -28.53 34.96 -35.77
C PHE A 1274 -29.88 34.93 -35.07
N THR A 1275 -30.58 33.79 -35.06
CA THR A 1275 -31.89 33.68 -34.38
C THR A 1275 -31.81 33.81 -32.86
N ALA A 1276 -30.80 33.21 -32.21
CA ALA A 1276 -30.58 33.34 -30.77
C ALA A 1276 -30.33 34.80 -30.37
N GLY A 1277 -29.56 35.54 -31.17
CA GLY A 1277 -29.32 36.97 -30.96
C GLY A 1277 -30.52 37.89 -31.21
N LEU A 1278 -31.65 37.36 -31.71
CA LEU A 1278 -32.91 38.11 -31.88
C LEU A 1278 -33.91 37.90 -30.71
N GLU A 1279 -33.70 36.86 -29.89
CA GLU A 1279 -34.58 36.50 -28.76
C GLU A 1279 -34.11 37.09 -27.41
N GLY A 1280 -32.90 37.64 -27.36
CA GLY A 1280 -32.38 38.47 -26.26
C GLY A 1280 -32.47 39.96 -26.57
#